data_AF-Q8C547-F1
#
_entry.id   AF-Q8C547-F1
#
_cell.length_a   1.000
_cell.length_b   1.000
_cell.length_c   1.000
_cell.angle_alpha   90.00
_cell.angle_beta   90.00
_cell.angle_gamma   90.00
#
_symmetry.space_group_name_H-M   'P 1'
#
loop_
_entity.id
_entity.type
_entity.pdbx_description
1 polymer ?
#
loop_
_entity_poly.entity_id
_entity_poly.type
_entity_poly.pdbx_seq_one_letter_code
_entity_poly.pdbx_strand_id
1 'polypeptide(L)'
;MELAHSLLLNEEALAQITEAKRPVFIFEWLRFLDKVLVAANKTDVKEKQKKLVEQLTGLISSSPGPPTRKLLAKNLAALYSIGDTYTVFQTLDKCNDIIRSKDDTAAYLPTKLAAVACVGAFYEKMGRMLGSAFPETVNNLLKSLKSAESQGRSEILMSLQKVLTGLGGAAASSHRDIYKNARSLLTDRSMAVRCAVAKCLLELQNEAVFMWTAELENVATLCFKALENSNYGVRVAVSKLLGTVMATALMPKQATVMRQNVKRATFDEVLELMATGFLRGGSGFLKSGGEMLKVGGSVNREVRVGVTQAYVVFVTTLGGQWLERSFATFLSHVLDLVSHPRATQTHVDAVYSRRCVSFMLRATVGSLLGEKAQIAAAKEICQAIGKQMKAVEAVVNDTSSENKSGTADIAASQHVMVCALQELGSLVQSLNATASPLIQEASIGLLEIVTSVLLHPSMAARLAAAWCLRCVAVALPFQLTPFLDRCAERLNNLKTSPEAVSGYSFAMAALLGGVHQCPLGIPHAKGKMVVSIAEDLLRTAAQNSRLSLQRTQAGWLLLGALMTLGPSVVRYHLPKMLLLWRNVFPRSLKELEAEKARGDSFTWQVTLEGRAGALCAMRSFVAHCPELLTEDAIRKLMTPIECAMTMMSHIPSVIKAHGAHLKASAAMVRLRLYDILALLPPKTYEGSFNALLRELVAEFTLTDNSANTTTSLLRSLCHYDDSVLLGSWLQETDHKSIEDQLQPNSASGSGALEHDPSSIYLRIPAGEAVPGPLPLGVSVIDASVALFGVVFPHVSYKHRLQMLDHFAECVKQAKGVRQQAVQLNIFTAVLSALKGLAENKSTLGPEEVRKSALTLVMGALDNPNPILRCAAGEALGRMAQVVGEASFIARMAQYSFDKLKSARDVVSRTGHSLALGCLHRYVGGIGSGQHLKTSVSILLALAQDGTSPEVQTWSLHSLALIVDSSGPMYRGYVEPTLSLVLTLLLTVPPSHTEVHQCLGRCLGAIITTVGPELQGNAATISTIRSSCLVGCAITQDHSDSLVQAAAISCLQQLHMFAPRHVNLSSLVPSLCVHLCSSHLLLRRAAVACLRQLAQREAAEVCEYAMSLAKNAGDKEISGGNVNPFTPGVSSRSDVHCRHQGVNITDTGLEGLLFGMLDRETDRKLCSDIHDTLGHMLSSLAVEKLSHWLMLCKDVLAASSDMSAATLLSSGKDEESEKKDEMDDDAMFTTLGEEDKSKPFVAPRWATRVFAADCLCRIINLCENSDQAHFDLALARSAKLRNPKNDLLVLHLSDLIRMAFMAATDHSNQLRMAGLQALEDIIKKFASVPEPEFPGHVILEQYQANVGAALRPAFSQDTPSDIIAKACQVCSTWIGSGVVSDLNDLRRVHNLLVSSLDTVQAGKGSSSQLYRESATTMEKLAVLKAWAEVYVVAMNIKKEAESKPKRAMNNPDDDDDDYGTIDELPPDSLITLVQPELPTLSRLWLAALKDYALLTLPAEFSSQLPPDGGAFYTPETIDTARLHYRNSWAPILHAVALWLNSTGFISQESTEATTVSGVQKRSPAVSLNQVPGAMASAKPLPEVNKDRMHLILGVSIQFLCSPRPEEPIEHVTACLQALHTLLGSPYARIHIAEDQLIGVELLSVLHRLLLTWNPPSIQLLVTGVVQQIVRAAQDYLQEKRNALNEEDMEKESCPTLGEGGDTGGLIPGKSLVFATMELLMFILVRHMPHLSTKMLDSPSHTAMKTQLSEESARLVAATVAILSDLPSLCSPAGCMTILPTILFLIARILKDTAIKSADNQVPPPVSAALQGIKSIVTLSMAKTEDTQKQWTTLIRSTLACILEYSQPDDCMPAPDEVSTLTAIALFLWSASSEIIGVQSLQNGCMNRFKSALNSCDPWVQAKCYQLLLSVFQHSNRALSTPYIHSLAPLVVGKLKAVERHRPASSTELLAVQEGIKVLETLVALGEEQNRVQLLALLVPTLISYLLDENSFASASSISKDLHEFALQNLMHIGPLYPHAFKTVMGAAPELKARLETAVRASQASKAKAAARQPAPTTHSTPTIKLKTSFF
;
A
#
# COMPACT_ATOMS: atom_id res chain seq x y z
N MET A 1 28.00 12.31 -36.58
CA MET A 1 26.64 12.78 -36.21
C MET A 1 26.42 14.24 -36.51
N GLU A 2 27.20 15.20 -35.99
CA GLU A 2 26.97 16.64 -36.28
C GLU A 2 26.93 16.94 -37.79
N LEU A 3 27.77 16.25 -38.59
CA LEU A 3 27.77 16.33 -40.06
C LEU A 3 26.51 15.75 -40.75
N ALA A 4 25.68 14.99 -40.04
CA ALA A 4 24.41 14.45 -40.54
C ALA A 4 23.23 15.39 -40.22
N HIS A 5 23.43 16.44 -39.42
CA HIS A 5 22.36 17.37 -39.02
C HIS A 5 22.13 18.50 -40.06
N SER A 6 21.99 18.12 -41.32
CA SER A 6 21.62 19.02 -42.42
C SER A 6 20.48 18.44 -43.25
N LEU A 7 19.63 19.33 -43.80
CA LEU A 7 18.55 18.91 -44.71
C LEU A 7 19.06 18.08 -45.90
N LEU A 8 20.26 18.40 -46.41
CA LEU A 8 20.93 17.65 -47.47
C LEU A 8 21.90 16.64 -46.86
N LEU A 9 22.03 15.47 -47.49
CA LEU A 9 23.03 14.48 -47.12
C LEU A 9 24.42 15.00 -47.49
N ASN A 10 25.35 15.01 -46.54
CA ASN A 10 26.75 15.38 -46.78
C ASN A 10 27.49 14.20 -47.43
N GLU A 11 27.53 14.18 -48.76
CA GLU A 11 28.15 13.11 -49.56
C GLU A 11 29.67 13.03 -49.36
N GLU A 12 30.35 14.15 -49.09
CA GLU A 12 31.79 14.17 -48.79
C GLU A 12 32.07 13.48 -47.45
N ALA A 13 31.26 13.77 -46.42
CA ALA A 13 31.36 13.08 -45.13
C ALA A 13 31.02 11.60 -45.27
N LEU A 14 30.03 11.24 -46.09
CA LEU A 14 29.67 9.84 -46.35
C LEU A 14 30.81 9.08 -47.04
N ALA A 15 31.53 9.71 -47.96
CA ALA A 15 32.67 9.11 -48.66
C ALA A 15 33.82 8.77 -47.70
N GLN A 16 34.03 9.58 -46.66
CA GLN A 16 35.04 9.37 -45.62
C GLN A 16 34.69 8.24 -44.63
N ILE A 17 33.42 7.84 -44.54
CA ILE A 17 32.97 6.77 -43.64
C ILE A 17 33.24 5.41 -44.29
N THR A 18 33.82 4.49 -43.50
CA THR A 18 34.04 3.08 -43.89
C THR A 18 32.75 2.44 -44.37
N GLU A 19 32.82 1.61 -45.40
CA GLU A 19 31.65 1.03 -46.07
C GLU A 19 30.66 0.35 -45.10
N ALA A 20 31.16 -0.36 -44.09
CA ALA A 20 30.35 -1.02 -43.06
C ALA A 20 29.51 -0.04 -42.18
N LYS A 21 29.97 1.21 -42.01
CA LYS A 21 29.31 2.24 -41.18
C LYS A 21 28.40 3.16 -41.99
N ARG A 22 28.49 3.16 -43.32
CA ARG A 22 27.66 4.00 -44.21
C ARG A 22 26.15 3.77 -44.03
N PRO A 23 25.63 2.52 -43.92
CA PRO A 23 24.20 2.29 -43.74
C PRO A 23 23.64 2.92 -42.45
N VAL A 24 24.42 2.89 -41.36
CA VAL A 24 24.05 3.50 -40.07
C VAL A 24 23.97 5.03 -40.22
N PHE A 25 24.96 5.64 -40.88
CA PHE A 25 24.97 7.08 -41.13
C PHE A 25 23.77 7.54 -41.97
N ILE A 26 23.46 6.81 -43.05
CA ILE A 26 22.29 7.10 -43.90
C ILE A 26 20.99 6.98 -43.09
N PHE A 27 20.87 5.95 -42.27
CA PHE A 27 19.71 5.75 -41.40
C PHE A 27 19.53 6.89 -40.39
N GLU A 28 20.61 7.32 -39.73
CA GLU A 28 20.56 8.47 -38.81
C GLU A 28 20.16 9.77 -39.53
N TRP A 29 20.72 10.03 -40.71
CA TRP A 29 20.35 11.20 -41.51
C TRP A 29 18.85 11.18 -41.88
N LEU A 30 18.33 10.03 -42.32
CA LEU A 30 16.90 9.89 -42.62
C LEU A 30 16.00 10.08 -41.39
N ARG A 31 16.45 9.66 -40.19
CA ARG A 31 15.71 9.92 -38.94
C ARG A 31 15.71 11.39 -38.56
N PHE A 32 16.86 12.05 -38.70
CA PHE A 32 16.97 13.49 -38.48
C PHE A 32 16.06 14.24 -39.46
N LEU A 33 16.10 13.86 -40.74
CA LEU A 33 15.28 14.45 -41.79
C LEU A 33 13.77 14.28 -41.49
N ASP A 34 13.33 13.12 -41.02
CA ASP A 34 11.91 12.85 -40.72
C ASP A 34 11.39 13.77 -39.60
N LYS A 35 12.23 14.08 -38.61
CA LYS A 35 11.90 15.02 -37.53
C LYS A 35 11.93 16.47 -38.00
N VAL A 36 12.95 16.86 -38.75
CA VAL A 36 13.17 18.27 -39.14
C VAL A 36 12.25 18.70 -40.27
N LEU A 37 11.91 17.84 -41.23
CA LEU A 37 11.02 18.20 -42.34
C LEU A 37 9.67 18.74 -41.87
N VAL A 38 9.13 18.19 -40.78
CA VAL A 38 7.83 18.61 -40.22
C VAL A 38 7.92 19.97 -39.52
N ALA A 39 9.09 20.32 -38.98
CA ALA A 39 9.31 21.57 -38.23
C ALA A 39 10.01 22.68 -39.05
N ALA A 40 10.58 22.35 -40.22
CA ALA A 40 11.35 23.28 -41.03
C ALA A 40 10.47 24.34 -41.70
N ASN A 41 11.04 25.53 -41.93
CA ASN A 41 10.37 26.58 -42.69
C ASN A 41 10.13 26.11 -44.14
N LYS A 42 8.90 26.27 -44.64
CA LYS A 42 8.50 25.82 -45.97
C LYS A 42 9.36 26.43 -47.07
N THR A 43 9.88 27.65 -46.89
CA THR A 43 10.80 28.30 -47.83
C THR A 43 12.10 27.51 -47.97
N ASP A 44 12.71 27.14 -46.85
CA ASP A 44 13.99 26.43 -46.80
C ASP A 44 13.87 25.02 -47.39
N VAL A 45 12.73 24.37 -47.14
CA VAL A 45 12.40 23.07 -47.73
C VAL A 45 12.30 23.19 -49.25
N LYS A 46 11.57 24.18 -49.77
CA LYS A 46 11.41 24.40 -51.21
C LYS A 46 12.73 24.72 -51.92
N GLU A 47 13.56 25.57 -51.34
CA GLU A 47 14.88 25.91 -51.92
C GLU A 47 15.77 24.68 -52.09
N LYS A 48 15.75 23.76 -51.12
CA LYS A 48 16.59 22.56 -51.12
C LYS A 48 15.91 21.32 -51.71
N GLN A 49 14.62 21.39 -52.00
CA GLN A 49 13.80 20.24 -52.37
C GLN A 49 14.32 19.49 -53.59
N LYS A 50 14.74 20.20 -54.65
CA LYS A 50 15.23 19.57 -55.88
C LYS A 50 16.41 18.61 -55.60
N LYS A 51 17.44 19.12 -54.91
CA LYS A 51 18.62 18.33 -54.54
C LYS A 51 18.28 17.23 -53.53
N LEU A 52 17.38 17.51 -52.59
CA LEU A 52 16.94 16.50 -51.62
C LEU A 52 16.19 15.34 -52.29
N VAL A 53 15.30 15.63 -53.25
CA VAL A 53 14.62 14.60 -54.05
C VAL A 53 15.63 13.77 -54.84
N GLU A 54 16.63 14.39 -55.47
CA GLU A 54 17.70 13.68 -56.19
C GLU A 54 18.44 12.70 -55.25
N GLN A 55 18.84 13.15 -54.05
CA GLN A 55 19.52 12.32 -53.05
C GLN A 55 18.65 11.17 -52.56
N LEU A 56 17.40 11.44 -52.15
CA LEU A 56 16.48 10.40 -51.67
C LEU A 56 16.17 9.39 -52.77
N THR A 57 15.94 9.83 -54.00
CA THR A 57 15.65 8.94 -55.13
C THR A 57 16.88 8.11 -55.53
N GLY A 58 18.09 8.65 -55.37
CA GLY A 58 19.35 7.91 -55.54
C GLY A 58 19.49 6.78 -54.52
N LEU A 59 19.06 6.99 -53.27
CA LEU A 59 19.10 5.97 -52.22
C LEU A 59 18.19 4.76 -52.50
N ILE A 60 17.13 4.90 -53.31
CA ILE A 60 16.27 3.77 -53.70
C ILE A 60 17.11 2.69 -54.41
N SER A 61 18.06 3.09 -55.25
CA SER A 61 18.92 2.18 -56.03
C SER A 61 20.12 1.64 -55.24
N SER A 62 20.32 2.06 -53.98
CA SER A 62 21.44 1.64 -53.12
C SER A 62 21.16 0.37 -52.30
N SER A 63 20.16 -0.42 -52.70
CA SER A 63 19.67 -1.61 -51.99
C SER A 63 19.42 -1.38 -50.48
N PRO A 64 18.60 -0.38 -50.10
CA PRO A 64 18.39 -0.04 -48.69
C PRO A 64 17.64 -1.15 -47.94
N GLY A 65 18.12 -1.46 -46.74
CA GLY A 65 17.50 -2.43 -45.85
C GLY A 65 16.14 -1.98 -45.27
N PRO A 66 15.39 -2.87 -44.58
CA PRO A 66 13.99 -2.63 -44.20
C PRO A 66 13.69 -1.33 -43.44
N PRO A 67 14.39 -0.99 -42.35
CA PRO A 67 14.09 0.25 -41.61
C PRO A 67 14.49 1.49 -42.43
N THR A 68 15.62 1.44 -43.16
CA THR A 68 16.08 2.53 -44.03
C THR A 68 15.11 2.80 -45.15
N ARG A 69 14.58 1.78 -45.83
CA ARG A 69 13.58 1.99 -46.90
C ARG A 69 12.26 2.54 -46.38
N LYS A 70 11.81 2.15 -45.18
CA LYS A 70 10.59 2.67 -44.56
C LYS A 70 10.73 4.17 -44.26
N LEU A 71 11.86 4.59 -43.69
CA LEU A 71 12.16 6.00 -43.46
C LEU A 71 12.36 6.77 -44.75
N LEU A 72 13.04 6.20 -45.74
CA LEU A 72 13.21 6.79 -47.05
C LEU A 72 11.85 7.11 -47.69
N ALA A 73 10.96 6.11 -47.73
CA ALA A 73 9.60 6.25 -48.24
C ALA A 73 8.79 7.33 -47.48
N LYS A 74 8.88 7.33 -46.15
CA LYS A 74 8.18 8.31 -45.30
C LYS A 74 8.69 9.74 -45.54
N ASN A 75 9.99 9.95 -45.54
CA ASN A 75 10.63 11.25 -45.79
C ASN A 75 10.28 11.79 -47.18
N LEU A 76 10.34 10.92 -48.19
CA LEU A 76 10.06 11.30 -49.56
C LEU A 76 8.59 11.69 -49.73
N ALA A 77 7.66 10.97 -49.11
CA ALA A 77 6.24 11.36 -49.06
C ALA A 77 5.99 12.65 -48.25
N ALA A 78 6.66 12.83 -47.11
CA ALA A 78 6.55 14.04 -46.28
C ALA A 78 7.09 15.28 -47.01
N LEU A 79 8.21 15.15 -47.72
CA LEU A 79 8.82 16.21 -48.51
C LEU A 79 7.85 16.75 -49.56
N TYR A 80 7.18 15.88 -50.31
CA TYR A 80 6.16 16.30 -51.29
C TYR A 80 4.86 16.79 -50.63
N SER A 81 4.55 16.36 -49.41
CA SER A 81 3.39 16.86 -48.67
C SER A 81 3.59 18.30 -48.15
N ILE A 82 4.83 18.71 -47.89
CA ILE A 82 5.17 20.02 -47.29
C ILE A 82 5.70 21.01 -48.34
N GLY A 83 6.50 20.50 -49.30
CA GLY A 83 7.10 21.25 -50.39
C GLY A 83 6.24 21.30 -51.66
N ASP A 84 6.90 21.48 -52.80
CA ASP A 84 6.28 21.56 -54.13
C ASP A 84 5.98 20.17 -54.70
N THR A 85 4.81 20.00 -55.31
CA THR A 85 4.36 18.70 -55.83
C THR A 85 4.69 18.48 -57.31
N TYR A 86 5.34 19.43 -57.99
CA TYR A 86 5.57 19.41 -59.44
C TYR A 86 6.20 18.13 -60.00
N THR A 87 7.13 17.51 -59.26
CA THR A 87 7.86 16.30 -59.71
C THR A 87 7.33 15.01 -59.07
N VAL A 88 6.22 15.05 -58.32
CA VAL A 88 5.73 13.86 -57.58
C VAL A 88 5.38 12.69 -58.52
N PHE A 89 4.75 12.99 -59.67
CA PHE A 89 4.40 11.98 -60.68
C PHE A 89 5.66 11.36 -61.31
N GLN A 90 6.69 12.16 -61.59
CA GLN A 90 7.96 11.65 -62.13
C GLN A 90 8.64 10.67 -61.15
N THR A 91 8.61 10.99 -59.85
CA THR A 91 9.18 10.10 -58.83
C THR A 91 8.33 8.84 -58.62
N LEU A 92 7.01 8.96 -58.72
CA LEU A 92 6.10 7.81 -58.71
C LEU A 92 6.31 6.89 -59.91
N ASP A 93 6.45 7.44 -61.11
CA ASP A 93 6.71 6.71 -62.36
C ASP A 93 8.03 5.94 -62.28
N LYS A 94 9.08 6.59 -61.77
CA LYS A 94 10.37 5.92 -61.51
C LYS A 94 10.24 4.75 -60.53
N CYS A 95 9.41 4.86 -59.51
CA CYS A 95 9.13 3.73 -58.61
C CYS A 95 8.38 2.61 -59.34
N ASN A 96 7.38 2.97 -60.16
CA ASN A 96 6.65 2.00 -60.99
C ASN A 96 7.57 1.27 -61.99
N ASP A 97 8.53 1.96 -62.60
CA ASP A 97 9.54 1.35 -63.47
C ASP A 97 10.40 0.30 -62.75
N ILE A 98 10.86 0.61 -61.54
CA ILE A 98 11.61 -0.33 -60.70
C ILE A 98 10.76 -1.56 -60.36
N ILE A 99 9.47 -1.35 -60.03
CA ILE A 99 8.54 -2.45 -59.72
C ILE A 99 8.28 -3.34 -60.95
N ARG A 100 8.20 -2.74 -62.15
CA ARG A 100 8.01 -3.46 -63.43
C ARG A 100 9.22 -4.28 -63.86
N SER A 101 10.40 -4.02 -63.31
CA SER A 101 11.62 -4.75 -63.63
C SER A 101 11.45 -6.26 -63.45
N LYS A 102 11.92 -7.02 -64.45
CA LYS A 102 11.96 -8.50 -64.45
C LYS A 102 13.18 -9.07 -63.73
N ASP A 103 14.02 -8.21 -63.14
CA ASP A 103 15.13 -8.65 -62.30
C ASP A 103 14.58 -9.16 -60.95
N ASP A 104 14.60 -10.48 -60.79
CA ASP A 104 14.18 -11.18 -59.58
C ASP A 104 15.39 -11.77 -58.82
N THR A 105 16.59 -11.24 -59.04
CA THR A 105 17.77 -11.62 -58.26
C THR A 105 17.63 -11.18 -56.79
N ALA A 106 18.17 -11.99 -55.86
CA ALA A 106 18.18 -11.63 -54.44
C ALA A 106 18.87 -10.29 -54.16
N ALA A 107 19.83 -9.90 -55.01
CA ALA A 107 20.54 -8.61 -54.92
C ALA A 107 19.65 -7.41 -55.31
N TYR A 108 18.71 -7.61 -56.24
CA TYR A 108 17.80 -6.56 -56.72
C TYR A 108 16.55 -6.40 -55.84
N LEU A 109 16.17 -7.43 -55.08
CA LEU A 109 14.98 -7.43 -54.23
C LEU A 109 14.91 -6.21 -53.28
N PRO A 110 15.96 -5.80 -52.53
CA PRO A 110 15.89 -4.63 -51.66
C PRO A 110 15.52 -3.33 -52.41
N THR A 111 16.05 -3.13 -53.62
CA THR A 111 15.73 -1.99 -54.50
C THR A 111 14.27 -2.02 -54.93
N LYS A 112 13.76 -3.19 -55.34
CA LYS A 112 12.35 -3.39 -55.69
C LYS A 112 11.42 -3.11 -54.52
N LEU A 113 11.77 -3.58 -53.31
CA LEU A 113 11.00 -3.34 -52.09
C LEU A 113 11.06 -1.88 -51.62
N ALA A 114 12.17 -1.19 -51.86
CA ALA A 114 12.26 0.25 -51.58
C ALA A 114 11.27 1.05 -52.44
N ALA A 115 11.18 0.73 -53.74
CA ALA A 115 10.18 1.33 -54.63
C ALA A 115 8.74 1.01 -54.18
N VAL A 116 8.45 -0.24 -53.79
CA VAL A 116 7.14 -0.64 -53.24
C VAL A 116 6.80 0.18 -51.99
N ALA A 117 7.74 0.33 -51.05
CA ALA A 117 7.53 1.12 -49.84
C ALA A 117 7.25 2.60 -50.14
N CYS A 118 8.00 3.21 -51.08
CA CYS A 118 7.80 4.58 -51.54
C CYS A 118 6.40 4.78 -52.14
N VAL A 119 5.95 3.87 -53.01
CA VAL A 119 4.59 3.87 -53.58
C VAL A 119 3.55 3.83 -52.46
N GLY A 120 3.68 2.92 -51.50
CA GLY A 120 2.75 2.83 -50.37
C GLY A 120 2.67 4.13 -49.56
N ALA A 121 3.82 4.73 -49.23
CA ALA A 121 3.88 5.98 -48.47
C ALA A 121 3.31 7.18 -49.25
N PHE A 122 3.54 7.23 -50.56
CA PHE A 122 2.96 8.26 -51.43
C PHE A 122 1.44 8.23 -51.42
N TYR A 123 0.85 7.06 -51.63
CA TYR A 123 -0.61 6.96 -51.62
C TYR A 123 -1.18 7.18 -50.21
N GLU A 124 -0.50 6.76 -49.15
CA GLU A 124 -0.93 7.01 -47.76
C GLU A 124 -1.07 8.51 -47.45
N LYS A 125 -0.08 9.33 -47.83
CA LYS A 125 -0.09 10.78 -47.54
C LYS A 125 -0.80 11.63 -48.60
N MET A 126 -0.73 11.23 -49.87
CA MET A 126 -1.15 12.06 -51.01
C MET A 126 -2.12 11.33 -51.96
N GLY A 127 -2.80 10.27 -51.51
CA GLY A 127 -3.61 9.41 -52.37
C GLY A 127 -4.61 10.15 -53.26
N ARG A 128 -5.38 11.10 -52.70
CA ARG A 128 -6.35 11.90 -53.46
C ARG A 128 -5.72 12.71 -54.61
N MET A 129 -4.51 13.22 -54.42
CA MET A 129 -3.78 13.98 -55.45
C MET A 129 -3.23 13.05 -56.55
N LEU A 130 -2.84 11.83 -56.18
CA LEU A 130 -2.25 10.82 -57.08
C LEU A 130 -3.31 9.90 -57.72
N GLY A 131 -4.59 10.25 -57.64
CA GLY A 131 -5.71 9.40 -58.06
C GLY A 131 -5.69 9.01 -59.54
N SER A 132 -5.11 9.83 -60.42
CA SER A 132 -5.00 9.53 -61.86
C SER A 132 -4.05 8.37 -62.18
N ALA A 133 -2.95 8.21 -61.42
CA ALA A 133 -1.93 7.17 -61.61
C ALA A 133 -2.22 5.87 -60.82
N PHE A 134 -3.26 5.90 -59.97
CA PHE A 134 -3.58 4.80 -59.06
C PHE A 134 -3.88 3.45 -59.76
N PRO A 135 -4.74 3.38 -60.81
CA PRO A 135 -5.11 2.10 -61.41
C PRO A 135 -3.91 1.36 -62.01
N GLU A 136 -2.97 2.10 -62.60
CA GLU A 136 -1.73 1.53 -63.14
C GLU A 136 -0.83 0.99 -62.03
N THR A 137 -0.62 1.79 -60.97
CA THR A 137 0.19 1.40 -59.82
C THR A 137 -0.34 0.13 -59.16
N VAL A 138 -1.65 0.05 -58.91
CA VAL A 138 -2.25 -1.17 -58.33
C VAL A 138 -2.08 -2.37 -59.24
N ASN A 139 -2.27 -2.21 -60.55
CA ASN A 139 -2.04 -3.29 -61.50
C ASN A 139 -0.58 -3.79 -61.48
N ASN A 140 0.40 -2.89 -61.36
CA ASN A 140 1.82 -3.26 -61.25
C ASN A 140 2.11 -4.02 -59.95
N LEU A 141 1.57 -3.54 -58.81
CA LEU A 141 1.70 -4.20 -57.51
C LEU A 141 1.05 -5.60 -57.53
N LEU A 142 -0.15 -5.73 -58.10
CA LEU A 142 -0.87 -7.01 -58.18
C LEU A 142 -0.18 -8.03 -59.10
N LYS A 143 0.45 -7.58 -60.20
CA LYS A 143 1.28 -8.45 -61.05
C LYS A 143 2.51 -8.93 -60.28
N SER A 144 3.20 -8.01 -59.60
CA SER A 144 4.39 -8.31 -58.79
C SER A 144 4.08 -9.23 -57.61
N LEU A 145 2.88 -9.10 -57.01
CA LEU A 145 2.42 -9.94 -55.91
C LEU A 145 2.38 -11.43 -56.30
N LYS A 146 2.04 -11.75 -57.55
CA LYS A 146 1.93 -13.13 -58.03
C LYS A 146 3.29 -13.79 -58.25
N SER A 147 4.29 -13.04 -58.72
CA SER A 147 5.64 -13.56 -58.98
C SER A 147 6.57 -13.48 -57.76
N ALA A 148 6.29 -12.60 -56.80
CA ALA A 148 7.13 -12.41 -55.63
C ALA A 148 7.22 -13.64 -54.72
N GLU A 149 8.36 -13.76 -54.05
CA GLU A 149 8.55 -14.65 -52.90
C GLU A 149 7.85 -14.13 -51.63
N SER A 150 7.93 -14.87 -50.53
CA SER A 150 7.14 -14.61 -49.31
C SER A 150 7.36 -13.20 -48.71
N GLN A 151 8.60 -12.72 -48.64
CA GLN A 151 8.90 -11.37 -48.16
C GLN A 151 8.28 -10.31 -49.08
N GLY A 152 8.51 -10.45 -50.39
CA GLY A 152 7.97 -9.52 -51.38
C GLY A 152 6.44 -9.48 -51.36
N ARG A 153 5.77 -10.63 -51.22
CA ARG A 153 4.30 -10.67 -51.06
C ARG A 153 3.84 -9.91 -49.84
N SER A 154 4.48 -10.15 -48.70
CA SER A 154 4.13 -9.50 -47.43
C SER A 154 4.23 -7.97 -47.55
N GLU A 155 5.32 -7.46 -48.10
CA GLU A 155 5.54 -5.99 -48.20
C GLU A 155 4.68 -5.32 -49.27
N ILE A 156 4.41 -6.00 -50.39
CA ILE A 156 3.44 -5.53 -51.38
C ILE A 156 2.04 -5.41 -50.75
N LEU A 157 1.61 -6.38 -49.94
CA LEU A 157 0.33 -6.34 -49.23
C LEU A 157 0.26 -5.19 -48.21
N MET A 158 1.35 -4.94 -47.47
CA MET A 158 1.43 -3.79 -46.56
C MET A 158 1.39 -2.46 -47.34
N SER A 159 1.98 -2.39 -48.52
CA SER A 159 1.87 -1.23 -49.40
C SER A 159 0.45 -1.05 -49.94
N LEU A 160 -0.23 -2.14 -50.34
CA LEU A 160 -1.63 -2.10 -50.75
C LEU A 160 -2.55 -1.64 -49.61
N GLN A 161 -2.28 -2.07 -48.38
CA GLN A 161 -2.98 -1.56 -47.20
C GLN A 161 -2.85 -0.03 -47.09
N LYS A 162 -1.63 0.51 -47.19
CA LYS A 162 -1.39 1.96 -47.18
C LYS A 162 -2.09 2.72 -48.30
N VAL A 163 -2.08 2.13 -49.50
CA VAL A 163 -2.80 2.67 -50.66
C VAL A 163 -4.31 2.76 -50.39
N LEU A 164 -4.89 1.72 -49.79
CA LEU A 164 -6.30 1.70 -49.39
C LEU A 164 -6.60 2.76 -48.33
N THR A 165 -5.75 2.89 -47.31
CA THR A 165 -5.91 3.91 -46.25
C THR A 165 -5.93 5.34 -46.81
N GLY A 166 -5.07 5.64 -47.80
CA GLY A 166 -4.96 6.99 -48.37
C GLY A 166 -6.05 7.37 -49.38
N LEU A 167 -6.54 6.42 -50.18
CA LEU A 167 -7.57 6.66 -51.20
C LEU A 167 -9.01 6.42 -50.71
N GLY A 168 -9.20 5.48 -49.79
CA GLY A 168 -10.52 5.06 -49.31
C GLY A 168 -11.45 4.69 -50.47
N GLY A 169 -12.65 5.26 -50.48
CA GLY A 169 -13.65 5.09 -51.54
C GLY A 169 -13.23 5.53 -52.94
N ALA A 170 -12.21 6.38 -53.11
CA ALA A 170 -11.71 6.76 -54.43
C ALA A 170 -11.09 5.56 -55.19
N ALA A 171 -10.70 4.51 -54.47
CA ALA A 171 -10.15 3.27 -55.02
C ALA A 171 -11.23 2.22 -55.41
N ALA A 172 -12.51 2.59 -55.44
CA ALA A 172 -13.63 1.66 -55.66
C ALA A 172 -13.49 0.76 -56.90
N SER A 173 -12.91 1.27 -57.99
CA SER A 173 -12.68 0.52 -59.23
C SER A 173 -11.71 -0.67 -59.06
N SER A 174 -10.82 -0.63 -58.07
CA SER A 174 -9.79 -1.66 -57.85
C SER A 174 -10.05 -2.54 -56.62
N HIS A 175 -11.00 -2.19 -55.75
CA HIS A 175 -11.29 -2.95 -54.51
C HIS A 175 -11.53 -4.44 -54.79
N ARG A 176 -12.29 -4.76 -55.85
CA ARG A 176 -12.62 -6.14 -56.22
C ARG A 176 -11.41 -6.92 -56.72
N ASP A 177 -10.50 -6.26 -57.43
CA ASP A 177 -9.27 -6.88 -57.92
C ASP A 177 -8.26 -7.11 -56.79
N ILE A 178 -8.12 -6.13 -55.88
CA ILE A 178 -7.32 -6.29 -54.65
C ILE A 178 -7.84 -7.47 -53.83
N TYR A 179 -9.16 -7.53 -53.57
CA TYR A 179 -9.77 -8.64 -52.84
C TYR A 179 -9.53 -10.00 -53.50
N LYS A 180 -9.77 -10.14 -54.81
CA LYS A 180 -9.59 -11.41 -55.55
C LYS A 180 -8.17 -11.95 -55.43
N ASN A 181 -7.16 -11.09 -55.52
CA ASN A 181 -5.76 -11.50 -55.40
C ASN A 181 -5.39 -11.77 -53.93
N ALA A 182 -5.76 -10.88 -53.01
CA ALA A 182 -5.42 -10.99 -51.59
C ALA A 182 -6.06 -12.22 -50.92
N ARG A 183 -7.34 -12.52 -51.19
CA ARG A 183 -8.07 -13.61 -50.53
C ARG A 183 -7.43 -14.99 -50.73
N SER A 184 -6.80 -15.22 -51.89
CA SER A 184 -6.11 -16.48 -52.21
C SER A 184 -4.88 -16.73 -51.31
N LEU A 185 -4.25 -15.65 -50.85
CA LEU A 185 -3.03 -15.68 -50.05
C LEU A 185 -3.31 -15.83 -48.54
N LEU A 186 -4.57 -15.77 -48.10
CA LEU A 186 -4.94 -15.98 -46.69
C LEU A 186 -4.58 -17.39 -46.18
N THR A 187 -4.39 -18.34 -47.11
CA THR A 187 -3.98 -19.73 -46.84
C THR A 187 -2.54 -20.04 -47.30
N ASP A 188 -1.72 -19.01 -47.56
CA ASP A 188 -0.32 -19.16 -47.96
C ASP A 188 0.48 -19.95 -46.91
N ARG A 189 1.60 -20.58 -47.31
CA ARG A 189 2.44 -21.35 -46.37
C ARG A 189 3.20 -20.44 -45.40
N SER A 190 3.51 -19.22 -45.81
CA SER A 190 4.18 -18.23 -44.98
C SER A 190 3.21 -17.54 -44.05
N MET A 191 3.47 -17.64 -42.74
CA MET A 191 2.66 -16.97 -41.71
C MET A 191 2.73 -15.45 -41.83
N ALA A 192 3.87 -14.89 -42.26
CA ALA A 192 4.03 -13.46 -42.51
C ALA A 192 3.08 -12.97 -43.61
N VAL A 193 2.95 -13.75 -44.70
CA VAL A 193 2.01 -13.45 -45.79
C VAL A 193 0.57 -13.51 -45.28
N ARG A 194 0.18 -14.56 -44.55
CA ARG A 194 -1.18 -14.65 -43.97
C ARG A 194 -1.53 -13.44 -43.11
N CYS A 195 -0.60 -13.00 -42.26
CA CYS A 195 -0.78 -11.83 -41.40
C CYS A 195 -0.91 -10.53 -42.21
N ALA A 196 -0.06 -10.32 -43.22
CA ALA A 196 -0.12 -9.14 -44.09
C ALA A 196 -1.43 -9.10 -44.91
N VAL A 197 -1.89 -10.25 -45.42
CA VAL A 197 -3.18 -10.35 -46.11
C VAL A 197 -4.32 -9.98 -45.17
N ALA A 198 -4.33 -10.53 -43.95
CA ALA A 198 -5.39 -10.24 -42.98
C ALA A 198 -5.47 -8.75 -42.66
N LYS A 199 -4.33 -8.07 -42.48
CA LYS A 199 -4.25 -6.61 -42.29
C LYS A 199 -4.73 -5.83 -43.51
N CYS A 200 -4.34 -6.24 -44.71
CA CYS A 200 -4.80 -5.61 -45.95
C CYS A 200 -6.31 -5.74 -46.16
N LEU A 201 -6.88 -6.93 -45.88
CA LEU A 201 -8.33 -7.17 -45.97
C LEU A 201 -9.11 -6.43 -44.86
N LEU A 202 -8.52 -6.29 -43.68
CA LEU A 202 -9.10 -5.53 -42.57
C LEU A 202 -9.21 -4.04 -42.91
N GLU A 203 -8.26 -3.50 -43.67
CA GLU A 203 -8.37 -2.13 -44.18
C GLU A 203 -9.38 -2.03 -45.32
N LEU A 204 -9.37 -3.00 -46.24
CA LEU A 204 -10.27 -3.04 -47.40
C LEU A 204 -11.75 -3.09 -46.99
N GLN A 205 -12.09 -3.84 -45.94
CA GLN A 205 -13.49 -4.01 -45.50
C GLN A 205 -14.17 -2.70 -45.09
N ASN A 206 -13.39 -1.66 -44.71
CA ASN A 206 -13.91 -0.35 -44.34
C ASN A 206 -14.62 0.35 -45.52
N GLU A 207 -14.23 0.02 -46.75
CA GLU A 207 -14.71 0.69 -47.98
C GLU A 207 -15.39 -0.30 -48.95
N ALA A 208 -15.00 -1.59 -48.92
CA ALA A 208 -15.50 -2.62 -49.82
C ALA A 208 -16.77 -3.33 -49.29
N VAL A 209 -17.93 -2.69 -49.50
CA VAL A 209 -19.27 -3.17 -49.06
C VAL A 209 -19.56 -4.64 -49.41
N PHE A 210 -19.07 -5.12 -50.56
CA PHE A 210 -19.32 -6.50 -51.00
C PHE A 210 -18.73 -7.56 -50.06
N MET A 211 -17.70 -7.22 -49.25
CA MET A 211 -17.03 -8.18 -48.36
C MET A 211 -17.91 -8.68 -47.23
N TRP A 212 -18.76 -7.81 -46.67
CA TRP A 212 -19.68 -8.14 -45.58
C TRP A 212 -21.13 -8.31 -46.05
N THR A 213 -21.35 -8.35 -47.37
CA THR A 213 -22.66 -8.66 -48.00
C THR A 213 -22.55 -9.92 -48.85
N ALA A 214 -22.25 -9.79 -50.14
CA ALA A 214 -22.23 -10.90 -51.10
C ALA A 214 -21.11 -11.93 -50.84
N GLU A 215 -20.02 -11.54 -50.16
CA GLU A 215 -18.86 -12.40 -49.91
C GLU A 215 -18.69 -12.81 -48.43
N LEU A 216 -19.63 -12.48 -47.54
CA LEU A 216 -19.50 -12.67 -46.09
C LEU A 216 -19.15 -14.13 -45.70
N GLU A 217 -19.92 -15.10 -46.20
CA GLU A 217 -19.69 -16.53 -45.94
C GLU A 217 -18.34 -17.03 -46.49
N ASN A 218 -17.93 -16.50 -47.64
CA ASN A 218 -16.66 -16.88 -48.26
C ASN A 218 -15.48 -16.32 -47.47
N VAL A 219 -15.56 -15.06 -47.02
CA VAL A 219 -14.56 -14.45 -46.13
C VAL A 219 -14.46 -15.24 -44.83
N ALA A 220 -15.59 -15.60 -44.22
CA ALA A 220 -15.61 -16.42 -43.00
C ALA A 220 -14.95 -17.79 -43.21
N THR A 221 -15.32 -18.50 -44.29
CA THR A 221 -14.76 -19.81 -44.63
C THR A 221 -13.25 -19.74 -44.89
N LEU A 222 -12.78 -18.70 -45.56
CA LEU A 222 -11.35 -18.47 -45.77
C LEU A 222 -10.63 -18.17 -44.45
N CYS A 223 -11.23 -17.39 -43.55
CA CYS A 223 -10.67 -17.13 -42.23
C CYS A 223 -10.53 -18.44 -41.43
N PHE A 224 -11.53 -19.32 -41.44
CA PHE A 224 -11.43 -20.62 -40.75
C PHE A 224 -10.26 -21.46 -41.30
N LYS A 225 -10.10 -21.52 -42.62
CA LYS A 225 -8.94 -22.20 -43.25
C LYS A 225 -7.60 -21.54 -42.92
N ALA A 226 -7.56 -20.21 -42.81
CA ALA A 226 -6.35 -19.47 -42.46
C ALA A 226 -5.89 -19.73 -41.02
N LEU A 227 -6.81 -20.07 -40.12
CA LEU A 227 -6.54 -20.43 -38.73
C LEU A 227 -5.95 -21.85 -38.59
N GLU A 228 -6.14 -22.74 -39.57
CA GLU A 228 -5.52 -24.07 -39.56
C GLU A 228 -3.99 -23.97 -39.53
N ASN A 229 -3.38 -24.60 -38.52
CA ASN A 229 -1.93 -24.61 -38.27
C ASN A 229 -1.33 -23.20 -38.16
N SER A 230 -2.13 -22.21 -37.76
CA SER A 230 -1.70 -20.83 -37.59
C SER A 230 -0.79 -20.67 -36.37
N ASN A 231 0.06 -19.65 -36.38
CA ASN A 231 0.72 -19.16 -35.16
C ASN A 231 -0.12 -18.07 -34.50
N TYR A 232 0.29 -17.61 -33.30
CA TYR A 232 -0.43 -16.60 -32.54
C TYR A 232 -0.68 -15.30 -33.33
N GLY A 233 0.33 -14.78 -34.03
CA GLY A 233 0.21 -13.54 -34.81
C GLY A 233 -0.83 -13.64 -35.93
N VAL A 234 -0.90 -14.78 -36.62
CA VAL A 234 -1.93 -15.05 -37.62
C VAL A 234 -3.30 -15.20 -36.97
N ARG A 235 -3.41 -15.92 -35.84
CA ARG A 235 -4.70 -16.05 -35.12
C ARG A 235 -5.28 -14.70 -34.76
N VAL A 236 -4.50 -13.80 -34.15
CA VAL A 236 -4.95 -12.45 -33.77
C VAL A 236 -5.32 -11.62 -35.00
N ALA A 237 -4.53 -11.65 -36.07
CA ALA A 237 -4.81 -10.87 -37.27
C ALA A 237 -6.08 -11.36 -38.00
N VAL A 238 -6.25 -12.68 -38.12
CA VAL A 238 -7.41 -13.31 -38.78
C VAL A 238 -8.66 -13.19 -37.92
N SER A 239 -8.55 -13.37 -36.59
CA SER A 239 -9.68 -13.18 -35.68
C SER A 239 -10.12 -11.72 -35.64
N LYS A 240 -9.18 -10.78 -35.73
CA LYS A 240 -9.49 -9.35 -35.87
C LYS A 240 -10.23 -9.04 -37.15
N LEU A 241 -9.78 -9.61 -38.28
CA LEU A 241 -10.49 -9.51 -39.56
C LEU A 241 -11.91 -10.08 -39.46
N LEU A 242 -12.02 -11.33 -39.00
CA LEU A 242 -13.30 -12.04 -38.90
C LEU A 242 -14.29 -11.29 -37.99
N GLY A 243 -13.89 -10.98 -36.76
CA GLY A 243 -14.75 -10.28 -35.79
C GLY A 243 -15.17 -8.89 -36.26
N THR A 244 -14.26 -8.13 -36.88
CA THR A 244 -14.58 -6.79 -37.41
C THR A 244 -15.54 -6.88 -38.59
N VAL A 245 -15.32 -7.82 -39.52
CA VAL A 245 -16.22 -8.02 -40.67
C VAL A 245 -17.62 -8.44 -40.22
N MET A 246 -17.72 -9.33 -39.22
CA MET A 246 -19.00 -9.72 -38.61
C MET A 246 -19.70 -8.53 -37.94
N ALA A 247 -18.95 -7.69 -37.22
CA ALA A 247 -19.50 -6.50 -36.58
C ALA A 247 -19.99 -5.47 -37.60
N THR A 248 -19.22 -5.24 -38.67
CA THR A 248 -19.61 -4.34 -39.78
C THR A 248 -20.84 -4.86 -40.53
N ALA A 249 -20.96 -6.19 -40.73
CA ALA A 249 -22.12 -6.80 -41.39
C ALA A 249 -23.43 -6.56 -40.62
N LEU A 250 -23.35 -6.53 -39.29
CA LEU A 250 -24.47 -6.26 -38.39
C LEU A 250 -24.76 -4.75 -38.26
N MET A 251 -23.74 -3.94 -37.97
CA MET A 251 -23.84 -2.48 -37.79
C MET A 251 -22.78 -1.73 -38.64
N PRO A 252 -23.10 -1.38 -39.89
CA PRO A 252 -22.17 -0.66 -40.77
C PRO A 252 -21.85 0.75 -40.25
N LYS A 253 -20.56 1.13 -40.26
CA LYS A 253 -20.09 2.45 -39.75
C LYS A 253 -20.41 3.65 -40.65
N GLN A 254 -20.66 3.46 -41.94
CA GLN A 254 -20.87 4.55 -42.90
C GLN A 254 -22.36 4.70 -43.26
N ALA A 255 -23.01 5.74 -42.72
CA ALA A 255 -24.39 6.09 -43.09
C ALA A 255 -24.54 6.55 -44.55
N THR A 256 -23.49 7.14 -45.14
CA THR A 256 -23.51 7.70 -46.50
C THR A 256 -23.66 6.65 -47.61
N VAL A 257 -23.24 5.41 -47.37
CA VAL A 257 -23.33 4.31 -48.36
C VAL A 257 -24.73 3.68 -48.39
N MET A 258 -25.58 3.95 -47.38
CA MET A 258 -26.94 3.41 -47.29
C MET A 258 -27.94 3.98 -48.30
N ARG A 259 -27.52 4.83 -49.25
CA ARG A 259 -28.37 5.20 -50.39
C ARG A 259 -28.66 4.01 -51.33
N GLN A 260 -27.96 2.88 -51.19
CA GLN A 260 -28.26 1.64 -51.91
C GLN A 260 -28.95 0.63 -50.98
N ASN A 261 -29.99 -0.04 -51.46
CA ASN A 261 -30.78 -1.08 -50.77
C ASN A 261 -29.94 -2.33 -50.42
N VAL A 262 -28.95 -2.17 -49.53
CA VAL A 262 -28.06 -3.25 -49.08
C VAL A 262 -28.72 -3.99 -47.92
N LYS A 263 -29.06 -5.27 -48.14
CA LYS A 263 -29.58 -6.15 -47.07
C LYS A 263 -28.49 -6.35 -46.01
N ARG A 264 -28.78 -5.95 -44.77
CA ARG A 264 -27.92 -6.20 -43.60
C ARG A 264 -28.03 -7.67 -43.19
N ALA A 265 -26.95 -8.23 -42.66
CA ALA A 265 -27.00 -9.54 -42.03
C ALA A 265 -27.79 -9.43 -40.72
N THR A 266 -28.63 -10.43 -40.43
CA THR A 266 -29.32 -10.48 -39.13
C THR A 266 -28.33 -10.90 -38.04
N PHE A 267 -28.69 -10.63 -36.78
CA PHE A 267 -27.85 -11.05 -35.65
C PHE A 267 -27.68 -12.58 -35.61
N ASP A 268 -28.77 -13.32 -35.85
CA ASP A 268 -28.76 -14.78 -35.89
C ASP A 268 -27.92 -15.33 -37.05
N GLU A 269 -28.01 -14.75 -38.25
CA GLU A 269 -27.18 -15.15 -39.41
C GLU A 269 -25.67 -15.04 -39.09
N VAL A 270 -25.25 -13.95 -38.43
CA VAL A 270 -23.85 -13.72 -38.03
C VAL A 270 -23.41 -14.72 -36.97
N LEU A 271 -24.25 -14.96 -35.96
CA LEU A 271 -23.96 -15.89 -34.87
C LEU A 271 -23.88 -17.35 -35.37
N GLU A 272 -24.80 -17.77 -36.25
CA GLU A 272 -24.77 -19.08 -36.91
C GLU A 272 -23.48 -19.27 -37.70
N LEU A 273 -23.08 -18.27 -38.48
CA LEU A 273 -21.86 -18.34 -39.28
C LEU A 273 -20.61 -18.51 -38.39
N MET A 274 -20.50 -17.78 -37.28
CA MET A 274 -19.42 -17.98 -36.32
C MET A 274 -19.51 -19.35 -35.62
N ALA A 275 -20.71 -19.85 -35.31
CA ALA A 275 -20.91 -21.19 -34.75
C ALA A 275 -20.47 -22.30 -35.70
N THR A 276 -20.66 -22.13 -37.02
CA THR A 276 -20.14 -23.09 -38.01
C THR A 276 -18.61 -23.20 -37.94
N GLY A 277 -17.90 -22.09 -37.71
CA GLY A 277 -16.45 -22.09 -37.49
C GLY A 277 -16.06 -22.84 -36.22
N PHE A 278 -16.75 -22.58 -35.10
CA PHE A 278 -16.47 -23.20 -33.80
C PHE A 278 -16.75 -24.72 -33.78
N LEU A 279 -17.85 -25.15 -34.40
CA LEU A 279 -18.36 -26.53 -34.36
C LEU A 279 -17.94 -27.42 -35.54
N ARG A 280 -17.61 -26.82 -36.70
CA ARG A 280 -17.31 -27.57 -37.94
C ARG A 280 -15.96 -27.20 -38.57
N GLY A 281 -15.37 -26.06 -38.22
CA GLY A 281 -14.11 -25.59 -38.83
C GLY A 281 -14.23 -25.08 -40.28
N GLY A 282 -15.46 -24.95 -40.81
CA GLY A 282 -15.74 -24.41 -42.15
C GLY A 282 -16.46 -25.39 -43.10
N SER A 283 -17.04 -24.85 -44.18
CA SER A 283 -17.83 -25.61 -45.16
C SER A 283 -16.96 -26.11 -46.32
N GLY A 284 -16.71 -27.42 -46.36
CA GLY A 284 -16.07 -28.10 -47.48
C GLY A 284 -16.99 -29.20 -48.02
N PHE A 285 -17.91 -28.85 -48.92
CA PHE A 285 -18.92 -29.75 -49.52
C PHE A 285 -18.32 -31.06 -50.09
N LEU A 286 -17.09 -31.03 -50.60
CA LEU A 286 -16.44 -32.18 -51.25
C LEU A 286 -15.56 -33.07 -50.35
N LYS A 287 -15.31 -32.71 -49.08
CA LYS A 287 -14.63 -33.64 -48.14
C LYS A 287 -15.60 -34.61 -47.45
N SER A 288 -16.91 -34.36 -47.53
CA SER A 288 -17.92 -35.19 -46.89
C SER A 288 -18.00 -36.62 -47.48
N GLY A 289 -17.51 -36.86 -48.71
CA GLY A 289 -17.57 -38.20 -49.32
C GLY A 289 -16.56 -39.21 -48.74
N GLY A 290 -15.35 -38.75 -48.36
CA GLY A 290 -14.29 -39.63 -47.87
C GLY A 290 -14.22 -39.73 -46.34
N GLU A 291 -14.55 -38.66 -45.64
CA GLU A 291 -14.46 -38.61 -44.17
C GLU A 291 -15.76 -38.99 -43.46
N MET A 292 -16.90 -39.12 -44.13
CA MET A 292 -18.10 -39.64 -43.47
C MET A 292 -17.97 -41.13 -43.09
N LEU A 293 -16.99 -41.86 -43.63
CA LEU A 293 -16.56 -43.18 -43.14
C LEU A 293 -15.62 -43.09 -41.92
N LYS A 294 -15.09 -41.91 -41.60
CA LYS A 294 -14.37 -41.60 -40.36
C LYS A 294 -15.17 -40.55 -39.57
N VAL A 295 -16.29 -40.99 -38.98
CA VAL A 295 -17.25 -40.22 -38.15
C VAL A 295 -16.62 -39.61 -36.86
N GLY A 296 -15.36 -39.16 -36.85
CA GLY A 296 -14.64 -38.82 -35.62
C GLY A 296 -13.54 -37.76 -35.73
N GLY A 297 -13.52 -36.93 -36.78
CA GLY A 297 -12.57 -35.81 -36.83
C GLY A 297 -12.99 -34.66 -35.93
N SER A 298 -12.34 -34.47 -34.77
CA SER A 298 -12.49 -33.25 -33.96
C SER A 298 -12.05 -32.01 -34.75
N VAL A 299 -12.77 -30.88 -34.63
CA VAL A 299 -12.34 -29.60 -35.21
C VAL A 299 -10.92 -29.26 -34.78
N ASN A 300 -10.10 -28.74 -35.69
CA ASN A 300 -8.74 -28.32 -35.37
C ASN A 300 -8.75 -27.26 -34.24
N ARG A 301 -7.96 -27.46 -33.19
CA ARG A 301 -8.04 -26.66 -31.96
C ARG A 301 -7.73 -25.20 -32.26
N GLU A 302 -6.75 -24.92 -33.10
CA GLU A 302 -6.34 -23.58 -33.53
C GLU A 302 -7.49 -22.80 -34.17
N VAL A 303 -8.37 -23.49 -34.92
CA VAL A 303 -9.57 -22.88 -35.51
C VAL A 303 -10.55 -22.48 -34.42
N ARG A 304 -10.82 -23.37 -33.45
CA ARG A 304 -11.73 -23.06 -32.34
C ARG A 304 -11.19 -21.90 -31.47
N VAL A 305 -9.88 -21.84 -31.19
CA VAL A 305 -9.25 -20.69 -30.49
C VAL A 305 -9.38 -19.41 -31.31
N GLY A 306 -9.06 -19.43 -32.60
CA GLY A 306 -9.15 -18.24 -33.45
C GLY A 306 -10.57 -17.72 -33.61
N VAL A 307 -11.57 -18.59 -33.72
CA VAL A 307 -13.00 -18.21 -33.72
C VAL A 307 -13.42 -17.65 -32.36
N THR A 308 -12.93 -18.22 -31.27
CA THR A 308 -13.17 -17.71 -29.91
C THR A 308 -12.63 -16.28 -29.75
N GLN A 309 -11.42 -15.99 -30.25
CA GLN A 309 -10.89 -14.63 -30.29
C GLN A 309 -11.75 -13.71 -31.18
N ALA A 310 -12.28 -14.22 -32.29
CA ALA A 310 -13.13 -13.46 -33.20
C ALA A 310 -14.46 -13.05 -32.54
N TYR A 311 -15.05 -13.90 -31.69
CA TYR A 311 -16.22 -13.52 -30.87
C TYR A 311 -15.92 -12.33 -29.96
N VAL A 312 -14.76 -12.32 -29.29
CA VAL A 312 -14.36 -11.19 -28.44
C VAL A 312 -14.13 -9.94 -29.27
N VAL A 313 -13.45 -10.04 -30.42
CA VAL A 313 -13.29 -8.89 -31.33
C VAL A 313 -14.63 -8.38 -31.83
N PHE A 314 -15.55 -9.27 -32.19
CA PHE A 314 -16.90 -8.92 -32.64
C PHE A 314 -17.64 -8.07 -31.59
N VAL A 315 -17.70 -8.55 -30.34
CA VAL A 315 -18.38 -7.82 -29.25
C VAL A 315 -17.66 -6.53 -28.87
N THR A 316 -16.32 -6.55 -28.77
CA THR A 316 -15.52 -5.33 -28.46
C THR A 316 -15.63 -4.26 -29.55
N THR A 317 -15.83 -4.66 -30.82
CA THR A 317 -16.04 -3.73 -31.93
C THR A 317 -17.43 -3.08 -31.90
N LEU A 318 -18.45 -3.80 -31.41
CA LEU A 318 -19.81 -3.29 -31.24
C LEU A 318 -20.00 -2.45 -29.96
N GLY A 319 -19.19 -2.70 -28.93
CA GLY A 319 -19.12 -1.90 -27.71
C GLY A 319 -20.03 -2.40 -26.57
N GLY A 320 -19.76 -1.90 -25.35
CA GLY A 320 -20.43 -2.35 -24.12
C GLY A 320 -21.94 -2.09 -24.09
N GLN A 321 -22.40 -0.94 -24.59
CA GLN A 321 -23.84 -0.61 -24.65
C GLN A 321 -24.62 -1.56 -25.57
N TRP A 322 -24.00 -2.01 -26.67
CA TRP A 322 -24.61 -3.01 -27.54
C TRP A 322 -24.71 -4.35 -26.83
N LEU A 323 -23.63 -4.77 -26.15
CA LEU A 323 -23.60 -6.02 -25.39
C LEU A 323 -24.69 -6.02 -24.32
N GLU A 324 -24.86 -4.94 -23.55
CA GLU A 324 -25.89 -4.82 -22.52
C GLU A 324 -27.30 -5.06 -23.07
N ARG A 325 -27.63 -4.49 -24.23
CA ARG A 325 -28.96 -4.63 -24.87
C ARG A 325 -29.20 -6.02 -25.48
N SER A 326 -28.15 -6.68 -25.97
CA SER A 326 -28.25 -7.96 -26.68
C SER A 326 -27.73 -9.15 -25.86
N PHE A 327 -27.49 -8.96 -24.56
CA PHE A 327 -26.80 -9.94 -23.72
C PHE A 327 -27.53 -11.28 -23.63
N ALA A 328 -28.85 -11.29 -23.44
CA ALA A 328 -29.63 -12.52 -23.28
C ALA A 328 -29.51 -13.45 -24.50
N THR A 329 -29.64 -12.90 -25.72
CA THR A 329 -29.48 -13.65 -26.97
C THR A 329 -28.03 -14.11 -27.16
N PHE A 330 -27.05 -13.24 -26.89
CA PHE A 330 -25.64 -13.61 -26.97
C PHE A 330 -25.26 -14.73 -25.98
N LEU A 331 -25.76 -14.65 -24.74
CA LEU A 331 -25.56 -15.65 -23.71
C LEU A 331 -26.14 -17.00 -24.11
N SER A 332 -27.39 -17.04 -24.58
CA SER A 332 -28.03 -18.27 -25.07
C SER A 332 -27.19 -18.92 -26.16
N HIS A 333 -26.81 -18.14 -27.18
CA HIS A 333 -25.99 -18.62 -28.29
C HIS A 333 -24.65 -19.21 -27.84
N VAL A 334 -23.92 -18.49 -26.97
CA VAL A 334 -22.61 -18.93 -26.49
C VAL A 334 -22.71 -20.19 -25.63
N LEU A 335 -23.77 -20.36 -24.85
CA LEU A 335 -24.03 -21.57 -24.09
C LEU A 335 -24.45 -22.75 -24.99
N ASP A 336 -25.17 -22.50 -26.08
CA ASP A 336 -25.55 -23.54 -27.05
C ASP A 336 -24.33 -24.13 -27.79
N LEU A 337 -23.24 -23.37 -27.92
CA LEU A 337 -21.98 -23.88 -28.49
C LEU A 337 -21.39 -25.03 -27.67
N VAL A 338 -21.50 -24.98 -26.33
CA VAL A 338 -20.90 -26.00 -25.44
C VAL A 338 -21.83 -27.18 -25.18
N SER A 339 -23.15 -27.02 -25.34
CA SER A 339 -24.11 -28.12 -25.25
C SER A 339 -24.08 -29.02 -26.49
N HIS A 340 -23.59 -28.51 -27.63
CA HIS A 340 -23.59 -29.24 -28.89
C HIS A 340 -22.67 -30.49 -28.86
N PRO A 341 -23.14 -31.70 -29.26
CA PRO A 341 -22.38 -32.95 -29.16
C PRO A 341 -21.00 -32.97 -29.86
N ARG A 342 -20.83 -32.17 -30.93
CA ARG A 342 -19.54 -32.01 -31.62
C ARG A 342 -18.48 -31.27 -30.79
N ALA A 343 -18.89 -30.48 -29.81
CA ALA A 343 -17.99 -29.77 -28.91
C ALA A 343 -17.51 -30.66 -27.75
N THR A 344 -18.18 -31.79 -27.51
CA THR A 344 -18.06 -32.61 -26.29
C THR A 344 -17.81 -34.10 -26.56
N GLN A 345 -17.27 -34.45 -27.73
CA GLN A 345 -17.03 -35.85 -28.15
C GLN A 345 -16.12 -36.63 -27.19
N THR A 346 -15.13 -35.95 -26.62
CA THR A 346 -14.26 -36.49 -25.57
C THR A 346 -14.29 -35.55 -24.36
N HIS A 347 -13.93 -36.06 -23.19
CA HIS A 347 -13.81 -35.24 -21.98
C HIS A 347 -12.87 -34.05 -22.19
N VAL A 348 -11.73 -34.27 -22.85
CA VAL A 348 -10.74 -33.21 -23.14
C VAL A 348 -11.33 -32.16 -24.08
N ASP A 349 -12.07 -32.57 -25.11
CA ASP A 349 -12.74 -31.64 -26.02
C ASP A 349 -13.83 -30.83 -25.31
N ALA A 350 -14.54 -31.44 -24.35
CA ALA A 350 -15.54 -30.76 -23.55
C ALA A 350 -14.92 -29.72 -22.59
N VAL A 351 -13.82 -30.04 -21.91
CA VAL A 351 -13.05 -29.08 -21.10
C VAL A 351 -12.57 -27.92 -21.96
N TYR A 352 -12.02 -28.24 -23.14
CA TYR A 352 -11.53 -27.25 -24.08
C TYR A 352 -12.64 -26.28 -24.55
N SER A 353 -13.79 -26.82 -24.95
CA SER A 353 -14.96 -26.02 -25.36
C SER A 353 -15.49 -25.14 -24.22
N ARG A 354 -15.56 -25.67 -23.00
CA ARG A 354 -15.91 -24.88 -21.81
C ARG A 354 -14.96 -23.72 -21.61
N ARG A 355 -13.64 -23.95 -21.74
CA ARG A 355 -12.64 -22.89 -21.56
C ARG A 355 -12.76 -21.78 -22.59
N CYS A 356 -13.07 -22.12 -23.85
CA CYS A 356 -13.36 -21.13 -24.88
C CYS A 356 -14.60 -20.30 -24.53
N VAL A 357 -15.68 -20.95 -24.09
CA VAL A 357 -16.92 -20.27 -23.69
C VAL A 357 -16.73 -19.36 -22.48
N SER A 358 -16.08 -19.85 -21.42
CA SER A 358 -15.74 -19.04 -20.26
C SER A 358 -14.85 -17.85 -20.63
N PHE A 359 -13.93 -18.02 -21.58
CA PHE A 359 -13.12 -16.90 -22.06
C PHE A 359 -13.97 -15.86 -22.81
N MET A 360 -14.90 -16.28 -23.68
CA MET A 360 -15.80 -15.34 -24.37
C MET A 360 -16.63 -14.52 -23.38
N LEU A 361 -17.23 -15.18 -22.39
CA LEU A 361 -18.03 -14.52 -21.36
C LEU A 361 -17.15 -13.57 -20.53
N ARG A 362 -16.04 -14.05 -19.97
CA ARG A 362 -15.19 -13.24 -19.10
C ARG A 362 -14.53 -12.06 -19.83
N ALA A 363 -14.04 -12.26 -21.04
CA ALA A 363 -13.38 -11.21 -21.82
C ALA A 363 -14.35 -10.14 -22.35
N THR A 364 -15.65 -10.45 -22.44
CA THR A 364 -16.69 -9.49 -22.88
C THR A 364 -17.41 -8.85 -21.69
N VAL A 365 -18.07 -9.65 -20.85
CA VAL A 365 -18.85 -9.21 -19.68
C VAL A 365 -17.94 -8.59 -18.62
N GLY A 366 -16.79 -9.21 -18.37
CA GLY A 366 -15.83 -8.76 -17.36
C GLY A 366 -15.08 -7.47 -17.72
N SER A 367 -14.94 -7.12 -19.01
CA SER A 367 -14.13 -5.97 -19.46
C SER A 367 -14.95 -4.80 -20.05
N LEU A 368 -16.13 -5.05 -20.62
CA LEU A 368 -16.92 -4.04 -21.32
C LEU A 368 -18.11 -3.49 -20.54
N LEU A 369 -18.57 -4.19 -19.50
CA LEU A 369 -19.75 -3.81 -18.72
C LEU A 369 -19.35 -3.16 -17.39
N GLY A 370 -20.05 -2.08 -17.03
CA GLY A 370 -19.98 -1.47 -15.69
C GLY A 370 -20.79 -2.27 -14.66
N GLU A 371 -20.68 -1.91 -13.39
CA GLU A 371 -21.26 -2.69 -12.27
C GLU A 371 -22.77 -2.95 -12.43
N LYS A 372 -23.55 -1.91 -12.79
CA LYS A 372 -25.00 -2.02 -13.05
C LYS A 372 -25.32 -3.03 -14.15
N ALA A 373 -24.60 -2.97 -15.26
CA ALA A 373 -24.79 -3.87 -16.39
C ALA A 373 -24.30 -5.30 -16.06
N GLN A 374 -23.28 -5.45 -15.22
CA GLN A 374 -22.84 -6.75 -14.71
C GLN A 374 -23.87 -7.38 -13.77
N ILE A 375 -24.54 -6.60 -12.92
CA ILE A 375 -25.66 -7.08 -12.10
C ILE A 375 -26.79 -7.58 -13.00
N ALA A 376 -27.18 -6.81 -14.03
CA ALA A 376 -28.19 -7.24 -15.00
C ALA A 376 -27.78 -8.54 -15.74
N ALA A 377 -26.52 -8.62 -16.20
CA ALA A 377 -25.98 -9.82 -16.82
C ALA A 377 -25.99 -11.03 -15.86
N ALA A 378 -25.68 -10.83 -14.57
CA ALA A 378 -25.75 -11.89 -13.57
C ALA A 378 -27.20 -12.40 -13.36
N LYS A 379 -28.21 -11.52 -13.43
CA LYS A 379 -29.62 -11.93 -13.39
C LYS A 379 -29.98 -12.83 -14.58
N GLU A 380 -29.56 -12.48 -15.79
CA GLU A 380 -29.77 -13.28 -17.00
C GLU A 380 -29.06 -14.64 -16.93
N ILE A 381 -27.81 -14.68 -16.44
CA ILE A 381 -27.08 -15.93 -16.21
C ILE A 381 -27.80 -16.82 -15.19
N CYS A 382 -28.31 -16.23 -14.10
CA CYS A 382 -29.08 -16.95 -13.10
C CYS A 382 -30.36 -17.57 -13.69
N GLN A 383 -31.09 -16.81 -14.52
CA GLN A 383 -32.28 -17.32 -15.21
C GLN A 383 -31.94 -18.48 -16.17
N ALA A 384 -30.82 -18.40 -16.89
CA ALA A 384 -30.35 -19.47 -17.75
C ALA A 384 -30.05 -20.76 -16.97
N ILE A 385 -29.41 -20.65 -15.79
CA ILE A 385 -29.17 -21.78 -14.89
C ILE A 385 -30.50 -22.37 -14.40
N GLY A 386 -31.43 -21.53 -13.94
CA GLY A 386 -32.74 -21.97 -13.45
C GLY A 386 -33.55 -22.71 -14.52
N LYS A 387 -33.52 -22.22 -15.77
CA LYS A 387 -34.16 -22.88 -16.93
C LYS A 387 -33.54 -24.25 -17.19
N GLN A 388 -32.20 -24.34 -17.18
CA GLN A 388 -31.51 -25.59 -17.46
C GLN A 388 -31.68 -26.62 -16.34
N MET A 389 -31.79 -26.19 -15.08
CA MET A 389 -31.98 -27.09 -13.94
C MET A 389 -33.40 -27.68 -13.94
N LYS A 390 -34.42 -26.87 -14.25
CA LYS A 390 -35.80 -27.35 -14.41
C LYS A 390 -35.91 -28.43 -15.50
N ALA A 391 -35.18 -28.28 -16.60
CA ALA A 391 -35.13 -29.30 -17.65
C ALA A 391 -34.50 -30.61 -17.15
N VAL A 392 -33.43 -30.54 -16.35
CA VAL A 392 -32.81 -31.73 -15.73
C VAL A 392 -33.76 -32.39 -14.73
N GLU A 393 -34.42 -31.61 -13.87
CA GLU A 393 -35.40 -32.12 -12.90
C GLU A 393 -36.56 -32.85 -13.58
N ALA A 394 -37.07 -32.32 -14.70
CA ALA A 394 -38.12 -32.97 -15.47
C ALA A 394 -37.68 -34.36 -16.00
N VAL A 395 -36.44 -34.47 -16.50
CA VAL A 395 -35.89 -35.75 -17.00
C VAL A 395 -35.60 -36.72 -15.85
N VAL A 396 -35.11 -36.24 -14.70
CA VAL A 396 -34.80 -37.09 -13.53
C VAL A 396 -36.09 -37.61 -12.87
N ASN A 397 -37.17 -36.84 -12.87
CA ASN A 397 -38.46 -37.24 -12.31
C ASN A 397 -39.29 -38.13 -13.24
N ASP A 398 -38.97 -38.18 -14.53
CA ASP A 398 -39.66 -39.03 -15.50
C ASP A 398 -39.23 -40.50 -15.33
N THR A 399 -40.08 -41.30 -14.68
CA THR A 399 -39.82 -42.73 -14.38
C THR A 399 -39.90 -43.65 -15.61
N SER A 400 -40.16 -43.13 -16.81
CA SER A 400 -40.26 -43.94 -18.04
C SER A 400 -38.87 -44.34 -18.57
N SER A 401 -38.54 -45.63 -18.48
CA SER A 401 -37.20 -46.18 -18.72
C SER A 401 -36.71 -46.20 -20.18
N GLU A 402 -37.46 -45.65 -21.15
CA GLU A 402 -37.13 -45.74 -22.58
C GLU A 402 -36.36 -44.53 -23.15
N ASN A 403 -36.13 -43.47 -22.37
CA ASN A 403 -35.49 -42.25 -22.86
C ASN A 403 -33.95 -42.30 -22.85
N LYS A 404 -33.35 -43.02 -23.81
CA LYS A 404 -31.90 -42.85 -24.13
C LYS A 404 -31.56 -41.40 -24.52
N SER A 405 -32.50 -40.64 -25.07
CA SER A 405 -32.32 -39.20 -25.38
C SER A 405 -32.07 -38.36 -24.12
N GLY A 406 -32.84 -38.57 -23.05
CA GLY A 406 -32.72 -37.79 -21.81
C GLY A 406 -31.34 -37.88 -21.15
N THR A 407 -30.67 -39.04 -21.25
CA THR A 407 -29.29 -39.17 -20.73
C THR A 407 -28.27 -38.32 -21.50
N ALA A 408 -28.45 -38.16 -22.81
CA ALA A 408 -27.60 -37.28 -23.61
C ALA A 408 -27.84 -35.81 -23.28
N ASP A 409 -29.10 -35.42 -23.02
CA ASP A 409 -29.46 -34.06 -22.62
C ASP A 409 -28.88 -33.69 -21.25
N ILE A 410 -28.91 -34.62 -20.27
CA ILE A 410 -28.24 -34.43 -18.96
C ILE A 410 -26.71 -34.34 -19.12
N ALA A 411 -26.13 -35.13 -20.03
CA ALA A 411 -24.69 -35.06 -20.30
C ALA A 411 -24.30 -33.73 -20.97
N ALA A 412 -25.15 -33.16 -21.83
CA ALA A 412 -24.92 -31.85 -22.43
C ALA A 412 -25.15 -30.70 -21.43
N SER A 413 -26.17 -30.82 -20.57
CA SER A 413 -26.55 -29.77 -19.61
C SER A 413 -25.42 -29.44 -18.62
N GLN A 414 -24.61 -30.43 -18.23
CA GLN A 414 -23.51 -30.20 -17.28
C GLN A 414 -22.51 -29.15 -17.78
N HIS A 415 -22.26 -29.07 -19.09
CA HIS A 415 -21.27 -28.15 -19.64
C HIS A 415 -21.78 -26.71 -19.64
N VAL A 416 -23.06 -26.53 -19.96
CA VAL A 416 -23.79 -25.25 -19.84
C VAL A 416 -23.75 -24.78 -18.39
N MET A 417 -24.10 -25.66 -17.45
CA MET A 417 -24.08 -25.36 -16.02
C MET A 417 -22.70 -24.91 -15.54
N VAL A 418 -21.64 -25.64 -15.92
CA VAL A 418 -20.27 -25.29 -15.51
C VAL A 418 -19.88 -23.90 -16.00
N CYS A 419 -20.09 -23.59 -17.28
CA CYS A 419 -19.77 -22.27 -17.83
C CYS A 419 -20.57 -21.14 -17.16
N ALA A 420 -21.88 -21.33 -17.01
CA ALA A 420 -22.76 -20.32 -16.43
C ALA A 420 -22.46 -20.08 -14.94
N LEU A 421 -22.27 -21.13 -14.14
CA LEU A 421 -21.93 -21.02 -12.72
C LEU A 421 -20.54 -20.43 -12.49
N GLN A 422 -19.56 -20.76 -13.33
CA GLN A 422 -18.22 -20.18 -13.24
C GLN A 422 -18.21 -18.69 -13.59
N GLU A 423 -18.97 -18.27 -14.61
CA GLU A 423 -19.11 -16.85 -14.94
C GLU A 423 -19.88 -16.11 -13.85
N LEU A 424 -21.01 -16.66 -13.38
CA LEU A 424 -21.81 -16.08 -12.31
C LEU A 424 -20.99 -15.88 -11.02
N GLY A 425 -20.27 -16.91 -10.58
CA GLY A 425 -19.38 -16.82 -9.43
C GLY A 425 -18.26 -15.80 -9.63
N SER A 426 -17.67 -15.74 -10.82
CA SER A 426 -16.62 -14.75 -11.15
C SER A 426 -17.15 -13.31 -11.12
N LEU A 427 -18.38 -13.08 -11.62
CA LEU A 427 -19.02 -11.77 -11.61
C LEU A 427 -19.35 -11.32 -10.18
N VAL A 428 -19.98 -12.20 -9.39
CA VAL A 428 -20.30 -11.91 -7.99
C VAL A 428 -19.03 -11.60 -7.19
N GLN A 429 -17.96 -12.37 -7.40
CA GLN A 429 -16.69 -12.13 -6.74
C GLN A 429 -16.05 -10.79 -7.16
N SER A 430 -16.18 -10.38 -8.44
CA SER A 430 -15.68 -9.07 -8.89
C SER A 430 -16.52 -7.89 -8.41
N LEU A 431 -17.83 -8.06 -8.26
CA LEU A 431 -18.75 -7.05 -7.73
C LEU A 431 -18.60 -6.89 -6.21
N ASN A 432 -18.19 -7.94 -5.50
CA ASN A 432 -17.98 -7.90 -4.05
C ASN A 432 -19.30 -7.48 -3.34
N ALA A 433 -19.27 -6.55 -2.38
CA ALA A 433 -20.45 -6.11 -1.65
C ALA A 433 -21.56 -5.47 -2.53
N THR A 434 -21.23 -4.95 -3.73
CA THR A 434 -22.24 -4.39 -4.65
C THR A 434 -23.12 -5.48 -5.27
N ALA A 435 -22.76 -6.76 -5.13
CA ALA A 435 -23.61 -7.89 -5.52
C ALA A 435 -24.77 -8.17 -4.55
N SER A 436 -24.85 -7.49 -3.40
CA SER A 436 -25.90 -7.70 -2.39
C SER A 436 -27.34 -7.75 -2.96
N PRO A 437 -27.74 -6.87 -3.91
CA PRO A 437 -29.07 -6.92 -4.50
C PRO A 437 -29.38 -8.25 -5.21
N LEU A 438 -28.37 -8.94 -5.77
CA LEU A 438 -28.57 -10.25 -6.42
C LEU A 438 -29.01 -11.34 -5.45
N ILE A 439 -28.77 -11.14 -4.15
CA ILE A 439 -29.05 -12.11 -3.09
C ILE A 439 -30.30 -11.73 -2.31
N GLN A 440 -30.45 -10.44 -2.01
CA GLN A 440 -31.57 -9.93 -1.23
C GLN A 440 -32.88 -9.92 -2.02
N GLU A 441 -32.82 -9.71 -3.34
CA GLU A 441 -34.02 -9.64 -4.17
C GLU A 441 -34.61 -11.05 -4.39
N ALA A 442 -35.65 -11.40 -3.64
CA ALA A 442 -36.30 -12.71 -3.70
C ALA A 442 -36.84 -13.09 -5.10
N SER A 443 -37.07 -12.10 -5.97
CA SER A 443 -37.50 -12.30 -7.37
C SER A 443 -36.45 -13.06 -8.19
N ILE A 444 -35.16 -12.90 -7.88
CA ILE A 444 -34.06 -13.53 -8.60
C ILE A 444 -33.87 -14.98 -8.15
N GLY A 445 -34.06 -15.25 -6.86
CA GLY A 445 -33.92 -16.59 -6.27
C GLY A 445 -32.53 -17.21 -6.49
N LEU A 446 -31.47 -16.39 -6.56
CA LEU A 446 -30.11 -16.81 -6.92
C LEU A 446 -29.63 -17.98 -6.07
N LEU A 447 -29.82 -17.89 -4.75
CA LEU A 447 -29.35 -18.90 -3.82
C LEU A 447 -30.11 -20.21 -3.96
N GLU A 448 -31.43 -20.16 -4.12
CA GLU A 448 -32.27 -21.33 -4.35
C GLU A 448 -31.87 -22.05 -5.64
N ILE A 449 -31.64 -21.30 -6.72
CA ILE A 449 -31.24 -21.82 -8.03
C ILE A 449 -29.84 -22.45 -7.96
N VAL A 450 -28.85 -21.79 -7.36
CA VAL A 450 -27.50 -22.34 -7.27
C VAL A 450 -27.47 -23.56 -6.34
N THR A 451 -28.22 -23.53 -5.24
CA THR A 451 -28.30 -24.65 -4.27
C THR A 451 -28.99 -25.87 -4.88
N SER A 452 -29.99 -25.70 -5.76
CA SER A 452 -30.64 -26.86 -6.41
C SER A 452 -29.68 -27.63 -7.31
N VAL A 453 -28.70 -26.96 -7.95
CA VAL A 453 -27.67 -27.61 -8.77
C VAL A 453 -26.74 -28.51 -7.94
N LEU A 454 -26.67 -28.36 -6.60
CA LEU A 454 -25.94 -29.31 -5.74
C LEU A 454 -26.53 -30.73 -5.77
N LEU A 455 -27.75 -30.90 -6.26
CA LEU A 455 -28.42 -32.18 -6.46
C LEU A 455 -28.29 -32.72 -7.90
N HIS A 456 -27.56 -32.02 -8.77
CA HIS A 456 -27.40 -32.43 -10.17
C HIS A 456 -26.62 -33.75 -10.29
N PRO A 457 -27.00 -34.68 -11.20
CA PRO A 457 -26.32 -35.98 -11.33
C PRO A 457 -24.81 -35.87 -11.62
N SER A 458 -24.41 -34.96 -12.52
CA SER A 458 -22.99 -34.71 -12.83
C SER A 458 -22.23 -34.08 -11.66
N MET A 459 -21.06 -34.65 -11.34
CA MET A 459 -20.12 -34.11 -10.36
C MET A 459 -19.58 -32.73 -10.77
N ALA A 460 -19.34 -32.51 -12.07
CA ALA A 460 -18.78 -31.25 -12.56
C ALA A 460 -19.72 -30.06 -12.30
N ALA A 461 -21.03 -30.25 -12.51
CA ALA A 461 -22.04 -29.24 -12.20
C ALA A 461 -22.12 -28.96 -10.68
N ARG A 462 -22.09 -30.01 -9.84
CA ARG A 462 -22.08 -29.87 -8.38
C ARG A 462 -20.86 -29.11 -7.86
N LEU A 463 -19.67 -29.38 -8.42
CA LEU A 463 -18.44 -28.66 -8.08
C LEU A 463 -18.48 -27.19 -8.52
N ALA A 464 -19.02 -26.91 -9.71
CA ALA A 464 -19.19 -25.54 -10.18
C ALA A 464 -20.17 -24.75 -9.30
N ALA A 465 -21.27 -25.38 -8.85
CA ALA A 465 -22.22 -24.77 -7.93
C ALA A 465 -21.59 -24.50 -6.56
N ALA A 466 -20.85 -25.46 -6.01
CA ALA A 466 -20.11 -25.28 -4.76
C ALA A 466 -19.05 -24.16 -4.86
N TRP A 467 -18.34 -24.06 -5.99
CA TRP A 467 -17.40 -22.95 -6.23
C TRP A 467 -18.13 -21.60 -6.35
N CYS A 468 -19.27 -21.55 -7.04
CA CYS A 468 -20.10 -20.34 -7.11
C CYS A 468 -20.58 -19.89 -5.72
N LEU A 469 -21.01 -20.82 -4.85
CA LEU A 469 -21.38 -20.51 -3.46
C LEU A 469 -20.19 -19.98 -2.65
N ARG A 470 -18.99 -20.52 -2.87
CA ARG A 470 -17.75 -19.96 -2.29
C ARG A 470 -17.54 -18.51 -2.76
N CYS A 471 -17.67 -18.22 -4.06
CA CYS A 471 -17.53 -16.85 -4.58
C CYS A 471 -18.54 -15.89 -3.95
N VAL A 472 -19.79 -16.34 -3.81
CA VAL A 472 -20.85 -15.58 -3.12
C VAL A 472 -20.46 -15.28 -1.67
N ALA A 473 -20.02 -16.29 -0.92
CA ALA A 473 -19.64 -16.13 0.48
C ALA A 473 -18.37 -15.26 0.67
N VAL A 474 -17.44 -15.28 -0.29
CA VAL A 474 -16.27 -14.40 -0.29
C VAL A 474 -16.68 -12.95 -0.58
N ALA A 475 -17.58 -12.73 -1.54
CA ALA A 475 -18.10 -11.39 -1.86
C ALA A 475 -18.97 -10.82 -0.75
N LEU A 476 -19.79 -11.65 -0.09
CA LEU A 476 -20.67 -11.29 1.01
C LEU A 476 -20.38 -12.16 2.25
N PRO A 477 -19.36 -11.81 3.06
CA PRO A 477 -18.91 -12.63 4.19
C PRO A 477 -19.99 -12.99 5.21
N PHE A 478 -21.03 -12.16 5.38
CA PHE A 478 -22.14 -12.44 6.30
C PHE A 478 -22.99 -13.67 5.88
N GLN A 479 -22.96 -14.07 4.61
CA GLN A 479 -23.68 -15.24 4.10
C GLN A 479 -22.95 -16.58 4.37
N LEU A 480 -21.67 -16.53 4.71
CA LEU A 480 -20.83 -17.71 4.88
C LEU A 480 -21.35 -18.68 5.94
N THR A 481 -21.64 -18.17 7.13
CA THR A 481 -22.15 -19.00 8.25
C THR A 481 -23.57 -19.50 8.00
N PRO A 482 -24.54 -18.67 7.56
CA PRO A 482 -25.86 -19.15 7.12
C PRO A 482 -25.79 -20.25 6.06
N PHE A 483 -24.88 -20.16 5.08
CA PHE A 483 -24.71 -21.20 4.08
C PHE A 483 -24.12 -22.49 4.63
N LEU A 484 -23.14 -22.39 5.54
CA LEU A 484 -22.59 -23.56 6.22
C LEU A 484 -23.68 -24.29 7.01
N ASP A 485 -24.53 -23.54 7.73
CA ASP A 485 -25.65 -24.09 8.50
C ASP A 485 -26.70 -24.73 7.58
N ARG A 486 -27.12 -24.03 6.52
CA ARG A 486 -28.07 -24.55 5.52
C ARG A 486 -27.54 -25.81 4.85
N CYS A 487 -26.25 -25.86 4.51
CA CYS A 487 -25.62 -27.05 3.94
C CYS A 487 -25.53 -28.21 4.94
N ALA A 488 -25.16 -27.94 6.20
CA ALA A 488 -25.08 -28.94 7.25
C ALA A 488 -26.46 -29.55 7.56
N GLU A 489 -27.49 -28.72 7.65
CA GLU A 489 -28.87 -29.16 7.85
C GLU A 489 -29.36 -30.01 6.68
N ARG A 490 -29.17 -29.54 5.43
CA ARG A 490 -29.57 -30.28 4.23
C ARG A 490 -28.83 -31.60 4.08
N LEU A 491 -27.53 -31.62 4.38
CA LEU A 491 -26.72 -32.83 4.40
C LEU A 491 -27.25 -33.82 5.44
N ASN A 492 -27.72 -33.34 6.60
CA ASN A 492 -28.32 -34.16 7.64
C ASN A 492 -29.71 -34.70 7.25
N ASN A 493 -30.54 -33.90 6.59
CA ASN A 493 -31.89 -34.27 6.17
C ASN A 493 -31.89 -35.20 4.95
N LEU A 494 -30.90 -35.06 4.06
CA LEU A 494 -30.79 -35.79 2.79
C LEU A 494 -29.68 -36.84 2.80
N LYS A 495 -29.31 -37.39 3.97
CA LYS A 495 -28.25 -38.41 4.13
C LYS A 495 -28.45 -39.68 3.30
N THR A 496 -29.64 -39.91 2.74
CA THR A 496 -29.98 -41.05 1.88
C THR A 496 -29.68 -40.80 0.41
N SER A 497 -29.48 -39.56 -0.05
CA SER A 497 -29.13 -39.28 -1.45
C SER A 497 -27.61 -39.20 -1.64
N PRO A 498 -27.00 -39.98 -2.54
CA PRO A 498 -25.56 -39.90 -2.83
C PRO A 498 -25.19 -38.56 -3.47
N GLU A 499 -26.05 -38.00 -4.32
CA GLU A 499 -25.88 -36.68 -4.93
C GLU A 499 -25.87 -35.59 -3.86
N ALA A 500 -26.82 -35.63 -2.91
CA ALA A 500 -26.88 -34.68 -1.81
C ALA A 500 -25.65 -34.77 -0.90
N VAL A 501 -25.22 -35.98 -0.50
CA VAL A 501 -24.04 -36.16 0.34
C VAL A 501 -22.80 -35.56 -0.31
N SER A 502 -22.60 -35.81 -1.60
CA SER A 502 -21.45 -35.29 -2.33
C SER A 502 -21.59 -33.79 -2.66
N GLY A 503 -22.77 -33.30 -3.06
CA GLY A 503 -23.00 -31.90 -3.39
C GLY A 503 -22.85 -30.96 -2.19
N TYR A 504 -23.51 -31.26 -1.07
CA TYR A 504 -23.41 -30.42 0.13
C TYR A 504 -22.05 -30.51 0.81
N SER A 505 -21.34 -31.65 0.73
CA SER A 505 -19.95 -31.71 1.21
C SER A 505 -18.99 -30.90 0.35
N PHE A 506 -19.17 -30.87 -0.99
CA PHE A 506 -18.42 -29.94 -1.84
C PHE A 506 -18.71 -28.48 -1.47
N ALA A 507 -19.98 -28.10 -1.27
CA ALA A 507 -20.35 -26.75 -0.88
C ALA A 507 -19.70 -26.36 0.47
N MET A 508 -19.81 -27.21 1.49
CA MET A 508 -19.18 -26.97 2.79
C MET A 508 -17.65 -26.87 2.68
N ALA A 509 -17.01 -27.75 1.91
CA ALA A 509 -15.57 -27.68 1.68
C ALA A 509 -15.15 -26.38 0.97
N ALA A 510 -15.91 -25.96 -0.05
CA ALA A 510 -15.69 -24.72 -0.77
C ALA A 510 -15.83 -23.50 0.13
N LEU A 511 -16.88 -23.46 0.97
CA LEU A 511 -17.12 -22.40 1.94
C LEU A 511 -15.98 -22.32 2.96
N LEU A 512 -15.54 -23.45 3.53
CA LEU A 512 -14.40 -23.50 4.44
C LEU A 512 -13.10 -23.02 3.78
N GLY A 513 -12.85 -23.44 2.54
CA GLY A 513 -11.73 -22.94 1.75
C GLY A 513 -11.85 -21.48 1.31
N GLY A 514 -13.02 -20.85 1.46
CA GLY A 514 -13.24 -19.41 1.27
C GLY A 514 -12.90 -18.58 2.51
N VAL A 515 -12.90 -19.17 3.71
CA VAL A 515 -12.74 -18.46 4.99
C VAL A 515 -11.45 -17.64 5.05
N HIS A 516 -10.35 -18.10 4.45
CA HIS A 516 -9.08 -17.33 4.46
C HIS A 516 -9.16 -15.99 3.70
N GLN A 517 -10.16 -15.80 2.82
CA GLN A 517 -10.43 -14.55 2.13
C GLN A 517 -11.44 -13.66 2.88
N CYS A 518 -12.00 -14.14 3.98
CA CYS A 518 -12.92 -13.41 4.85
C CYS A 518 -12.17 -13.04 6.15
N PRO A 519 -11.66 -11.80 6.31
CA PRO A 519 -10.82 -11.41 7.45
C PRO A 519 -11.45 -11.67 8.82
N LEU A 520 -12.78 -11.56 8.91
CA LEU A 520 -13.56 -11.79 10.13
C LEU A 520 -13.76 -13.27 10.47
N GLY A 521 -13.44 -14.21 9.57
CA GLY A 521 -13.53 -15.65 9.80
C GLY A 521 -14.93 -16.19 10.10
N ILE A 522 -15.00 -17.41 10.63
CA ILE A 522 -16.23 -18.08 11.10
C ILE A 522 -16.13 -18.44 12.59
N PRO A 523 -17.27 -18.59 13.31
CA PRO A 523 -17.27 -19.00 14.72
C PRO A 523 -16.63 -20.39 14.92
N HIS A 524 -15.91 -20.58 16.03
CA HIS A 524 -15.20 -21.83 16.33
C HIS A 524 -16.14 -23.04 16.44
N ALA A 525 -17.36 -22.82 16.95
CA ALA A 525 -18.41 -23.84 17.04
C ALA A 525 -18.74 -24.48 15.68
N LYS A 526 -18.61 -23.72 14.57
CA LYS A 526 -18.85 -24.22 13.21
C LYS A 526 -17.76 -25.19 12.77
N GLY A 527 -16.50 -24.98 13.17
CA GLY A 527 -15.42 -25.94 12.96
C GLY A 527 -15.70 -27.27 13.65
N LYS A 528 -16.14 -27.23 14.92
CA LYS A 528 -16.54 -28.42 15.68
C LYS A 528 -17.74 -29.16 15.04
N MET A 529 -18.73 -28.42 14.54
CA MET A 529 -19.87 -28.99 13.80
C MET A 529 -19.40 -29.76 12.56
N VAL A 530 -18.51 -29.18 11.76
CA VAL A 530 -17.97 -29.83 10.55
C VAL A 530 -17.20 -31.10 10.91
N VAL A 531 -16.37 -31.09 11.96
CA VAL A 531 -15.65 -32.28 12.44
C VAL A 531 -16.64 -33.39 12.80
N SER A 532 -17.71 -33.06 13.54
CA SER A 532 -18.72 -34.03 13.94
C SER A 532 -19.44 -34.65 12.74
N ILE A 533 -19.77 -33.84 11.72
CA ILE A 533 -20.40 -34.32 10.49
C ILE A 533 -19.44 -35.22 9.70
N ALA A 534 -18.18 -34.79 9.55
CA ALA A 534 -17.17 -35.57 8.85
C ALA A 534 -16.93 -36.93 9.53
N GLU A 535 -16.85 -36.95 10.86
CA GLU A 535 -16.70 -38.17 11.66
C GLU A 535 -17.91 -39.10 11.51
N ASP A 536 -19.13 -38.56 11.58
CA ASP A 536 -20.37 -39.33 11.38
C ASP A 536 -20.42 -39.97 9.98
N LEU A 537 -20.04 -39.22 8.94
CA LEU A 537 -19.96 -39.74 7.57
C LEU A 537 -18.95 -40.88 7.46
N LEU A 538 -17.75 -40.73 8.02
CA LEU A 538 -16.72 -41.77 7.99
C LEU A 538 -17.14 -43.02 8.77
N ARG A 539 -17.75 -42.85 9.95
CA ARG A 539 -18.19 -43.96 10.80
C ARG A 539 -19.38 -44.72 10.20
N THR A 540 -20.29 -44.03 9.52
CA THR A 540 -21.48 -44.61 8.91
C THR A 540 -21.26 -45.08 7.46
N ALA A 541 -20.08 -44.86 6.88
CA ALA A 541 -19.76 -45.26 5.50
C ALA A 541 -19.88 -46.77 5.27
N ALA A 542 -19.56 -47.60 6.28
CA ALA A 542 -19.66 -49.06 6.16
C ALA A 542 -21.09 -49.61 6.29
N GLN A 543 -22.06 -48.79 6.72
CA GLN A 543 -23.42 -49.26 7.03
C GLN A 543 -24.32 -49.38 5.80
N ASN A 544 -24.00 -48.70 4.70
CA ASN A 544 -24.82 -48.68 3.48
C ASN A 544 -23.92 -48.69 2.25
N SER A 545 -23.90 -49.81 1.51
CA SER A 545 -23.05 -49.99 0.33
C SER A 545 -23.31 -48.93 -0.75
N ARG A 546 -24.56 -48.50 -0.96
CA ARG A 546 -24.92 -47.47 -1.96
C ARG A 546 -24.31 -46.10 -1.66
N LEU A 547 -24.07 -45.78 -0.39
CA LEU A 547 -23.56 -44.49 0.07
C LEU A 547 -22.10 -44.54 0.52
N SER A 548 -21.51 -45.73 0.55
CA SER A 548 -20.21 -45.97 1.17
C SER A 548 -19.11 -45.11 0.56
N LEU A 549 -19.08 -45.02 -0.76
CA LEU A 549 -18.10 -44.23 -1.50
C LEU A 549 -18.26 -42.73 -1.22
N GLN A 550 -19.47 -42.19 -1.39
CA GLN A 550 -19.75 -40.75 -1.25
C GLN A 550 -19.53 -40.29 0.19
N ARG A 551 -19.94 -41.08 1.19
CA ARG A 551 -19.70 -40.78 2.62
C ARG A 551 -18.22 -40.75 2.95
N THR A 552 -17.46 -41.71 2.42
CA THR A 552 -16.00 -41.77 2.61
C THR A 552 -15.31 -40.55 2.01
N GLN A 553 -15.60 -40.22 0.75
CA GLN A 553 -15.03 -39.05 0.07
C GLN A 553 -15.43 -37.74 0.77
N ALA A 554 -16.71 -37.59 1.11
CA ALA A 554 -17.23 -36.40 1.80
C ALA A 554 -16.55 -36.20 3.16
N GLY A 555 -16.44 -37.26 3.98
CA GLY A 555 -15.81 -37.20 5.29
C GLY A 555 -14.36 -36.70 5.22
N TRP A 556 -13.55 -37.28 4.34
CA TRP A 556 -12.15 -36.85 4.18
C TRP A 556 -11.99 -35.48 3.54
N LEU A 557 -12.86 -35.13 2.59
CA LEU A 557 -12.86 -33.80 1.97
C LEU A 557 -13.11 -32.72 3.01
N LEU A 558 -14.12 -32.91 3.88
CA LEU A 558 -14.45 -31.97 4.95
C LEU A 558 -13.30 -31.83 5.96
N LEU A 559 -12.67 -32.95 6.35
CA LEU A 559 -11.49 -32.90 7.22
C LEU A 559 -10.32 -32.16 6.54
N GLY A 560 -10.07 -32.39 5.25
CA GLY A 560 -9.05 -31.66 4.50
C GLY A 560 -9.33 -30.16 4.39
N ALA A 561 -10.60 -29.79 4.14
CA ALA A 561 -11.04 -28.40 4.09
C ALA A 561 -10.95 -27.70 5.45
N LEU A 562 -11.22 -28.40 6.56
CA LEU A 562 -11.11 -27.86 7.91
C LEU A 562 -9.67 -27.40 8.23
N MET A 563 -8.65 -28.07 7.69
CA MET A 563 -7.25 -27.71 7.94
C MET A 563 -6.90 -26.31 7.43
N THR A 564 -7.65 -25.76 6.47
CA THR A 564 -7.43 -24.40 5.93
C THR A 564 -7.77 -23.30 6.94
N LEU A 565 -8.52 -23.62 8.01
CA LEU A 565 -8.83 -22.70 9.10
C LEU A 565 -7.62 -22.39 9.99
N GLY A 566 -6.52 -23.16 9.84
CA GLY A 566 -5.25 -22.94 10.50
C GLY A 566 -5.13 -23.57 11.89
N PRO A 567 -3.98 -23.35 12.56
CA PRO A 567 -3.60 -24.07 13.77
C PRO A 567 -4.55 -23.84 14.95
N SER A 568 -5.16 -22.66 15.06
CA SER A 568 -6.07 -22.31 16.17
C SER A 568 -7.28 -23.25 16.28
N VAL A 569 -7.83 -23.70 15.15
CA VAL A 569 -8.96 -24.65 15.12
C VAL A 569 -8.47 -26.09 15.17
N VAL A 570 -7.40 -26.41 14.42
CA VAL A 570 -6.94 -27.79 14.24
C VAL A 570 -6.30 -28.37 15.50
N ARG A 571 -5.65 -27.54 16.33
CA ARG A 571 -4.93 -27.97 17.55
C ARG A 571 -5.79 -28.85 18.47
N TYR A 572 -7.05 -28.47 18.69
CA TYR A 572 -7.97 -29.20 19.56
C TYR A 572 -8.48 -30.53 18.97
N HIS A 573 -8.45 -30.66 17.65
CA HIS A 573 -8.91 -31.86 16.94
C HIS A 573 -7.76 -32.80 16.57
N LEU A 574 -6.50 -32.34 16.64
CA LEU A 574 -5.32 -33.07 16.19
C LEU A 574 -5.19 -34.48 16.78
N PRO A 575 -5.37 -34.73 18.10
CA PRO A 575 -5.29 -36.10 18.64
C PRO A 575 -6.30 -37.06 18.01
N LYS A 576 -7.52 -36.58 17.73
CA LYS A 576 -8.56 -37.37 17.06
C LYS A 576 -8.21 -37.60 15.59
N MET A 577 -7.70 -36.58 14.91
CA MET A 577 -7.29 -36.68 13.50
C MET A 577 -6.15 -37.69 13.31
N LEU A 578 -5.12 -37.66 14.17
CA LEU A 578 -4.03 -38.63 14.16
C LEU A 578 -4.54 -40.07 14.32
N LEU A 579 -5.54 -40.29 15.18
CA LEU A 579 -6.17 -41.59 15.34
C LEU A 579 -6.96 -42.02 14.10
N LEU A 580 -7.75 -41.12 13.51
CA LEU A 580 -8.50 -41.39 12.28
C LEU A 580 -7.56 -41.76 11.13
N TRP A 581 -6.50 -40.98 10.93
CA TRP A 581 -5.47 -41.23 9.91
C TRP A 581 -4.80 -42.59 10.09
N ARG A 582 -4.41 -42.93 11.34
CA ARG A 582 -3.80 -44.22 11.64
C ARG A 582 -4.72 -45.41 11.32
N ASN A 583 -6.03 -45.28 11.54
CA ASN A 583 -6.97 -46.39 11.40
C ASN A 583 -7.34 -46.75 9.95
N VAL A 584 -7.03 -45.90 8.98
CA VAL A 584 -7.36 -46.11 7.55
C VAL A 584 -6.32 -47.01 6.84
N PHE A 585 -5.11 -47.09 7.40
CA PHE A 585 -4.01 -47.85 6.86
C PHE A 585 -3.81 -49.17 7.63
N PRO A 586 -3.39 -50.25 6.97
CA PRO A 586 -3.12 -51.52 7.63
C PRO A 586 -1.98 -51.35 8.63
N ARG A 587 -2.14 -51.90 9.83
CA ARG A 587 -1.18 -51.77 10.95
C ARG A 587 0.04 -52.68 10.77
N SER A 588 -0.07 -53.66 9.88
CA SER A 588 1.00 -54.62 9.57
C SER A 588 0.86 -55.17 8.15
N LEU A 589 1.96 -55.70 7.60
CA LEU A 589 1.95 -56.39 6.31
C LEU A 589 0.99 -57.60 6.31
N LYS A 590 0.85 -58.29 7.45
CA LYS A 590 -0.08 -59.40 7.62
C LYS A 590 -1.54 -58.96 7.47
N GLU A 591 -1.86 -57.77 7.98
CA GLU A 591 -3.20 -57.18 7.84
C GLU A 591 -3.47 -56.77 6.39
N LEU A 592 -2.47 -56.22 5.68
CA LEU A 592 -2.58 -55.91 4.25
C LEU A 592 -2.85 -57.16 3.40
N GLU A 593 -2.12 -58.26 3.63
CA GLU A 593 -2.35 -59.52 2.91
C GLU A 593 -3.71 -60.16 3.27
N ALA A 594 -4.16 -60.02 4.52
CA ALA A 594 -5.50 -60.47 4.92
C ALA A 594 -6.62 -59.65 4.25
N GLU A 595 -6.45 -58.32 4.13
CA GLU A 595 -7.38 -57.43 3.45
C GLU A 595 -7.48 -57.75 1.95
N LYS A 596 -6.34 -58.04 1.32
CA LYS A 596 -6.21 -58.48 -0.08
C LYS A 596 -7.02 -59.73 -0.40
N ALA A 597 -7.17 -60.66 0.55
CA ALA A 597 -7.91 -61.89 0.34
C ALA A 597 -9.44 -61.74 0.47
N ARG A 598 -9.95 -60.65 1.08
CA ARG A 598 -11.37 -60.55 1.50
C ARG A 598 -12.21 -59.56 0.69
N GLY A 599 -11.61 -58.53 0.08
CA GLY A 599 -12.35 -57.46 -0.58
C GLY A 599 -12.92 -57.84 -1.94
N ASP A 600 -14.10 -57.35 -2.29
CA ASP A 600 -14.54 -57.26 -3.69
C ASP A 600 -14.03 -55.96 -4.33
N SER A 601 -14.32 -55.75 -5.61
CA SER A 601 -13.79 -54.58 -6.28
C SER A 601 -14.35 -53.25 -5.78
N PHE A 602 -15.63 -53.22 -5.40
CA PHE A 602 -16.24 -52.01 -4.84
C PHE A 602 -15.65 -51.67 -3.47
N THR A 603 -15.42 -52.68 -2.62
CA THR A 603 -14.75 -52.53 -1.32
C THR A 603 -13.35 -51.94 -1.50
N TRP A 604 -12.59 -52.42 -2.49
CA TRP A 604 -11.27 -51.87 -2.81
C TRP A 604 -11.33 -50.45 -3.36
N GLN A 605 -12.34 -50.12 -4.17
CA GLN A 605 -12.55 -48.75 -4.62
C GLN A 605 -12.77 -47.80 -3.43
N VAL A 606 -13.71 -48.13 -2.53
CA VAL A 606 -13.98 -47.34 -1.33
C VAL A 606 -12.73 -47.23 -0.44
N THR A 607 -11.98 -48.32 -0.28
CA THR A 607 -10.76 -48.37 0.53
C THR A 607 -9.65 -47.48 -0.05
N LEU A 608 -9.39 -47.54 -1.35
CA LEU A 608 -8.37 -46.71 -2.01
C LEU A 608 -8.75 -45.23 -2.00
N GLU A 609 -10.03 -44.91 -2.22
CA GLU A 609 -10.56 -43.55 -2.13
C GLU A 609 -10.49 -43.00 -0.69
N GLY A 610 -10.79 -43.83 0.31
CA GLY A 610 -10.62 -43.48 1.72
C GLY A 610 -9.16 -43.20 2.10
N ARG A 611 -8.22 -44.01 1.61
CA ARG A 611 -6.78 -43.80 1.81
C ARG A 611 -6.29 -42.53 1.11
N ALA A 612 -6.71 -42.31 -0.13
CA ALA A 612 -6.39 -41.08 -0.86
C ALA A 612 -6.95 -39.84 -0.14
N GLY A 613 -8.19 -39.92 0.36
CA GLY A 613 -8.81 -38.87 1.16
C GLY A 613 -8.06 -38.58 2.45
N ALA A 614 -7.66 -39.61 3.20
CA ALA A 614 -6.86 -39.46 4.41
C ALA A 614 -5.51 -38.78 4.13
N LEU A 615 -4.80 -39.21 3.08
CA LEU A 615 -3.55 -38.57 2.64
C LEU A 615 -3.80 -37.11 2.22
N CYS A 616 -4.87 -36.83 1.48
CA CYS A 616 -5.24 -35.47 1.10
C CYS A 616 -5.46 -34.56 2.32
N ALA A 617 -6.14 -35.07 3.36
CA ALA A 617 -6.32 -34.34 4.62
C ALA A 617 -5.00 -34.13 5.37
N MET A 618 -4.11 -35.14 5.39
CA MET A 618 -2.75 -35.00 5.96
C MET A 618 -1.93 -33.95 5.21
N ARG A 619 -1.98 -33.94 3.87
CA ARG A 619 -1.35 -32.90 3.03
C ARG A 619 -1.84 -31.51 3.41
N SER A 620 -3.15 -31.35 3.54
CA SER A 620 -3.76 -30.08 3.92
C SER A 620 -3.31 -29.63 5.32
N PHE A 621 -3.19 -30.56 6.27
CA PHE A 621 -2.63 -30.30 7.60
C PHE A 621 -1.18 -29.81 7.53
N VAL A 622 -0.30 -30.51 6.80
CA VAL A 622 1.11 -30.13 6.66
C VAL A 622 1.25 -28.74 6.01
N ALA A 623 0.43 -28.45 4.99
CA ALA A 623 0.50 -27.20 4.24
C ALA A 623 -0.04 -25.98 5.01
N HIS A 624 -1.12 -26.14 5.80
CA HIS A 624 -1.80 -25.01 6.44
C HIS A 624 -1.54 -24.88 7.95
N CYS A 625 -0.96 -25.91 8.58
CA CYS A 625 -0.66 -25.92 10.01
C CYS A 625 0.83 -26.27 10.30
N PRO A 626 1.82 -25.59 9.69
CA PRO A 626 3.24 -25.93 9.87
C PRO A 626 3.70 -25.78 11.33
N GLU A 627 3.09 -24.87 12.09
CA GLU A 627 3.37 -24.65 13.52
C GLU A 627 3.01 -25.85 14.41
N LEU A 628 2.11 -26.72 13.96
CA LEU A 628 1.72 -27.94 14.69
C LEU A 628 2.59 -29.15 14.33
N LEU A 629 3.51 -29.04 13.36
CA LEU A 629 4.42 -30.10 12.91
C LEU A 629 5.63 -30.25 13.84
N THR A 630 5.38 -30.52 15.11
CA THR A 630 6.44 -30.91 16.08
C THR A 630 7.09 -32.25 15.68
N GLU A 631 8.29 -32.54 16.19
CA GLU A 631 8.96 -33.83 15.92
C GLU A 631 8.09 -35.04 16.28
N ASP A 632 7.30 -34.94 17.36
CA ASP A 632 6.35 -36.00 17.76
C ASP A 632 5.17 -36.12 16.77
N ALA A 633 4.63 -34.99 16.30
CA ALA A 633 3.58 -35.00 15.28
C ALA A 633 4.07 -35.60 13.96
N ILE A 634 5.29 -35.24 13.53
CA ILE A 634 5.94 -35.81 12.35
C ILE A 634 6.11 -37.32 12.53
N ARG A 635 6.63 -37.78 13.68
CA ARG A 635 6.80 -39.22 13.96
C ARG A 635 5.48 -39.99 13.87
N LYS A 636 4.39 -39.43 14.40
CA LYS A 636 3.05 -40.03 14.35
C LYS A 636 2.45 -40.01 12.94
N LEU A 637 2.72 -38.98 12.14
CA LEU A 637 2.33 -38.91 10.73
C LEU A 637 3.11 -39.88 9.85
N MET A 638 4.37 -40.15 10.16
CA MET A 638 5.19 -41.06 9.38
C MET A 638 4.66 -42.50 9.41
N THR A 639 4.07 -42.95 10.52
CA THR A 639 3.53 -44.32 10.63
C THR A 639 2.50 -44.66 9.53
N PRO A 640 1.40 -43.90 9.32
CA PRO A 640 0.49 -44.17 8.21
C PRO A 640 1.11 -43.92 6.82
N ILE A 641 2.04 -42.96 6.69
CA ILE A 641 2.72 -42.68 5.40
C ILE A 641 3.62 -43.86 4.99
N GLU A 642 4.35 -44.46 5.92
CA GLU A 642 5.14 -45.67 5.69
C GLU A 642 4.25 -46.86 5.32
N CYS A 643 3.12 -47.03 6.00
CA CYS A 643 2.12 -48.03 5.60
C CYS A 643 1.59 -47.77 4.18
N ALA A 644 1.36 -46.51 3.80
CA ALA A 644 0.94 -46.17 2.44
C ALA A 644 2.03 -46.54 1.41
N MET A 645 3.30 -46.25 1.68
CA MET A 645 4.44 -46.61 0.81
C MET A 645 4.56 -48.12 0.64
N THR A 646 4.49 -48.91 1.73
CA THR A 646 4.55 -50.38 1.64
C THR A 646 3.40 -50.94 0.81
N MET A 647 2.19 -50.41 0.99
CA MET A 647 1.00 -50.79 0.23
C MET A 647 1.16 -50.58 -1.29
N MET A 648 1.91 -49.57 -1.75
CA MET A 648 2.06 -49.28 -3.18
C MET A 648 2.57 -50.48 -3.98
N SER A 649 3.53 -51.22 -3.41
CA SER A 649 4.07 -52.42 -4.05
C SER A 649 3.05 -53.55 -4.26
N HIS A 650 1.94 -53.56 -3.51
CA HIS A 650 0.88 -54.57 -3.61
C HIS A 650 -0.29 -54.13 -4.51
N ILE A 651 -0.43 -52.83 -4.82
CA ILE A 651 -1.53 -52.30 -5.64
C ILE A 651 -1.64 -52.97 -7.01
N PRO A 652 -0.55 -53.22 -7.77
CA PRO A 652 -0.66 -53.91 -9.06
C PRO A 652 -1.32 -55.29 -8.94
N SER A 653 -1.06 -56.00 -7.84
CA SER A 653 -1.69 -57.31 -7.57
C SER A 653 -3.19 -57.18 -7.25
N VAL A 654 -3.59 -56.13 -6.54
CA VAL A 654 -5.00 -55.81 -6.25
C VAL A 654 -5.75 -55.45 -7.52
N ILE A 655 -5.17 -54.59 -8.37
CA ILE A 655 -5.76 -54.21 -9.68
C ILE A 655 -5.90 -55.44 -10.58
N LYS A 656 -4.91 -56.36 -10.56
CA LYS A 656 -4.98 -57.61 -11.31
C LYS A 656 -6.09 -58.54 -10.80
N ALA A 657 -6.32 -58.59 -9.48
CA ALA A 657 -7.32 -59.45 -8.86
C ALA A 657 -8.76 -58.92 -9.01
N HIS A 658 -8.97 -57.61 -8.90
CA HIS A 658 -10.31 -57.00 -8.80
C HIS A 658 -10.72 -56.17 -10.03
N GLY A 659 -9.77 -55.78 -10.88
CA GLY A 659 -10.03 -55.19 -12.19
C GLY A 659 -9.45 -53.79 -12.39
N ALA A 660 -9.44 -53.37 -13.66
CA ALA A 660 -8.75 -52.15 -14.10
C ALA A 660 -9.41 -50.82 -13.68
N HIS A 661 -10.68 -50.82 -13.28
CA HIS A 661 -11.38 -49.59 -12.85
C HIS A 661 -10.78 -48.99 -11.56
N LEU A 662 -10.05 -49.80 -10.77
CA LEU A 662 -9.32 -49.34 -9.59
C LEU A 662 -8.09 -48.48 -9.92
N LYS A 663 -7.64 -48.42 -11.19
CA LYS A 663 -6.45 -47.67 -11.60
C LYS A 663 -6.53 -46.18 -11.25
N ALA A 664 -7.71 -45.56 -11.37
CA ALA A 664 -7.89 -44.15 -11.06
C ALA A 664 -7.75 -43.87 -9.56
N SER A 665 -8.43 -44.66 -8.72
CA SER A 665 -8.32 -44.54 -7.26
C SER A 665 -6.90 -44.83 -6.76
N ALA A 666 -6.23 -45.83 -7.34
CA ALA A 666 -4.82 -46.12 -7.05
C ALA A 666 -3.89 -44.97 -7.46
N ALA A 667 -4.12 -44.34 -8.63
CA ALA A 667 -3.36 -43.17 -9.07
C ALA A 667 -3.60 -41.95 -8.17
N MET A 668 -4.81 -41.79 -7.64
CA MET A 668 -5.12 -40.76 -6.65
C MET A 668 -4.34 -40.96 -5.35
N VAL A 669 -4.22 -42.20 -4.86
CA VAL A 669 -3.38 -42.52 -3.69
C VAL A 669 -1.91 -42.12 -3.95
N ARG A 670 -1.37 -42.47 -5.12
CA ARG A 670 0.00 -42.09 -5.52
C ARG A 670 0.19 -40.58 -5.53
N LEU A 671 -0.72 -39.84 -6.18
CA LEU A 671 -0.69 -38.38 -6.21
C LEU A 671 -0.58 -37.79 -4.80
N ARG A 672 -1.48 -38.21 -3.89
CA ARG A 672 -1.51 -37.68 -2.52
C ARG A 672 -0.30 -38.07 -1.70
N LEU A 673 0.20 -39.29 -1.88
CA LEU A 673 1.43 -39.72 -1.21
C LEU A 673 2.62 -38.87 -1.66
N TYR A 674 2.76 -38.63 -2.97
CA TYR A 674 3.84 -37.81 -3.51
C TYR A 674 3.74 -36.35 -3.04
N ASP A 675 2.53 -35.78 -3.04
CA ASP A 675 2.27 -34.42 -2.56
C ASP A 675 2.72 -34.22 -1.10
N ILE A 676 2.44 -35.19 -0.21
CA ILE A 676 2.83 -35.09 1.21
C ILE A 676 4.34 -35.23 1.37
N LEU A 677 4.94 -36.22 0.70
CA LEU A 677 6.38 -36.47 0.81
C LEU A 677 7.20 -35.27 0.32
N ALA A 678 6.71 -34.55 -0.69
CA ALA A 678 7.34 -33.32 -1.18
C ALA A 678 7.30 -32.16 -0.16
N LEU A 679 6.37 -32.17 0.79
CA LEU A 679 6.24 -31.15 1.85
C LEU A 679 6.99 -31.52 3.13
N LEU A 680 7.35 -32.78 3.33
CA LEU A 680 8.07 -33.25 4.51
C LEU A 680 9.60 -33.21 4.31
N PRO A 681 10.41 -32.97 5.36
CA PRO A 681 11.87 -33.00 5.25
C PRO A 681 12.37 -34.37 4.76
N PRO A 682 13.17 -34.48 3.68
CA PRO A 682 13.52 -35.76 3.07
C PRO A 682 14.19 -36.78 4.01
N LYS A 683 14.89 -36.29 5.04
CA LYS A 683 15.54 -37.12 6.06
C LYS A 683 14.55 -37.97 6.87
N THR A 684 13.28 -37.59 6.97
CA THR A 684 12.30 -38.34 7.77
C THR A 684 11.88 -39.66 7.13
N TYR A 685 12.09 -39.83 5.81
CA TYR A 685 11.73 -41.03 5.06
C TYR A 685 12.88 -41.62 4.23
N GLU A 686 14.13 -41.33 4.64
CA GLU A 686 15.34 -41.80 3.96
C GLU A 686 15.40 -43.32 3.78
N GLY A 687 14.92 -44.09 4.77
CA GLY A 687 14.85 -45.55 4.70
C GLY A 687 13.96 -46.10 3.57
N SER A 688 13.03 -45.29 3.05
CA SER A 688 12.08 -45.68 2.01
C SER A 688 12.48 -45.25 0.60
N PHE A 689 13.61 -44.55 0.42
CA PHE A 689 14.00 -43.99 -0.88
C PHE A 689 14.10 -45.03 -1.99
N ASN A 690 14.62 -46.23 -1.72
CA ASN A 690 14.79 -47.25 -2.77
C ASN A 690 13.44 -47.74 -3.33
N ALA A 691 12.43 -47.90 -2.46
CA ALA A 691 11.10 -48.29 -2.88
C ALA A 691 10.40 -47.12 -3.60
N LEU A 692 10.48 -45.92 -3.02
CA LEU A 692 9.89 -44.70 -3.57
C LEU A 692 10.44 -44.39 -4.96
N LEU A 693 11.76 -44.38 -5.15
CA LEU A 693 12.39 -44.08 -6.45
C LEU A 693 11.94 -45.05 -7.54
N ARG A 694 11.73 -46.33 -7.22
CA ARG A 694 11.25 -47.31 -8.20
C ARG A 694 9.85 -46.95 -8.70
N GLU A 695 8.97 -46.53 -7.81
CA GLU A 695 7.61 -46.07 -8.16
C GLU A 695 7.66 -44.77 -8.95
N LEU A 696 8.42 -43.76 -8.49
CA LEU A 696 8.54 -42.47 -9.18
C LEU A 696 9.06 -42.65 -10.62
N VAL A 697 10.14 -43.43 -10.78
CA VAL A 697 10.73 -43.72 -12.09
C VAL A 697 9.72 -44.42 -13.00
N ALA A 698 9.03 -45.46 -12.51
CA ALA A 698 8.04 -46.18 -13.31
C ALA A 698 6.89 -45.28 -13.81
N GLU A 699 6.47 -44.27 -13.01
CA GLU A 699 5.46 -43.29 -13.42
C GLU A 699 5.93 -42.42 -14.59
N PHE A 700 7.06 -41.71 -14.44
CA PHE A 700 7.49 -40.74 -15.44
C PHE A 700 8.17 -41.38 -16.66
N THR A 701 8.72 -42.60 -16.57
CA THR A 701 9.13 -43.41 -17.74
C THR A 701 7.94 -44.12 -18.40
N LEU A 702 6.75 -44.00 -17.83
CA LEU A 702 5.49 -44.55 -18.30
C LEU A 702 5.48 -46.09 -18.37
N THR A 703 6.33 -46.80 -17.63
CA THR A 703 6.53 -48.26 -17.75
C THR A 703 5.21 -49.05 -17.74
N ASP A 704 4.27 -48.65 -16.87
CA ASP A 704 2.95 -49.30 -16.72
C ASP A 704 1.79 -48.52 -17.37
N ASN A 705 2.05 -47.31 -17.90
CA ASN A 705 1.02 -46.44 -18.48
C ASN A 705 1.04 -46.53 -20.01
N SER A 706 -0.02 -47.07 -20.62
CA SER A 706 -0.14 -47.15 -22.09
C SER A 706 -0.37 -45.80 -22.77
N ALA A 707 -0.82 -44.78 -22.03
CA ALA A 707 -1.01 -43.43 -22.56
C ALA A 707 0.33 -42.68 -22.64
N ASN A 708 0.53 -41.91 -23.71
CA ASN A 708 1.70 -41.05 -23.91
C ASN A 708 1.57 -39.74 -23.12
N THR A 709 1.39 -39.84 -21.81
CA THR A 709 1.20 -38.69 -20.92
C THR A 709 2.55 -38.01 -20.66
N THR A 710 2.57 -36.69 -20.77
CA THR A 710 3.74 -35.85 -20.53
C THR A 710 3.51 -34.93 -19.36
N THR A 711 4.61 -34.58 -18.69
CA THR A 711 4.66 -33.58 -17.63
C THR A 711 4.31 -32.18 -18.15
N SER A 712 3.69 -31.36 -17.30
CA SER A 712 3.46 -29.94 -17.56
C SER A 712 4.62 -29.03 -17.11
N LEU A 713 5.58 -29.56 -16.34
CA LEU A 713 6.58 -28.77 -15.61
C LEU A 713 7.81 -28.37 -16.44
N LEU A 714 8.09 -29.01 -17.57
CA LEU A 714 9.36 -28.78 -18.28
C LEU A 714 9.58 -27.31 -18.67
N ARG A 715 8.52 -26.66 -19.18
CA ARG A 715 8.60 -25.27 -19.62
C ARG A 715 8.85 -24.31 -18.44
N SER A 716 8.32 -24.59 -17.25
CA SER A 716 8.52 -23.77 -16.06
C SER A 716 9.83 -24.06 -15.32
N LEU A 717 10.42 -25.24 -15.55
CA LEU A 717 11.74 -25.59 -15.02
C LEU A 717 12.89 -24.99 -15.83
N CYS A 718 12.68 -24.73 -17.12
CA CYS A 718 13.65 -24.00 -17.92
C CYS A 718 13.78 -22.54 -17.46
N HIS A 719 14.93 -21.92 -17.72
CA HIS A 719 15.18 -20.52 -17.33
C HIS A 719 14.19 -19.56 -18.01
N TYR A 720 13.70 -18.55 -17.27
CA TYR A 720 12.69 -17.62 -17.77
C TYR A 720 13.18 -16.84 -19.02
N ASP A 721 14.49 -16.57 -19.13
CA ASP A 721 15.06 -15.92 -20.31
C ASP A 721 14.94 -16.77 -21.57
N ASP A 722 14.87 -18.10 -21.50
CA ASP A 722 14.71 -18.94 -22.69
C ASP A 722 13.28 -18.85 -23.29
N SER A 723 12.41 -18.05 -22.67
CA SER A 723 11.01 -17.80 -23.05
C SER A 723 10.75 -17.40 -24.50
N VAL A 724 11.62 -16.58 -25.09
CA VAL A 724 11.48 -16.13 -26.49
C VAL A 724 11.59 -17.31 -27.45
N LEU A 725 12.47 -18.27 -27.16
CA LEU A 725 12.70 -19.45 -28.00
C LEU A 725 11.64 -20.53 -27.80
N LEU A 726 11.09 -20.62 -26.58
CA LEU A 726 10.11 -21.66 -26.21
C LEU A 726 8.66 -21.21 -26.40
N GLY A 727 8.45 -19.97 -26.87
CA GLY A 727 7.14 -19.34 -26.99
C GLY A 727 6.44 -19.15 -25.65
N SER A 728 7.17 -19.13 -24.53
CA SER A 728 6.55 -19.08 -23.20
C SER A 728 5.99 -17.70 -22.86
N TRP A 729 6.35 -16.66 -23.61
CA TRP A 729 5.68 -15.36 -23.54
C TRP A 729 4.18 -15.44 -23.88
N LEU A 730 3.71 -16.54 -24.50
CA LEU A 730 2.27 -16.83 -24.66
C LEU A 730 1.55 -16.97 -23.30
N GLN A 731 2.29 -17.30 -22.23
CA GLN A 731 1.80 -17.29 -20.85
C GLN A 731 1.55 -15.88 -20.30
N GLU A 732 2.04 -14.84 -20.98
CA GLU A 732 1.90 -13.43 -20.61
C GLU A 732 1.06 -12.69 -21.67
N THR A 733 -0.06 -13.27 -22.08
CA THR A 733 -1.01 -12.65 -23.02
C THR A 733 -2.41 -12.60 -22.43
N ASP A 734 -3.22 -11.64 -22.89
CA ASP A 734 -4.66 -11.57 -22.56
C ASP A 734 -5.43 -12.82 -23.04
N HIS A 735 -4.83 -13.60 -23.96
CA HIS A 735 -5.37 -14.84 -24.50
C HIS A 735 -4.85 -16.11 -23.80
N LYS A 736 -4.07 -15.99 -22.70
CA LYS A 736 -3.42 -17.10 -22.00
C LYS A 736 -4.35 -18.30 -21.82
N SER A 737 -5.54 -18.07 -21.27
CA SER A 737 -6.47 -19.14 -20.88
C SER A 737 -6.93 -20.05 -22.03
N ILE A 738 -6.98 -19.53 -23.26
CA ILE A 738 -7.34 -20.27 -24.47
C ILE A 738 -6.11 -20.75 -25.25
N GLU A 739 -5.01 -19.99 -25.23
CA GLU A 739 -3.74 -20.39 -25.86
C GLU A 739 -3.09 -21.59 -25.14
N ASP A 740 -3.29 -21.71 -23.82
CA ASP A 740 -2.86 -22.89 -23.05
C ASP A 740 -3.48 -24.20 -23.55
N GLN A 741 -4.63 -24.14 -24.23
CA GLN A 741 -5.30 -25.31 -24.77
C GLN A 741 -4.64 -25.85 -26.06
N LEU A 742 -3.72 -25.09 -26.66
CA LEU A 742 -2.98 -25.47 -27.87
C LEU A 742 -1.66 -26.19 -27.56
N GLN A 743 -1.37 -26.52 -26.29
CA GLN A 743 -0.17 -27.27 -25.97
C GLN A 743 -0.19 -28.66 -26.66
N PRO A 744 0.87 -29.02 -27.41
CA PRO A 744 0.84 -30.20 -28.29
C PRO A 744 0.81 -31.53 -27.53
N ASN A 745 1.32 -31.57 -26.30
CA ASN A 745 1.45 -32.79 -25.51
C ASN A 745 0.53 -32.77 -24.28
N SER A 746 -0.41 -33.71 -24.23
CA SER A 746 -1.08 -34.22 -23.02
C SER A 746 -2.09 -33.35 -22.25
N ALA A 747 -2.79 -32.41 -22.90
CA ALA A 747 -3.88 -31.65 -22.25
C ALA A 747 -3.45 -30.91 -20.96
N SER A 748 -2.16 -30.61 -20.83
CA SER A 748 -1.53 -29.89 -19.72
C SER A 748 -2.11 -28.49 -19.50
N GLY A 749 -2.77 -27.89 -20.51
CA GLY A 749 -3.51 -26.64 -20.34
C GLY A 749 -4.99 -26.81 -19.95
N SER A 750 -5.54 -28.02 -20.02
CA SER A 750 -6.97 -28.29 -19.89
C SER A 750 -7.34 -28.68 -18.45
N GLY A 751 -7.10 -27.79 -17.49
CA GLY A 751 -7.49 -27.99 -16.10
C GLY A 751 -9.01 -27.85 -15.87
N ALA A 752 -9.58 -28.65 -14.96
CA ALA A 752 -11.02 -28.64 -14.64
C ALA A 752 -11.27 -29.15 -13.20
N LEU A 753 -12.22 -28.57 -12.47
CA LEU A 753 -12.48 -28.87 -11.05
C LEU A 753 -12.71 -30.37 -10.78
N GLU A 754 -13.37 -31.07 -11.71
CA GLU A 754 -13.68 -32.50 -11.59
C GLU A 754 -12.44 -33.42 -11.66
N HIS A 755 -11.28 -32.93 -12.09
CA HIS A 755 -10.04 -33.70 -12.04
C HIS A 755 -9.51 -33.88 -10.62
N ASP A 756 -9.79 -32.93 -9.73
CA ASP A 756 -9.43 -33.00 -8.32
C ASP A 756 -10.43 -32.19 -7.47
N PRO A 757 -11.46 -32.84 -6.88
CA PRO A 757 -12.44 -32.18 -6.02
C PRO A 757 -11.83 -31.45 -4.81
N SER A 758 -10.64 -31.82 -4.35
CA SER A 758 -9.98 -31.13 -3.22
C SER A 758 -9.55 -29.70 -3.57
N SER A 759 -9.39 -29.38 -4.86
CA SER A 759 -9.04 -28.03 -5.30
C SER A 759 -10.07 -26.97 -4.91
N ILE A 760 -11.30 -27.38 -4.60
CA ILE A 760 -12.38 -26.47 -4.23
C ILE A 760 -12.13 -25.76 -2.91
N TYR A 761 -11.34 -26.35 -2.00
CA TYR A 761 -10.97 -25.74 -0.72
C TYR A 761 -9.54 -25.20 -0.69
N LEU A 762 -8.70 -25.61 -1.66
CA LEU A 762 -7.31 -25.14 -1.73
C LEU A 762 -7.22 -23.66 -2.12
N ARG A 763 -6.07 -23.07 -1.82
CA ARG A 763 -5.71 -21.71 -2.26
C ARG A 763 -5.51 -21.72 -3.78
N ILE A 764 -6.15 -20.79 -4.47
CA ILE A 764 -6.07 -20.63 -5.92
C ILE A 764 -4.74 -19.93 -6.25
N PRO A 765 -3.94 -20.42 -7.21
CA PRO A 765 -2.73 -19.75 -7.67
C PRO A 765 -3.02 -18.30 -8.11
N ALA A 766 -2.10 -17.38 -7.85
CA ALA A 766 -2.28 -15.97 -8.21
C ALA A 766 -2.47 -15.80 -9.73
N GLY A 767 -3.56 -15.13 -10.13
CA GLY A 767 -3.90 -14.85 -11.53
C GLY A 767 -4.98 -15.76 -12.14
N GLU A 768 -5.38 -16.83 -11.47
CA GLU A 768 -6.52 -17.65 -11.89
C GLU A 768 -7.79 -17.29 -11.10
N ALA A 769 -8.93 -17.15 -11.78
CA ALA A 769 -10.22 -16.94 -11.13
C ALA A 769 -10.81 -18.25 -10.58
N VAL A 770 -10.77 -19.31 -11.39
CA VAL A 770 -11.31 -20.64 -11.06
C VAL A 770 -10.14 -21.63 -10.94
N PRO A 771 -10.06 -22.47 -9.88
CA PRO A 771 -9.05 -23.51 -9.81
C PRO A 771 -9.21 -24.52 -10.94
N GLY A 772 -8.14 -24.76 -11.71
CA GLY A 772 -8.12 -25.72 -12.82
C GLY A 772 -7.12 -26.85 -12.59
N PRO A 773 -7.39 -27.83 -11.71
CA PRO A 773 -6.48 -28.95 -11.52
C PRO A 773 -6.32 -29.76 -12.82
N LEU A 774 -5.10 -30.21 -13.07
CA LEU A 774 -4.74 -30.95 -14.28
C LEU A 774 -5.35 -32.36 -14.27
N PRO A 775 -5.55 -32.98 -15.44
CA PRO A 775 -5.95 -34.38 -15.53
C PRO A 775 -5.05 -35.26 -14.67
N LEU A 776 -5.64 -36.22 -13.94
CA LEU A 776 -4.95 -37.04 -12.93
C LEU A 776 -3.62 -37.63 -13.41
N GLY A 777 -3.56 -38.14 -14.65
CA GLY A 777 -2.33 -38.70 -15.21
C GLY A 777 -1.18 -37.68 -15.34
N VAL A 778 -1.49 -36.43 -15.67
CA VAL A 778 -0.49 -35.35 -15.75
C VAL A 778 -0.07 -34.94 -14.33
N SER A 779 -1.03 -34.75 -13.43
CA SER A 779 -0.77 -34.38 -12.02
C SER A 779 0.13 -35.40 -11.31
N VAL A 780 -0.08 -36.70 -11.52
CA VAL A 780 0.76 -37.76 -10.93
C VAL A 780 2.18 -37.70 -11.48
N ILE A 781 2.35 -37.50 -12.79
CA ILE A 781 3.68 -37.37 -13.40
C ILE A 781 4.38 -36.13 -12.84
N ASP A 782 3.69 -34.99 -12.78
CA ASP A 782 4.25 -33.75 -12.26
C ASP A 782 4.68 -33.89 -10.80
N ALA A 783 3.83 -34.47 -9.94
CA ALA A 783 4.17 -34.76 -8.55
C ALA A 783 5.34 -35.74 -8.45
N SER A 784 5.40 -36.76 -9.31
CA SER A 784 6.49 -37.75 -9.31
C SER A 784 7.83 -37.12 -9.69
N VAL A 785 7.82 -36.23 -10.69
CA VAL A 785 9.00 -35.51 -11.18
C VAL A 785 9.50 -34.51 -10.14
N ALA A 786 8.59 -33.75 -9.53
CA ALA A 786 8.92 -32.81 -8.47
C ALA A 786 9.54 -33.53 -7.26
N LEU A 787 8.93 -34.62 -6.80
CA LEU A 787 9.44 -35.41 -5.68
C LEU A 787 10.78 -36.10 -6.02
N PHE A 788 10.95 -36.57 -7.25
CA PHE A 788 12.24 -37.11 -7.71
C PHE A 788 13.36 -36.09 -7.55
N GLY A 789 13.13 -34.83 -7.95
CA GLY A 789 14.10 -33.74 -7.79
C GLY A 789 14.47 -33.46 -6.32
N VAL A 790 13.53 -33.61 -5.39
CA VAL A 790 13.75 -33.45 -3.93
C VAL A 790 14.55 -34.62 -3.35
N VAL A 791 14.26 -35.85 -3.78
CA VAL A 791 14.90 -37.06 -3.23
C VAL A 791 16.30 -37.28 -3.82
N PHE A 792 16.50 -37.02 -5.11
CA PHE A 792 17.74 -37.34 -5.85
C PHE A 792 19.05 -36.88 -5.17
N PRO A 793 19.14 -35.66 -4.59
CA PRO A 793 20.34 -35.19 -3.89
C PRO A 793 20.77 -36.05 -2.70
N HIS A 794 19.85 -36.80 -2.11
CA HIS A 794 20.06 -37.62 -0.92
C HIS A 794 20.37 -39.10 -1.27
N VAL A 795 20.29 -39.48 -2.54
CA VAL A 795 20.48 -40.86 -3.00
C VAL A 795 21.97 -41.19 -3.15
N SER A 796 22.37 -42.43 -2.84
CA SER A 796 23.75 -42.91 -3.05
C SER A 796 24.18 -42.87 -4.53
N TYR A 797 25.48 -42.68 -4.78
CA TYR A 797 26.02 -42.57 -6.14
C TYR A 797 25.78 -43.82 -7.01
N LYS A 798 25.78 -45.02 -6.40
CA LYS A 798 25.51 -46.28 -7.11
C LYS A 798 24.10 -46.30 -7.70
N HIS A 799 23.10 -45.85 -6.95
CA HIS A 799 21.72 -45.80 -7.43
C HIS A 799 21.52 -44.67 -8.44
N ARG A 800 22.22 -43.54 -8.30
CA ARG A 800 22.21 -42.47 -9.32
C ARG A 800 22.69 -42.98 -10.68
N LEU A 801 23.80 -43.73 -10.71
CA LEU A 801 24.31 -44.35 -11.94
C LEU A 801 23.26 -45.27 -12.58
N GLN A 802 22.71 -46.20 -11.79
CA GLN A 802 21.70 -47.15 -12.27
C GLN A 802 20.46 -46.47 -12.85
N MET A 803 19.99 -45.39 -12.22
CA MET A 803 18.83 -44.63 -12.71
C MET A 803 19.14 -43.94 -14.04
N LEU A 804 20.31 -43.29 -14.16
CA LEU A 804 20.71 -42.61 -15.40
C LEU A 804 20.90 -43.58 -16.56
N ASP A 805 21.52 -44.74 -16.32
CA ASP A 805 21.66 -45.79 -17.33
C ASP A 805 20.30 -46.35 -17.75
N HIS A 806 19.39 -46.54 -16.78
CA HIS A 806 18.02 -46.97 -17.05
C HIS A 806 17.25 -45.95 -17.90
N PHE A 807 17.39 -44.65 -17.61
CA PHE A 807 16.76 -43.59 -18.41
C PHE A 807 17.21 -43.64 -19.87
N ALA A 808 18.51 -43.81 -20.12
CA ALA A 808 19.04 -43.94 -21.48
C ALA A 808 18.44 -45.15 -22.22
N GLU A 809 18.29 -46.29 -21.53
CA GLU A 809 17.69 -47.49 -22.10
C GLU A 809 16.17 -47.31 -22.37
N CYS A 810 15.41 -46.69 -21.47
CA CYS A 810 14.00 -46.38 -21.67
C CYS A 810 13.77 -45.50 -22.91
N VAL A 811 14.61 -44.47 -23.10
CA VAL A 811 14.55 -43.59 -24.27
C VAL A 811 14.87 -44.35 -25.57
N LYS A 812 15.79 -45.31 -25.52
CA LYS A 812 16.19 -46.13 -26.67
C LYS A 812 15.11 -47.15 -27.06
N GLN A 813 14.40 -47.72 -26.08
CA GLN A 813 13.34 -48.71 -26.31
C GLN A 813 12.04 -48.08 -26.83
N ALA A 814 11.73 -46.85 -26.42
CA ALA A 814 10.55 -46.12 -26.88
C ALA A 814 10.70 -45.62 -28.33
N LYS A 815 9.59 -45.58 -29.10
CA LYS A 815 9.58 -45.12 -30.51
C LYS A 815 8.47 -44.10 -30.78
N GLY A 816 8.70 -43.17 -31.71
CA GLY A 816 7.70 -42.19 -32.16
C GLY A 816 7.23 -41.26 -31.03
N VAL A 817 5.92 -41.01 -30.95
CA VAL A 817 5.31 -40.12 -29.93
C VAL A 817 5.61 -40.59 -28.50
N ARG A 818 5.68 -41.92 -28.29
CA ARG A 818 6.04 -42.49 -26.99
C ARG A 818 7.45 -42.08 -26.56
N GLN A 819 8.40 -42.12 -27.49
CA GLN A 819 9.79 -41.75 -27.24
C GLN A 819 9.88 -40.29 -26.80
N GLN A 820 9.18 -39.39 -27.51
CA GLN A 820 9.15 -37.99 -27.17
C GLN A 820 8.52 -37.75 -25.78
N ALA A 821 7.44 -38.47 -25.45
CA ALA A 821 6.81 -38.36 -24.14
C ALA A 821 7.73 -38.81 -22.99
N VAL A 822 8.36 -39.98 -23.16
CA VAL A 822 9.33 -40.52 -22.19
C VAL A 822 10.54 -39.59 -22.04
N GLN A 823 11.07 -39.06 -23.15
CA GLN A 823 12.17 -38.08 -23.12
C GLN A 823 11.79 -36.81 -22.36
N LEU A 824 10.62 -36.21 -22.63
CA LEU A 824 10.16 -35.01 -21.94
C LEU A 824 10.11 -35.24 -20.43
N ASN A 825 9.48 -36.33 -20.00
CA ASN A 825 9.36 -36.66 -18.59
C ASN A 825 10.71 -36.88 -17.91
N ILE A 826 11.60 -37.67 -18.53
CA ILE A 826 12.95 -37.93 -18.03
C ILE A 826 13.76 -36.65 -17.94
N PHE A 827 13.78 -35.82 -18.98
CA PHE A 827 14.55 -34.57 -18.96
C PHE A 827 14.04 -33.59 -17.90
N THR A 828 12.73 -33.58 -17.66
CA THR A 828 12.12 -32.78 -16.58
C THR A 828 12.58 -33.27 -15.20
N ALA A 829 12.58 -34.59 -14.99
CA ALA A 829 13.09 -35.21 -13.76
C ALA A 829 14.59 -34.96 -13.55
N VAL A 830 15.41 -35.15 -14.59
CA VAL A 830 16.86 -34.92 -14.54
C VAL A 830 17.16 -33.44 -14.29
N LEU A 831 16.45 -32.52 -14.94
CA LEU A 831 16.65 -31.08 -14.73
C LEU A 831 16.25 -30.66 -13.30
N SER A 832 15.12 -31.17 -12.81
CA SER A 832 14.68 -30.98 -11.42
C SER A 832 15.73 -31.51 -10.43
N ALA A 833 16.28 -32.70 -10.67
CA ALA A 833 17.34 -33.28 -9.86
C ALA A 833 18.64 -32.47 -9.89
N LEU A 834 19.08 -31.99 -11.05
CA LEU A 834 20.27 -31.13 -11.17
C LEU A 834 20.08 -29.78 -10.46
N LYS A 835 18.89 -29.20 -10.54
CA LYS A 835 18.52 -27.99 -9.80
C LYS A 835 18.55 -28.26 -8.29
N GLY A 836 17.95 -29.37 -7.84
CA GLY A 836 17.99 -29.80 -6.44
C GLY A 836 19.41 -30.06 -5.94
N LEU A 837 20.31 -30.60 -6.77
CA LEU A 837 21.73 -30.75 -6.42
C LEU A 837 22.41 -29.39 -6.20
N ALA A 838 22.16 -28.43 -7.12
CA ALA A 838 22.74 -27.09 -7.05
C ALA A 838 22.23 -26.30 -5.83
N GLU A 839 20.92 -26.34 -5.54
CA GLU A 839 20.31 -25.68 -4.39
C GLU A 839 20.82 -26.26 -3.05
N ASN A 840 21.01 -27.58 -2.98
CA ASN A 840 21.58 -28.26 -1.82
C ASN A 840 23.13 -28.20 -1.76
N LYS A 841 23.81 -27.53 -2.70
CA LYS A 841 25.29 -27.49 -2.82
C LYS A 841 25.94 -28.87 -2.78
N SER A 842 25.29 -29.85 -3.41
CA SER A 842 25.70 -31.26 -3.42
C SER A 842 26.25 -31.64 -4.80
N THR A 843 27.17 -32.62 -4.84
CA THR A 843 27.85 -33.03 -6.09
C THR A 843 27.07 -34.12 -6.83
N LEU A 844 27.23 -34.18 -8.17
CA LEU A 844 26.59 -35.20 -9.00
C LEU A 844 27.09 -36.61 -8.68
N GLY A 845 28.41 -36.76 -8.46
CA GLY A 845 29.06 -38.01 -8.11
C GLY A 845 30.38 -38.26 -8.84
N PRO A 846 30.93 -39.49 -8.77
CA PRO A 846 32.17 -39.89 -9.43
C PRO A 846 32.03 -39.92 -10.97
N GLU A 847 33.16 -40.09 -11.66
CA GLU A 847 33.24 -39.95 -13.12
C GLU A 847 32.30 -40.88 -13.91
N GLU A 848 32.00 -42.08 -13.40
CA GLU A 848 31.04 -43.00 -14.03
C GLU A 848 29.62 -42.40 -14.10
N VAL A 849 29.14 -41.83 -12.99
CA VAL A 849 27.82 -41.15 -12.92
C VAL A 849 27.81 -39.97 -13.89
N ARG A 850 28.91 -39.20 -13.94
CA ARG A 850 29.05 -38.05 -14.84
C ARG A 850 29.01 -38.48 -16.31
N LYS A 851 29.67 -39.58 -16.68
CA LYS A 851 29.67 -40.13 -18.05
C LYS A 851 28.27 -40.58 -18.48
N SER A 852 27.53 -41.26 -17.61
CA SER A 852 26.15 -41.68 -17.89
C SER A 852 25.22 -40.48 -18.08
N ALA A 853 25.24 -39.52 -17.14
CA ALA A 853 24.48 -38.27 -17.25
C ALA A 853 24.83 -37.49 -18.52
N LEU A 854 26.12 -37.41 -18.85
CA LEU A 854 26.58 -36.69 -20.04
C LEU A 854 26.09 -37.34 -21.33
N THR A 855 26.10 -38.68 -21.40
CA THR A 855 25.61 -39.42 -22.57
C THR A 855 24.13 -39.16 -22.80
N LEU A 856 23.33 -39.15 -21.73
CA LEU A 856 21.91 -38.83 -21.79
C LEU A 856 21.66 -37.40 -22.28
N VAL A 857 22.35 -36.41 -21.69
CA VAL A 857 22.16 -34.98 -22.02
C VAL A 857 22.66 -34.64 -23.42
N MET A 858 23.87 -35.09 -23.79
CA MET A 858 24.43 -34.83 -25.12
C MET A 858 23.59 -35.45 -26.24
N GLY A 859 22.98 -36.62 -26.01
CA GLY A 859 22.11 -37.27 -26.99
C GLY A 859 20.83 -36.48 -27.34
N ALA A 860 20.44 -35.50 -26.53
CA ALA A 860 19.25 -34.68 -26.76
C ALA A 860 19.52 -33.29 -27.34
N LEU A 861 20.78 -32.86 -27.46
CA LEU A 861 21.12 -31.59 -28.11
C LEU A 861 20.77 -31.57 -29.61
N ASP A 862 20.80 -32.75 -30.24
CA ASP A 862 20.45 -32.94 -31.66
C ASP A 862 18.97 -33.34 -31.85
N ASN A 863 18.10 -33.14 -30.85
CA ASN A 863 16.69 -33.51 -30.90
C ASN A 863 15.87 -32.53 -31.77
N PRO A 864 14.93 -32.98 -32.63
CA PRO A 864 14.11 -32.06 -33.42
C PRO A 864 13.16 -31.19 -32.57
N ASN A 865 12.85 -31.57 -31.33
CA ASN A 865 11.99 -30.78 -30.44
C ASN A 865 12.78 -29.64 -29.76
N PRO A 866 12.46 -28.35 -30.03
CA PRO A 866 13.16 -27.20 -29.44
C PRO A 866 13.20 -27.20 -27.91
N ILE A 867 12.12 -27.65 -27.26
CA ILE A 867 12.03 -27.67 -25.79
C ILE A 867 13.01 -28.69 -25.21
N LEU A 868 13.15 -29.86 -25.84
CA LEU A 868 14.11 -30.88 -25.41
C LEU A 868 15.55 -30.44 -25.66
N ARG A 869 15.83 -29.79 -26.80
CA ARG A 869 17.14 -29.16 -27.05
C ARG A 869 17.48 -28.14 -25.97
N CYS A 870 16.50 -27.31 -25.60
CA CYS A 870 16.66 -26.31 -24.55
C CYS A 870 16.94 -26.92 -23.19
N ALA A 871 16.12 -27.90 -22.79
CA ALA A 871 16.31 -28.65 -21.56
C ALA A 871 17.66 -29.36 -21.50
N ALA A 872 18.15 -29.87 -22.63
CA ALA A 872 19.47 -30.49 -22.73
C ALA A 872 20.60 -29.47 -22.55
N GLY A 873 20.53 -28.32 -23.22
CA GLY A 873 21.50 -27.24 -23.03
C GLY A 873 21.53 -26.74 -21.58
N GLU A 874 20.36 -26.55 -20.99
CA GLU A 874 20.22 -26.15 -19.59
C GLU A 874 20.73 -27.22 -18.61
N ALA A 875 20.40 -28.50 -18.83
CA ALA A 875 20.92 -29.61 -18.05
C ALA A 875 22.45 -29.68 -18.13
N LEU A 876 23.06 -29.45 -19.31
CA LEU A 876 24.51 -29.40 -19.47
C LEU A 876 25.13 -28.26 -18.63
N GLY A 877 24.52 -27.08 -18.65
CA GLY A 877 24.95 -25.94 -17.84
C GLY A 877 24.83 -26.20 -16.33
N ARG A 878 23.71 -26.77 -15.87
CA ARG A 878 23.50 -27.18 -14.47
C ARG A 878 24.46 -28.30 -14.06
N MET A 879 24.74 -29.25 -14.94
CA MET A 879 25.77 -30.27 -14.71
C MET A 879 27.15 -29.62 -14.51
N ALA A 880 27.52 -28.65 -15.35
CA ALA A 880 28.77 -27.93 -15.19
C ALA A 880 28.84 -27.16 -13.85
N GLN A 881 27.73 -26.53 -13.44
CA GLN A 881 27.60 -25.87 -12.14
C GLN A 881 27.82 -26.83 -10.97
N VAL A 882 27.19 -28.02 -11.01
CA VAL A 882 27.24 -29.02 -9.93
C VAL A 882 28.56 -29.80 -9.90
N VAL A 883 29.22 -29.99 -11.04
CA VAL A 883 30.54 -30.61 -11.12
C VAL A 883 31.65 -29.65 -10.67
N GLY A 884 31.57 -28.37 -11.07
CA GLY A 884 32.48 -27.31 -10.59
C GLY A 884 33.94 -27.42 -11.04
N GLU A 885 34.28 -28.35 -11.93
CA GLU A 885 35.66 -28.58 -12.41
C GLU A 885 35.93 -27.82 -13.72
N ALA A 886 36.97 -26.99 -13.75
CA ALA A 886 37.36 -26.23 -14.95
C ALA A 886 37.71 -27.13 -16.14
N SER A 887 38.31 -28.31 -15.90
CA SER A 887 38.64 -29.29 -16.94
C SER A 887 37.41 -29.90 -17.59
N PHE A 888 36.32 -30.08 -16.83
CA PHE A 888 35.04 -30.55 -17.36
C PHE A 888 34.41 -29.50 -18.27
N ILE A 889 34.35 -28.24 -17.80
CA ILE A 889 33.82 -27.11 -18.57
C ILE A 889 34.58 -26.94 -19.88
N ALA A 890 35.91 -26.99 -19.84
CA ALA A 890 36.75 -26.88 -21.03
C ALA A 890 36.49 -27.97 -22.05
N ARG A 891 36.33 -29.21 -21.58
CA ARG A 891 36.01 -30.36 -22.44
C ARG A 891 34.65 -30.20 -23.12
N MET A 892 33.63 -29.71 -22.39
CA MET A 892 32.29 -29.52 -22.92
C MET A 892 32.20 -28.36 -23.91
N ALA A 893 32.91 -27.26 -23.63
CA ALA A 893 33.05 -26.14 -24.55
C ALA A 893 33.73 -26.58 -25.85
N GLN A 894 34.86 -27.31 -25.74
CA GLN A 894 35.60 -27.81 -26.91
C GLN A 894 34.76 -28.76 -27.77
N TYR A 895 34.04 -29.70 -27.15
CA TYR A 895 33.14 -30.61 -27.88
C TYR A 895 32.09 -29.84 -28.69
N SER A 896 31.51 -28.79 -28.10
CA SER A 896 30.53 -27.95 -28.79
C SER A 896 31.16 -27.13 -29.92
N PHE A 897 32.40 -26.65 -29.76
CA PHE A 897 33.13 -25.98 -30.83
C PHE A 897 33.37 -26.90 -32.04
N ASP A 898 33.82 -28.13 -31.79
CA ASP A 898 34.11 -29.11 -32.84
C ASP A 898 32.84 -29.52 -33.60
N LYS A 899 31.72 -29.65 -32.88
CA LYS A 899 30.40 -29.89 -33.45
C LYS A 899 29.90 -28.72 -34.29
N LEU A 900 29.98 -27.48 -33.80
CA LEU A 900 29.58 -26.29 -34.56
C LEU A 900 30.42 -26.08 -35.83
N LYS A 901 31.67 -26.53 -35.83
CA LYS A 901 32.55 -26.48 -37.00
C LYS A 901 32.21 -27.52 -38.07
N SER A 902 31.69 -28.69 -37.67
CA SER A 902 31.43 -29.82 -38.57
C SER A 902 29.96 -29.98 -38.99
N ALA A 903 29.02 -29.57 -38.13
CA ALA A 903 27.59 -29.71 -38.37
C ALA A 903 27.09 -28.77 -39.49
N ARG A 904 26.29 -29.31 -40.40
CA ARG A 904 25.62 -28.56 -41.47
C ARG A 904 24.11 -28.42 -41.25
N ASP A 905 23.54 -29.28 -40.43
CA ASP A 905 22.12 -29.26 -40.12
C ASP A 905 21.78 -28.18 -39.08
N VAL A 906 20.58 -27.61 -39.22
CA VAL A 906 20.09 -26.53 -38.35
C VAL A 906 19.94 -27.01 -36.90
N VAL A 907 19.57 -28.26 -36.71
CA VAL A 907 19.23 -28.82 -35.39
C VAL A 907 20.46 -28.89 -34.49
N SER A 908 21.54 -29.48 -34.97
CA SER A 908 22.81 -29.60 -34.24
C SER A 908 23.45 -28.22 -34.01
N ARG A 909 23.41 -27.32 -35.02
CA ARG A 909 23.97 -25.97 -34.91
C ARG A 909 23.30 -25.14 -33.83
N THR A 910 21.97 -25.20 -33.74
CA THR A 910 21.20 -24.47 -32.73
C THR A 910 21.36 -25.09 -31.34
N GLY A 911 21.33 -26.42 -31.23
CA GLY A 911 21.55 -27.14 -29.96
C GLY A 911 22.91 -26.85 -29.33
N HIS A 912 23.99 -26.94 -30.11
CA HIS A 912 25.34 -26.64 -29.62
C HIS A 912 25.61 -25.15 -29.41
N SER A 913 24.93 -24.26 -30.15
CA SER A 913 24.99 -22.81 -29.86
C SER A 913 24.42 -22.52 -28.47
N LEU A 914 23.24 -23.08 -28.17
CA LEU A 914 22.63 -22.94 -26.86
C LEU A 914 23.46 -23.56 -25.74
N ALA A 915 24.03 -24.74 -25.98
CA ALA A 915 24.90 -25.41 -25.01
C ALA A 915 26.05 -24.49 -24.54
N LEU A 916 26.65 -23.72 -25.46
CA LEU A 916 27.64 -22.69 -25.10
C LEU A 916 27.01 -21.60 -24.21
N GLY A 917 25.87 -21.03 -24.59
CA GLY A 917 25.17 -20.02 -23.80
C GLY A 917 24.82 -20.50 -22.38
N CYS A 918 24.31 -21.72 -22.25
CA CYS A 918 23.96 -22.32 -20.95
C CYS A 918 25.18 -22.64 -20.08
N LEU A 919 26.31 -23.07 -20.67
CA LEU A 919 27.56 -23.25 -19.93
C LEU A 919 28.01 -21.93 -19.29
N HIS A 920 28.01 -20.83 -20.04
CA HIS A 920 28.38 -19.51 -19.52
C HIS A 920 27.39 -19.01 -18.45
N ARG A 921 26.08 -19.17 -18.67
CA ARG A 921 25.04 -18.77 -17.72
C ARG A 921 25.22 -19.36 -16.33
N TYR A 922 25.51 -20.66 -16.25
CA TYR A 922 25.52 -21.40 -14.99
C TYR A 922 26.89 -21.50 -14.32
N VAL A 923 27.98 -21.33 -15.08
CA VAL A 923 29.35 -21.25 -14.55
C VAL A 923 29.72 -19.81 -14.15
N GLY A 924 29.14 -18.81 -14.81
CA GLY A 924 29.45 -17.39 -14.64
C GLY A 924 30.78 -16.97 -15.27
N GLY A 925 31.00 -15.65 -15.40
CA GLY A 925 32.15 -15.09 -16.12
C GLY A 925 33.53 -15.54 -15.62
N ILE A 926 33.71 -15.75 -14.30
CA ILE A 926 35.00 -16.15 -13.73
C ILE A 926 35.39 -17.57 -14.15
N GLY A 927 34.44 -18.50 -14.17
CA GLY A 927 34.73 -19.91 -14.50
C GLY A 927 34.82 -20.17 -16.01
N SER A 928 34.24 -19.32 -16.86
CA SER A 928 34.19 -19.51 -18.31
C SER A 928 35.18 -18.65 -19.12
N GLY A 929 35.99 -17.82 -18.45
CA GLY A 929 36.90 -16.86 -19.09
C GLY A 929 37.88 -17.46 -20.11
N GLN A 930 38.32 -18.70 -19.94
CA GLN A 930 39.25 -19.38 -20.87
C GLN A 930 38.68 -19.61 -22.27
N HIS A 931 37.35 -19.72 -22.39
CA HIS A 931 36.68 -20.03 -23.67
C HIS A 931 35.84 -18.86 -24.21
N LEU A 932 35.71 -17.77 -23.46
CA LEU A 932 34.89 -16.61 -23.81
C LEU A 932 35.19 -16.09 -25.22
N LYS A 933 36.46 -15.87 -25.55
CA LYS A 933 36.87 -15.37 -26.88
C LYS A 933 36.39 -16.27 -28.02
N THR A 934 36.59 -17.58 -27.88
CA THR A 934 36.23 -18.57 -28.91
C THR A 934 34.71 -18.69 -29.03
N SER A 935 33.98 -18.76 -27.90
CA SER A 935 32.51 -18.78 -27.89
C SER A 935 31.92 -17.56 -28.58
N VAL A 936 32.38 -16.36 -28.23
CA VAL A 936 31.89 -15.10 -28.83
C VAL A 936 32.19 -15.07 -30.32
N SER A 937 33.41 -15.44 -30.74
CA SER A 937 33.79 -15.42 -32.17
C SER A 937 32.92 -16.36 -33.02
N ILE A 938 32.66 -17.58 -32.52
CA ILE A 938 31.81 -18.55 -33.22
C ILE A 938 30.36 -18.05 -33.29
N LEU A 939 29.81 -17.56 -32.18
CA LEU A 939 28.42 -17.11 -32.13
C LEU A 939 28.19 -15.86 -32.98
N LEU A 940 29.14 -14.92 -33.04
CA LEU A 940 29.09 -13.78 -33.96
C LEU A 940 29.04 -14.25 -35.43
N ALA A 941 29.85 -15.23 -35.80
CA ALA A 941 29.84 -15.78 -37.16
C ALA A 941 28.53 -16.53 -37.49
N LEU A 942 27.98 -17.27 -36.53
CA LEU A 942 26.69 -17.96 -36.70
C LEU A 942 25.52 -16.97 -36.78
N ALA A 943 25.56 -15.87 -36.04
CA ALA A 943 24.54 -14.83 -36.09
C ALA A 943 24.54 -14.05 -37.42
N GLN A 944 25.66 -14.02 -38.13
CA GLN A 944 25.77 -13.46 -39.48
C GLN A 944 25.22 -14.38 -40.58
N ASP A 945 24.90 -15.64 -40.28
CA ASP A 945 24.42 -16.61 -41.27
C ASP A 945 22.97 -16.33 -41.71
N GLY A 946 22.80 -15.46 -42.71
CA GLY A 946 21.50 -15.12 -43.27
C GLY A 946 20.79 -16.26 -44.01
N THR A 947 21.40 -17.44 -44.17
CA THR A 947 20.75 -18.59 -44.83
C THR A 947 19.76 -19.32 -43.91
N SER A 948 19.90 -19.17 -42.59
CA SER A 948 19.04 -19.82 -41.61
C SER A 948 18.68 -18.86 -40.46
N PRO A 949 17.49 -18.24 -40.51
CA PRO A 949 17.00 -17.40 -39.42
C PRO A 949 16.95 -18.12 -38.08
N GLU A 950 16.67 -19.44 -38.07
CA GLU A 950 16.68 -20.24 -36.84
C GLU A 950 18.09 -20.25 -36.22
N VAL A 951 19.15 -20.50 -37.00
CA VAL A 951 20.53 -20.45 -36.48
C VAL A 951 20.87 -19.05 -35.95
N GLN A 952 20.42 -17.98 -36.63
CA GLN A 952 20.61 -16.61 -36.14
C GLN A 952 19.94 -16.37 -34.79
N THR A 953 18.67 -16.77 -34.64
CA THR A 953 17.92 -16.61 -33.39
C THR A 953 18.63 -17.29 -32.21
N TRP A 954 19.00 -18.57 -32.35
CA TRP A 954 19.63 -19.32 -31.27
C TRP A 954 21.06 -18.85 -30.96
N SER A 955 21.82 -18.42 -31.97
CA SER A 955 23.16 -17.88 -31.77
C SER A 955 23.14 -16.51 -31.10
N LEU A 956 22.23 -15.61 -31.50
CA LEU A 956 22.02 -14.30 -30.86
C LEU A 956 21.51 -14.44 -29.43
N HIS A 957 20.58 -15.36 -29.18
CA HIS A 957 20.13 -15.66 -27.82
C HIS A 957 21.28 -16.17 -26.96
N SER A 958 22.06 -17.12 -27.47
CA SER A 958 23.25 -17.63 -26.77
C SER A 958 24.28 -16.55 -26.51
N LEU A 959 24.45 -15.61 -27.44
CA LEU A 959 25.31 -14.46 -27.27
C LEU A 959 24.81 -13.53 -26.16
N ALA A 960 23.50 -13.23 -26.10
CA ALA A 960 22.90 -12.43 -25.04
C ALA A 960 23.14 -13.07 -23.65
N LEU A 961 22.96 -14.40 -23.53
CA LEU A 961 23.26 -15.12 -22.29
C LEU A 961 24.73 -15.00 -21.85
N ILE A 962 25.66 -15.02 -22.80
CA ILE A 962 27.09 -14.84 -22.52
C ILE A 962 27.36 -13.40 -22.06
N VAL A 963 26.76 -12.40 -22.72
CA VAL A 963 26.90 -10.99 -22.34
C VAL A 963 26.42 -10.78 -20.89
N ASP A 964 25.22 -11.25 -20.56
CA ASP A 964 24.63 -11.10 -19.22
C ASP A 964 25.45 -11.82 -18.12
N SER A 965 26.01 -12.99 -18.42
CA SER A 965 26.75 -13.81 -17.43
C SER A 965 28.22 -13.43 -17.24
N SER A 966 28.84 -12.78 -18.22
CA SER A 966 30.27 -12.43 -18.19
C SER A 966 30.54 -11.04 -17.60
N GLY A 967 29.54 -10.15 -17.57
CA GLY A 967 29.64 -8.84 -16.94
C GLY A 967 30.84 -8.03 -17.44
N PRO A 968 31.68 -7.45 -16.56
CA PRO A 968 32.81 -6.61 -16.99
C PRO A 968 33.83 -7.30 -17.90
N MET A 969 33.93 -8.64 -17.87
CA MET A 969 34.85 -9.39 -18.75
C MET A 969 34.43 -9.31 -20.22
N TYR A 970 33.19 -8.93 -20.53
CA TYR A 970 32.69 -8.80 -21.89
C TYR A 970 33.11 -7.48 -22.57
N ARG A 971 33.67 -6.50 -21.84
CA ARG A 971 33.95 -5.15 -22.38
C ARG A 971 34.72 -5.14 -23.70
N GLY A 972 35.69 -6.03 -23.88
CA GLY A 972 36.47 -6.15 -25.12
C GLY A 972 35.68 -6.62 -26.34
N TYR A 973 34.47 -7.13 -26.15
CA TYR A 973 33.60 -7.67 -27.20
C TYR A 973 32.35 -6.80 -27.48
N VAL A 974 32.13 -5.75 -26.68
CA VAL A 974 30.96 -4.85 -26.81
C VAL A 974 30.88 -4.22 -28.21
N GLU A 975 31.97 -3.64 -28.71
CA GLU A 975 31.96 -2.95 -30.00
C GLU A 975 31.73 -3.92 -31.19
N PRO A 976 32.42 -5.07 -31.30
CA PRO A 976 32.11 -6.06 -32.32
C PRO A 976 30.67 -6.59 -32.26
N THR A 977 30.15 -6.86 -31.06
CA THR A 977 28.77 -7.34 -30.89
C THR A 977 27.76 -6.26 -31.29
N LEU A 978 27.95 -5.01 -30.86
CA LEU A 978 27.05 -3.90 -31.18
C LEU A 978 27.07 -3.57 -32.68
N SER A 979 28.24 -3.61 -33.31
CA SER A 979 28.36 -3.46 -34.76
C SER A 979 27.55 -4.53 -35.50
N LEU A 980 27.64 -5.80 -35.07
CA LEU A 980 26.85 -6.88 -35.66
C LEU A 980 25.34 -6.65 -35.44
N VAL A 981 24.93 -6.29 -34.23
CA VAL A 981 23.54 -6.02 -33.89
C VAL A 981 22.95 -4.95 -34.80
N LEU A 982 23.67 -3.84 -35.02
CA LEU A 982 23.26 -2.78 -35.94
C LEU A 982 23.17 -3.25 -37.39
N THR A 983 24.18 -3.99 -37.88
CA THR A 983 24.15 -4.54 -39.23
C THR A 983 22.94 -5.46 -39.44
N LEU A 984 22.63 -6.34 -38.48
CA LEU A 984 21.49 -7.24 -38.55
C LEU A 984 20.15 -6.50 -38.44
N LEU A 985 20.00 -5.53 -37.53
CA LEU A 985 18.79 -4.69 -37.43
C LEU A 985 18.48 -3.94 -38.73
N LEU A 986 19.51 -3.53 -39.47
CA LEU A 986 19.37 -2.85 -40.75
C LEU A 986 19.10 -3.79 -41.93
N THR A 987 19.41 -5.08 -41.84
CA THR A 987 19.37 -6.01 -42.99
C THR A 987 18.30 -7.10 -42.88
N VAL A 988 18.08 -7.63 -41.67
CA VAL A 988 17.18 -8.76 -41.43
C VAL A 988 15.72 -8.36 -41.73
N PRO A 989 15.00 -9.14 -42.56
CA PRO A 989 13.58 -8.90 -42.82
C PRO A 989 12.73 -8.82 -41.54
N PRO A 990 11.75 -7.90 -41.46
CA PRO A 990 10.88 -7.74 -40.28
C PRO A 990 9.96 -8.95 -40.05
N SER A 991 9.82 -9.86 -41.02
CA SER A 991 9.10 -11.13 -40.87
C SER A 991 9.80 -12.12 -39.94
N HIS A 992 11.11 -11.99 -39.73
CA HIS A 992 11.88 -12.82 -38.80
C HIS A 992 11.87 -12.21 -37.40
N THR A 993 10.69 -12.15 -36.79
CA THR A 993 10.45 -11.45 -35.51
C THR A 993 11.32 -11.98 -34.36
N GLU A 994 11.58 -13.29 -34.32
CA GLU A 994 12.42 -13.92 -33.28
C GLU A 994 13.87 -13.41 -33.31
N VAL A 995 14.43 -13.20 -34.51
CA VAL A 995 15.77 -12.63 -34.67
C VAL A 995 15.80 -11.21 -34.10
N HIS A 996 14.79 -10.39 -34.41
CA HIS A 996 14.66 -9.02 -33.87
C HIS A 996 14.46 -8.99 -32.35
N GLN A 997 13.73 -9.95 -31.77
CA GLN A 997 13.60 -10.08 -30.32
C GLN A 997 14.96 -10.41 -29.66
N CYS A 998 15.72 -11.34 -30.24
CA CYS A 998 17.06 -11.67 -29.76
C CYS A 998 18.06 -10.52 -29.96
N LEU A 999 17.94 -9.73 -31.03
CA LEU A 999 18.71 -8.50 -31.23
C LEU A 999 18.40 -7.47 -30.15
N GLY A 1000 17.11 -7.25 -29.83
CA GLY A 1000 16.68 -6.37 -28.75
C GLY A 1000 17.21 -6.81 -27.38
N ARG A 1001 17.20 -8.12 -27.10
CA ARG A 1001 17.79 -8.68 -25.87
C ARG A 1001 19.31 -8.51 -25.81
N CYS A 1002 20.01 -8.81 -26.90
CA CYS A 1002 21.45 -8.62 -26.99
C CYS A 1002 21.81 -7.14 -26.78
N LEU A 1003 21.01 -6.22 -27.33
CA LEU A 1003 21.17 -4.79 -27.10
C LEU A 1003 20.97 -4.41 -25.62
N GLY A 1004 19.93 -4.93 -24.96
CA GLY A 1004 19.71 -4.73 -23.52
C GLY A 1004 20.84 -5.28 -22.64
N ALA A 1005 21.34 -6.47 -22.98
CA ALA A 1005 22.48 -7.10 -22.31
C ALA A 1005 23.76 -6.23 -22.44
N ILE A 1006 24.01 -5.68 -23.63
CA ILE A 1006 25.12 -4.74 -23.88
C ILE A 1006 24.95 -3.45 -23.05
N ILE A 1007 23.74 -2.86 -23.04
CA ILE A 1007 23.45 -1.66 -22.25
C ILE A 1007 23.74 -1.91 -20.77
N THR A 1008 23.29 -3.05 -20.24
CA THR A 1008 23.51 -3.46 -18.85
C THR A 1008 24.99 -3.70 -18.54
N THR A 1009 25.73 -4.28 -19.47
CA THR A 1009 27.16 -4.55 -19.33
C THR A 1009 28.00 -3.27 -19.26
N VAL A 1010 27.66 -2.25 -20.05
CA VAL A 1010 28.36 -0.94 -20.01
C VAL A 1010 27.89 -0.13 -18.79
N GLY A 1011 26.58 -0.16 -18.51
CA GLY A 1011 26.01 0.43 -17.30
C GLY A 1011 26.25 1.94 -17.15
N PRO A 1012 26.59 2.44 -15.95
CA PRO A 1012 26.75 3.88 -15.68
C PRO A 1012 27.85 4.58 -16.51
N GLU A 1013 28.79 3.84 -17.09
CA GLU A 1013 29.81 4.41 -17.98
C GLU A 1013 29.19 5.10 -19.20
N LEU A 1014 27.95 4.73 -19.57
CA LEU A 1014 27.16 5.40 -20.60
C LEU A 1014 26.89 6.89 -20.31
N GLN A 1015 27.18 7.40 -19.11
CA GLN A 1015 27.12 8.85 -18.81
C GLN A 1015 28.36 9.60 -19.32
N GLY A 1016 29.47 8.91 -19.58
CA GLY A 1016 30.74 9.51 -19.99
C GLY A 1016 30.68 10.17 -21.37
N ASN A 1017 31.50 11.21 -21.57
CA ASN A 1017 31.62 11.94 -22.83
C ASN A 1017 32.84 11.53 -23.67
N ALA A 1018 33.52 10.43 -23.32
CA ALA A 1018 34.59 9.88 -24.15
C ALA A 1018 34.05 9.51 -25.54
N ALA A 1019 34.83 9.75 -26.60
CA ALA A 1019 34.41 9.49 -27.98
C ALA A 1019 33.91 8.05 -28.22
N THR A 1020 34.57 7.06 -27.60
CA THR A 1020 34.16 5.64 -27.65
C THR A 1020 32.80 5.41 -27.01
N ILE A 1021 32.61 5.89 -25.77
CA ILE A 1021 31.35 5.79 -25.03
C ILE A 1021 30.22 6.52 -25.75
N SER A 1022 30.49 7.72 -26.27
CA SER A 1022 29.51 8.48 -27.06
C SER A 1022 29.07 7.72 -28.32
N THR A 1023 30.01 7.01 -28.97
CA THR A 1023 29.72 6.18 -30.15
C THR A 1023 28.89 4.95 -29.78
N ILE A 1024 29.21 4.28 -28.67
CA ILE A 1024 28.43 3.14 -28.15
C ILE A 1024 27.01 3.60 -27.79
N ARG A 1025 26.88 4.71 -27.05
CA ARG A 1025 25.58 5.28 -26.66
C ARG A 1025 24.72 5.65 -27.88
N SER A 1026 25.29 6.32 -28.88
CA SER A 1026 24.62 6.62 -30.14
C SER A 1026 24.17 5.35 -30.87
N SER A 1027 25.06 4.35 -30.97
CA SER A 1027 24.74 3.05 -31.56
C SER A 1027 23.59 2.35 -30.83
N CYS A 1028 23.55 2.40 -29.50
CA CYS A 1028 22.45 1.85 -28.71
C CYS A 1028 21.13 2.59 -28.96
N LEU A 1029 21.14 3.92 -29.03
CA LEU A 1029 19.95 4.73 -29.34
C LEU A 1029 19.42 4.51 -30.76
N VAL A 1030 20.31 4.28 -31.72
CA VAL A 1030 19.95 3.86 -33.09
C VAL A 1030 19.30 2.49 -33.07
N GLY A 1031 19.91 1.52 -32.38
CA GLY A 1031 19.36 0.17 -32.23
C GLY A 1031 17.96 0.18 -31.62
N CYS A 1032 17.77 0.91 -30.50
CA CYS A 1032 16.49 1.06 -29.82
C CYS A 1032 15.41 1.64 -30.74
N ALA A 1033 15.76 2.64 -31.54
CA ALA A 1033 14.80 3.25 -32.45
C ALA A 1033 14.38 2.33 -33.59
N ILE A 1034 15.31 1.56 -34.17
CA ILE A 1034 14.96 0.57 -35.19
C ILE A 1034 13.96 -0.45 -34.61
N THR A 1035 14.21 -0.93 -33.38
CA THR A 1035 13.32 -1.86 -32.71
C THR A 1035 11.98 -1.24 -32.29
N GLN A 1036 11.96 0.06 -31.93
CA GLN A 1036 10.73 0.79 -31.56
C GLN A 1036 9.79 0.99 -32.76
N ASP A 1037 10.35 1.25 -33.94
CA ASP A 1037 9.61 1.42 -35.19
C ASP A 1037 9.16 0.10 -35.85
N HIS A 1038 9.50 -1.03 -35.24
CA HIS A 1038 9.13 -2.38 -35.68
C HIS A 1038 7.61 -2.62 -35.52
N SER A 1039 7.03 -3.48 -36.35
CA SER A 1039 5.58 -3.74 -36.36
C SER A 1039 5.11 -4.82 -35.39
N ASP A 1040 6.05 -5.60 -34.85
CA ASP A 1040 5.82 -6.66 -33.87
C ASP A 1040 5.89 -6.11 -32.44
N SER A 1041 4.87 -6.39 -31.64
CA SER A 1041 4.71 -5.82 -30.30
C SER A 1041 5.75 -6.30 -29.29
N LEU A 1042 6.33 -7.50 -29.47
CA LEU A 1042 7.38 -8.02 -28.59
C LEU A 1042 8.71 -7.32 -28.83
N VAL A 1043 9.03 -7.03 -30.10
CA VAL A 1043 10.21 -6.24 -30.47
C VAL A 1043 10.08 -4.81 -29.92
N GLN A 1044 8.89 -4.21 -30.02
CA GLN A 1044 8.61 -2.90 -29.42
C GLN A 1044 8.76 -2.92 -27.90
N ALA A 1045 8.26 -3.96 -27.23
CA ALA A 1045 8.42 -4.11 -25.77
C ALA A 1045 9.90 -4.24 -25.37
N ALA A 1046 10.71 -4.99 -26.13
CA ALA A 1046 12.16 -5.08 -25.92
C ALA A 1046 12.85 -3.72 -26.13
N ALA A 1047 12.42 -2.94 -27.13
CA ALA A 1047 12.92 -1.59 -27.35
C ALA A 1047 12.64 -0.66 -26.17
N ILE A 1048 11.42 -0.69 -25.64
CA ILE A 1048 11.02 0.10 -24.46
C ILE A 1048 11.86 -0.30 -23.25
N SER A 1049 12.09 -1.60 -23.03
CA SER A 1049 12.97 -2.09 -21.95
C SER A 1049 14.41 -1.58 -22.11
N CYS A 1050 14.96 -1.58 -23.33
CA CYS A 1050 16.30 -1.02 -23.59
C CYS A 1050 16.36 0.49 -23.32
N LEU A 1051 15.33 1.24 -23.71
CA LEU A 1051 15.22 2.68 -23.43
C LEU A 1051 15.06 2.96 -21.93
N GLN A 1052 14.34 2.10 -21.21
CA GLN A 1052 14.19 2.15 -19.76
C GLN A 1052 15.54 1.91 -19.06
N GLN A 1053 16.33 0.93 -19.51
CA GLN A 1053 17.67 0.67 -19.00
C GLN A 1053 18.63 1.83 -19.33
N LEU A 1054 18.57 2.37 -20.55
CA LEU A 1054 19.34 3.56 -20.93
C LEU A 1054 18.98 4.77 -20.07
N HIS A 1055 17.70 4.97 -19.78
CA HIS A 1055 17.26 6.04 -18.90
C HIS A 1055 17.78 5.85 -17.46
N MET A 1056 17.78 4.61 -16.95
CA MET A 1056 18.34 4.29 -15.64
C MET A 1056 19.84 4.63 -15.55
N PHE A 1057 20.63 4.27 -16.56
CA PHE A 1057 22.07 4.48 -16.55
C PHE A 1057 22.48 5.88 -17.03
N ALA A 1058 21.77 6.50 -17.96
CA ALA A 1058 22.18 7.71 -18.68
C ALA A 1058 20.97 8.61 -19.04
N PRO A 1059 20.21 9.13 -18.04
CA PRO A 1059 18.92 9.79 -18.21
C PRO A 1059 18.97 11.00 -19.17
N ARG A 1060 20.02 11.83 -19.05
CA ARG A 1060 20.23 13.04 -19.88
C ARG A 1060 20.32 12.79 -21.39
N HIS A 1061 20.50 11.53 -21.80
CA HIS A 1061 20.64 11.15 -23.20
C HIS A 1061 19.38 10.48 -23.79
N VAL A 1062 18.34 10.25 -22.99
CA VAL A 1062 17.06 9.71 -23.44
C VAL A 1062 16.10 10.88 -23.65
N ASN A 1063 15.59 11.03 -24.88
CA ASN A 1063 14.70 12.15 -25.21
C ASN A 1063 13.25 11.84 -24.80
N LEU A 1064 12.86 12.33 -23.61
CA LEU A 1064 11.51 12.19 -23.05
C LEU A 1064 10.42 12.79 -23.94
N SER A 1065 10.69 13.88 -24.65
CA SER A 1065 9.72 14.56 -25.52
C SER A 1065 9.24 13.69 -26.68
N SER A 1066 10.02 12.68 -27.05
CA SER A 1066 9.64 11.68 -28.06
C SER A 1066 9.21 10.34 -27.47
N LEU A 1067 9.80 9.96 -26.33
CA LEU A 1067 9.52 8.68 -25.68
C LEU A 1067 8.14 8.67 -25.04
N VAL A 1068 7.82 9.67 -24.21
CA VAL A 1068 6.57 9.70 -23.44
C VAL A 1068 5.33 9.64 -24.36
N PRO A 1069 5.23 10.45 -25.44
CA PRO A 1069 4.11 10.32 -26.36
C PRO A 1069 3.98 8.92 -26.97
N SER A 1070 5.10 8.27 -27.30
CA SER A 1070 5.08 6.89 -27.81
C SER A 1070 4.60 5.89 -26.77
N LEU A 1071 5.00 6.05 -25.50
CA LEU A 1071 4.55 5.17 -24.40
C LEU A 1071 3.03 5.31 -24.20
N CYS A 1072 2.50 6.54 -24.22
CA CYS A 1072 1.06 6.78 -24.12
C CYS A 1072 0.27 6.07 -25.22
N VAL A 1073 0.72 6.11 -26.48
CA VAL A 1073 0.12 5.35 -27.60
C VAL A 1073 0.05 3.85 -27.30
N HIS A 1074 1.10 3.29 -26.70
CA HIS A 1074 1.17 1.87 -26.39
C HIS A 1074 0.28 1.43 -25.20
N LEU A 1075 -0.25 2.34 -24.39
CA LEU A 1075 -1.18 2.02 -23.29
C LEU A 1075 -2.49 1.42 -23.80
N CYS A 1076 -2.94 1.82 -25.00
CA CYS A 1076 -4.14 1.30 -25.66
C CYS A 1076 -3.86 0.08 -26.57
N SER A 1077 -2.66 -0.50 -26.50
CA SER A 1077 -2.31 -1.68 -27.30
C SER A 1077 -3.16 -2.90 -26.93
N SER A 1078 -3.53 -3.71 -27.92
CA SER A 1078 -4.18 -5.01 -27.69
C SER A 1078 -3.21 -6.12 -27.22
N HIS A 1079 -1.95 -5.77 -26.94
CA HIS A 1079 -0.91 -6.71 -26.52
C HIS A 1079 -0.46 -6.40 -25.09
N LEU A 1080 -0.76 -7.30 -24.15
CA LEU A 1080 -0.42 -7.18 -22.73
C LEU A 1080 1.05 -6.83 -22.47
N LEU A 1081 2.01 -7.53 -23.08
CA LEU A 1081 3.45 -7.29 -22.86
C LEU A 1081 3.91 -5.89 -23.29
N LEU A 1082 3.31 -5.34 -24.35
CA LEU A 1082 3.62 -3.99 -24.80
C LEU A 1082 3.03 -2.95 -23.84
N ARG A 1083 1.81 -3.18 -23.34
CA ARG A 1083 1.21 -2.35 -22.28
C ARG A 1083 2.03 -2.40 -20.99
N ARG A 1084 2.46 -3.59 -20.56
CA ARG A 1084 3.34 -3.79 -19.38
C ARG A 1084 4.67 -3.07 -19.53
N ALA A 1085 5.34 -3.20 -20.68
CA ALA A 1085 6.59 -2.48 -20.93
C ALA A 1085 6.38 -0.96 -20.90
N ALA A 1086 5.29 -0.47 -21.50
CA ALA A 1086 4.96 0.96 -21.52
C ALA A 1086 4.70 1.52 -20.11
N VAL A 1087 3.86 0.86 -19.32
CA VAL A 1087 3.56 1.27 -17.94
C VAL A 1087 4.79 1.14 -17.04
N ALA A 1088 5.56 0.06 -17.13
CA ALA A 1088 6.78 -0.10 -16.34
C ALA A 1088 7.82 1.00 -16.63
N CYS A 1089 7.94 1.41 -17.89
CA CYS A 1089 8.79 2.53 -18.28
C CYS A 1089 8.24 3.87 -17.75
N LEU A 1090 6.94 4.15 -17.91
CA LEU A 1090 6.29 5.34 -17.35
C LEU A 1090 6.43 5.41 -15.83
N ARG A 1091 6.31 4.29 -15.11
CA ARG A 1091 6.53 4.20 -13.66
C ARG A 1091 7.92 4.71 -13.28
N GLN A 1092 8.95 4.25 -13.98
CA GLN A 1092 10.34 4.65 -13.71
C GLN A 1092 10.58 6.12 -14.06
N LEU A 1093 10.01 6.62 -15.17
CA LEU A 1093 10.10 8.03 -15.53
C LEU A 1093 9.39 8.91 -14.48
N ALA A 1094 8.18 8.53 -14.07
CA ALA A 1094 7.39 9.25 -13.07
C ALA A 1094 8.04 9.27 -11.67
N GLN A 1095 8.85 8.27 -11.33
CA GLN A 1095 9.57 8.27 -10.05
C GLN A 1095 10.59 9.43 -9.94
N ARG A 1096 11.11 9.94 -11.07
CA ARG A 1096 12.18 10.96 -11.08
C ARG A 1096 11.75 12.29 -11.71
N GLU A 1097 10.93 12.24 -12.74
CA GLU A 1097 10.65 13.34 -13.68
C GLU A 1097 9.13 13.48 -13.91
N ALA A 1098 8.30 13.27 -12.87
CA ALA A 1098 6.84 13.25 -12.96
C ALA A 1098 6.24 14.45 -13.71
N ALA A 1099 6.70 15.67 -13.41
CA ALA A 1099 6.21 16.89 -14.04
C ALA A 1099 6.39 16.87 -15.56
N GLU A 1100 7.61 16.56 -16.01
CA GLU A 1100 8.00 16.51 -17.42
C GLU A 1100 7.23 15.41 -18.17
N VAL A 1101 7.02 14.25 -17.53
CA VAL A 1101 6.22 13.16 -18.09
C VAL A 1101 4.77 13.60 -18.34
N CYS A 1102 4.13 14.25 -17.36
CA CYS A 1102 2.76 14.73 -17.53
C CYS A 1102 2.66 15.82 -18.60
N GLU A 1103 3.63 16.76 -18.67
CA GLU A 1103 3.66 17.79 -19.72
C GLU A 1103 3.83 17.21 -21.13
N TYR A 1104 4.79 16.28 -21.31
CA TYR A 1104 5.00 15.63 -22.60
C TYR A 1104 3.82 14.74 -23.00
N ALA A 1105 3.15 14.08 -22.05
CA ALA A 1105 1.91 13.36 -22.34
C ALA A 1105 0.81 14.30 -22.86
N MET A 1106 0.63 15.47 -22.23
CA MET A 1106 -0.35 16.48 -22.67
C MET A 1106 -0.08 17.06 -24.07
N SER A 1107 1.16 16.96 -24.59
CA SER A 1107 1.46 17.36 -25.97
C SER A 1107 0.69 16.54 -27.02
N LEU A 1108 0.30 15.29 -26.70
CA LEU A 1108 -0.56 14.47 -27.57
C LEU A 1108 -1.96 15.07 -27.70
N ALA A 1109 -2.52 15.63 -26.63
CA ALA A 1109 -3.83 16.27 -26.64
C ALA A 1109 -3.82 17.56 -27.48
N LYS A 1110 -2.79 18.41 -27.31
CA LYS A 1110 -2.62 19.65 -28.10
C LYS A 1110 -2.49 19.37 -29.60
N ASN A 1111 -1.67 18.37 -29.97
CA ASN A 1111 -1.47 17.97 -31.36
C ASN A 1111 -2.75 17.39 -32.01
N ALA A 1112 -3.69 16.88 -31.21
CA ALA A 1112 -5.00 16.44 -31.69
C ALA A 1112 -5.95 17.63 -31.93
N GLY A 1113 -5.94 18.66 -31.07
CA GLY A 1113 -6.80 19.84 -31.18
C GLY A 1113 -6.40 20.84 -32.28
N ASP A 1114 -5.11 21.08 -32.51
CA ASP A 1114 -4.65 22.08 -33.50
C ASP A 1114 -5.03 21.73 -34.95
N LYS A 1115 -5.33 20.45 -35.23
CA LYS A 1115 -5.81 20.03 -36.56
C LYS A 1115 -7.26 20.43 -36.85
N GLU A 1116 -8.05 20.80 -35.84
CA GLU A 1116 -9.44 21.27 -36.04
C GLU A 1116 -9.55 22.80 -36.15
N ILE A 1117 -8.61 23.57 -35.59
CA ILE A 1117 -8.71 25.04 -35.52
C ILE A 1117 -8.15 25.75 -36.77
N SER A 1118 -7.26 25.12 -37.54
CA SER A 1118 -6.63 25.77 -38.72
C SER A 1118 -7.50 25.81 -40.00
N GLY A 1119 -8.80 25.53 -39.90
CA GLY A 1119 -9.77 25.67 -41.00
C GLY A 1119 -10.74 26.82 -40.76
N GLY A 1120 -10.26 28.06 -40.82
CA GLY A 1120 -11.08 29.25 -40.61
C GLY A 1120 -12.19 29.44 -41.67
N ASN A 1121 -13.41 29.74 -41.17
CA ASN A 1121 -14.58 30.29 -41.84
C ASN A 1121 -15.30 29.44 -42.92
N VAL A 1122 -16.14 28.48 -42.52
CA VAL A 1122 -17.47 28.26 -43.12
C VAL A 1122 -18.46 27.71 -42.06
N ASN A 1123 -19.66 28.29 -42.04
CA ASN A 1123 -20.81 28.08 -41.12
C ASN A 1123 -21.15 26.61 -40.73
N PRO A 1124 -21.73 26.38 -39.53
CA PRO A 1124 -21.88 25.04 -38.93
C PRO A 1124 -23.02 24.13 -39.46
N PHE A 1125 -23.57 24.35 -40.66
CA PHE A 1125 -24.75 23.58 -41.14
C PHE A 1125 -24.56 22.76 -42.42
N THR A 1126 -23.34 22.52 -42.88
CA THR A 1126 -23.10 21.50 -43.92
C THR A 1126 -21.88 20.62 -43.56
N PRO A 1127 -22.04 19.28 -43.46
CA PRO A 1127 -20.94 18.37 -43.17
C PRO A 1127 -20.05 18.22 -44.41
N GLY A 1128 -19.22 19.23 -44.66
CA GLY A 1128 -18.28 19.34 -45.76
C GLY A 1128 -16.90 18.82 -45.39
N VAL A 1129 -16.69 17.54 -45.65
CA VAL A 1129 -15.42 16.80 -45.81
C VAL A 1129 -14.17 17.70 -46.00
N SER A 1130 -13.33 17.84 -44.97
CA SER A 1130 -11.93 18.32 -45.13
C SER A 1130 -10.99 17.83 -44.00
N SER A 1131 -9.88 17.21 -44.42
CA SER A 1131 -8.65 16.85 -43.67
C SER A 1131 -8.65 15.67 -42.67
N ARG A 1132 -9.05 14.47 -43.15
CA ARG A 1132 -8.65 13.17 -42.53
C ARG A 1132 -7.11 13.00 -42.59
N SER A 1133 -6.40 13.20 -41.49
CA SER A 1133 -4.98 12.82 -41.35
C SER A 1133 -4.77 11.88 -40.16
N ASP A 1134 -4.02 10.80 -40.43
CA ASP A 1134 -3.44 9.81 -39.49
C ASP A 1134 -4.40 8.83 -38.79
N VAL A 1135 -5.02 7.94 -39.59
CA VAL A 1135 -5.92 6.85 -39.18
C VAL A 1135 -5.24 5.75 -38.33
N HIS A 1136 -3.91 5.66 -38.30
CA HIS A 1136 -3.25 4.69 -37.41
C HIS A 1136 -3.36 5.04 -35.92
N CYS A 1137 -3.54 6.32 -35.55
CA CYS A 1137 -3.79 6.71 -34.15
C CYS A 1137 -5.25 6.53 -33.73
N ARG A 1138 -6.23 6.65 -34.64
CA ARG A 1138 -7.66 6.53 -34.26
C ARG A 1138 -8.11 5.11 -33.96
N HIS A 1139 -7.44 4.09 -34.49
CA HIS A 1139 -7.75 2.71 -34.10
C HIS A 1139 -7.16 2.29 -32.75
N GLN A 1140 -6.33 3.14 -32.11
CA GLN A 1140 -5.86 2.99 -30.74
C GLN A 1140 -6.08 4.27 -29.92
N GLY A 1141 -7.16 5.01 -30.23
CA GLY A 1141 -7.46 6.35 -29.72
C GLY A 1141 -7.03 6.55 -28.27
N VAL A 1142 -5.84 7.13 -28.09
CA VAL A 1142 -5.40 7.65 -26.81
C VAL A 1142 -6.06 9.00 -26.68
N ASN A 1143 -7.29 9.01 -26.20
CA ASN A 1143 -7.96 10.24 -25.80
C ASN A 1143 -7.40 10.62 -24.43
N ILE A 1144 -6.23 11.25 -24.42
CA ILE A 1144 -5.81 12.04 -23.26
C ILE A 1144 -6.80 13.21 -23.21
N THR A 1145 -7.82 13.07 -22.37
CA THR A 1145 -8.81 14.10 -22.05
C THR A 1145 -8.17 15.21 -21.21
N ASP A 1146 -8.96 16.19 -20.80
CA ASP A 1146 -8.51 17.29 -19.94
C ASP A 1146 -7.97 16.81 -18.57
N THR A 1147 -8.27 15.55 -18.20
CA THR A 1147 -7.74 14.84 -17.03
C THR A 1147 -6.31 14.30 -17.19
N GLY A 1148 -5.66 14.49 -18.33
CA GLY A 1148 -4.25 14.16 -18.52
C GLY A 1148 -3.91 12.67 -18.56
N LEU A 1149 -2.64 12.34 -18.32
CA LEU A 1149 -2.15 10.96 -18.25
C LEU A 1149 -2.69 10.25 -17.01
N GLU A 1150 -2.87 11.02 -15.94
CA GLU A 1150 -3.44 10.62 -14.67
C GLU A 1150 -4.83 10.01 -14.89
N GLY A 1151 -5.73 10.74 -15.58
CA GLY A 1151 -7.07 10.23 -15.91
C GLY A 1151 -7.08 9.01 -16.81
N LEU A 1152 -6.16 8.94 -17.78
CA LEU A 1152 -6.02 7.75 -18.64
C LEU A 1152 -5.62 6.50 -17.82
N LEU A 1153 -4.69 6.65 -16.88
CA LEU A 1153 -4.23 5.57 -16.00
C LEU A 1153 -5.34 5.12 -15.03
N PHE A 1154 -6.12 6.04 -14.47
CA PHE A 1154 -7.32 5.69 -13.70
C PHE A 1154 -8.30 4.87 -14.54
N GLY A 1155 -8.61 5.30 -15.77
CA GLY A 1155 -9.50 4.56 -16.66
C GLY A 1155 -8.97 3.19 -17.11
N MET A 1156 -7.64 2.98 -17.08
CA MET A 1156 -7.04 1.67 -17.35
C MET A 1156 -7.26 0.67 -16.20
N LEU A 1157 -7.31 1.13 -14.93
CA LEU A 1157 -7.49 0.26 -13.77
C LEU A 1157 -8.81 -0.55 -13.84
N ASP A 1158 -9.86 0.03 -14.44
CA ASP A 1158 -11.15 -0.65 -14.59
C ASP A 1158 -11.18 -1.70 -15.70
N ARG A 1159 -10.33 -1.54 -16.73
CA ARG A 1159 -10.29 -2.41 -17.91
C ARG A 1159 -9.28 -3.54 -17.76
N GLU A 1160 -8.22 -3.30 -16.98
CA GLU A 1160 -7.11 -4.22 -16.85
C GLU A 1160 -7.38 -5.33 -15.83
N THR A 1161 -6.93 -6.54 -16.14
CA THR A 1161 -7.11 -7.71 -15.27
C THR A 1161 -5.78 -8.30 -14.79
N ASP A 1162 -4.67 -7.95 -15.44
CA ASP A 1162 -3.33 -8.36 -15.02
C ASP A 1162 -2.90 -7.64 -13.74
N ARG A 1163 -2.72 -8.40 -12.65
CA ARG A 1163 -2.37 -7.86 -11.33
C ARG A 1163 -1.05 -7.08 -11.32
N LYS A 1164 -0.06 -7.51 -12.11
CA LYS A 1164 1.24 -6.82 -12.19
C LYS A 1164 1.09 -5.48 -12.88
N LEU A 1165 0.35 -5.43 -13.98
CA LEU A 1165 0.03 -4.18 -14.66
C LEU A 1165 -0.78 -3.22 -13.77
N CYS A 1166 -1.82 -3.70 -13.07
CA CYS A 1166 -2.56 -2.86 -12.10
C CYS A 1166 -1.64 -2.31 -10.98
N SER A 1167 -0.73 -3.14 -10.46
CA SER A 1167 0.28 -2.70 -9.47
C SER A 1167 1.20 -1.62 -10.04
N ASP A 1168 1.73 -1.83 -11.25
CA ASP A 1168 2.61 -0.85 -11.90
C ASP A 1168 1.85 0.47 -12.19
N ILE A 1169 0.55 0.41 -12.50
CA ILE A 1169 -0.31 1.60 -12.65
C ILE A 1169 -0.49 2.32 -11.31
N HIS A 1170 -0.83 1.60 -10.23
CA HIS A 1170 -0.95 2.19 -8.88
C HIS A 1170 0.35 2.86 -8.43
N ASP A 1171 1.51 2.23 -8.68
CA ASP A 1171 2.82 2.81 -8.38
C ASP A 1171 3.07 4.08 -9.20
N THR A 1172 2.73 4.06 -10.50
CA THR A 1172 2.90 5.22 -11.39
C THR A 1172 2.07 6.41 -10.91
N LEU A 1173 0.79 6.18 -10.62
CA LEU A 1173 -0.10 7.19 -10.05
C LEU A 1173 0.37 7.64 -8.66
N GLY A 1174 0.88 6.73 -7.83
CA GLY A 1174 1.45 7.03 -6.53
C GLY A 1174 2.67 7.95 -6.61
N HIS A 1175 3.60 7.71 -7.53
CA HIS A 1175 4.75 8.58 -7.75
C HIS A 1175 4.32 9.96 -8.27
N MET A 1176 3.43 10.02 -9.26
CA MET A 1176 2.88 11.27 -9.79
C MET A 1176 2.18 12.08 -8.68
N LEU A 1177 1.35 11.43 -7.86
CA LEU A 1177 0.65 12.05 -6.74
C LEU A 1177 1.65 12.57 -5.70
N SER A 1178 2.65 11.78 -5.30
CA SER A 1178 3.66 12.21 -4.34
C SER A 1178 4.50 13.41 -4.79
N SER A 1179 4.71 13.55 -6.10
CA SER A 1179 5.52 14.62 -6.68
C SER A 1179 4.72 15.86 -7.08
N LEU A 1180 3.46 15.72 -7.48
CA LEU A 1180 2.68 16.79 -8.14
C LEU A 1180 1.40 17.20 -7.41
N ALA A 1181 0.96 16.45 -6.38
CA ALA A 1181 -0.32 16.73 -5.72
C ALA A 1181 -0.39 18.12 -5.10
N VAL A 1182 0.69 18.58 -4.45
CA VAL A 1182 0.74 19.90 -3.80
C VAL A 1182 0.74 21.03 -4.84
N GLU A 1183 1.41 20.84 -5.97
CA GLU A 1183 1.49 21.85 -7.05
C GLU A 1183 0.20 21.94 -7.89
N LYS A 1184 -0.48 20.81 -8.12
CA LYS A 1184 -1.68 20.69 -8.97
C LYS A 1184 -2.89 20.20 -8.16
N LEU A 1185 -3.12 20.77 -6.98
CA LEU A 1185 -4.08 20.27 -6.01
C LEU A 1185 -5.51 20.14 -6.56
N SER A 1186 -6.08 21.20 -7.11
CA SER A 1186 -7.44 21.20 -7.69
C SER A 1186 -7.62 20.18 -8.82
N HIS A 1187 -6.59 19.92 -9.63
CA HIS A 1187 -6.66 18.89 -10.66
C HIS A 1187 -6.79 17.48 -10.06
N TRP A 1188 -5.97 17.16 -9.06
CA TRP A 1188 -6.02 15.85 -8.38
C TRP A 1188 -7.31 15.66 -7.58
N LEU A 1189 -7.78 16.70 -6.90
CA LEU A 1189 -9.06 16.65 -6.18
C LEU A 1189 -10.24 16.47 -7.14
N MET A 1190 -10.27 17.20 -8.26
CA MET A 1190 -11.30 17.02 -9.29
C MET A 1190 -11.29 15.59 -9.86
N LEU A 1191 -10.10 15.06 -10.15
CA LEU A 1191 -9.97 13.70 -10.66
C LEU A 1191 -10.49 12.65 -9.65
N CYS A 1192 -10.14 12.78 -8.37
CA CYS A 1192 -10.65 11.88 -7.33
C CYS A 1192 -12.17 12.03 -7.16
N LYS A 1193 -12.67 13.27 -7.23
CA LYS A 1193 -14.09 13.62 -7.13
C LYS A 1193 -14.90 13.00 -8.27
N ASP A 1194 -14.43 13.09 -9.50
CA ASP A 1194 -15.07 12.53 -10.70
C ASP A 1194 -15.12 11.00 -10.63
N VAL A 1195 -14.03 10.35 -10.21
CA VAL A 1195 -13.97 8.90 -10.04
C VAL A 1195 -14.92 8.41 -8.96
N LEU A 1196 -14.97 9.09 -7.81
CA LEU A 1196 -15.85 8.73 -6.68
C LEU A 1196 -17.34 9.00 -6.97
N ALA A 1197 -17.66 10.05 -7.74
CA ALA A 1197 -19.03 10.45 -8.02
C ALA A 1197 -19.72 9.60 -9.12
N ALA A 1198 -18.98 8.90 -9.96
CA ALA A 1198 -19.50 8.26 -11.17
C ALA A 1198 -20.54 7.12 -10.97
N SER A 1199 -20.91 6.76 -9.74
CA SER A 1199 -21.81 5.62 -9.46
C SER A 1199 -23.05 5.95 -8.60
N SER A 1200 -23.43 7.22 -8.40
CA SER A 1200 -24.50 7.58 -7.46
C SER A 1200 -25.94 7.18 -7.86
N ASP A 1201 -26.19 6.66 -9.06
CA ASP A 1201 -27.57 6.43 -9.55
C ASP A 1201 -28.27 5.13 -9.09
N MET A 1202 -27.75 4.39 -8.11
CA MET A 1202 -28.46 3.23 -7.55
C MET A 1202 -29.55 3.61 -6.52
N SER A 1203 -29.48 4.81 -5.92
CA SER A 1203 -30.46 5.24 -4.91
C SER A 1203 -31.86 5.53 -5.47
N ALA A 1204 -32.00 5.72 -6.79
CA ALA A 1204 -33.31 5.98 -7.42
C ALA A 1204 -34.22 4.74 -7.53
N ALA A 1205 -33.74 3.53 -7.22
CA ALA A 1205 -34.55 2.32 -7.33
C ALA A 1205 -35.57 2.13 -6.18
N THR A 1206 -35.43 2.85 -5.06
CA THR A 1206 -36.30 2.62 -3.88
C THR A 1206 -37.54 3.52 -3.82
N LEU A 1207 -37.73 4.46 -4.76
CA LEU A 1207 -38.88 5.39 -4.75
C LEU A 1207 -39.91 5.17 -5.86
N LEU A 1208 -39.96 3.97 -6.46
CA LEU A 1208 -41.03 3.59 -7.39
C LEU A 1208 -42.01 2.60 -6.76
N SER A 1209 -42.68 3.01 -5.68
CA SER A 1209 -43.93 2.37 -5.25
C SER A 1209 -44.81 3.27 -4.37
N SER A 1210 -45.19 4.46 -4.85
CA SER A 1210 -46.44 5.08 -4.39
C SER A 1210 -46.92 6.08 -5.44
N GLY A 1211 -47.84 5.64 -6.30
CA GLY A 1211 -48.64 6.55 -7.11
C GLY A 1211 -49.93 6.89 -6.36
N LYS A 1212 -50.18 8.18 -6.15
CA LYS A 1212 -51.43 8.91 -6.45
C LYS A 1212 -51.47 10.27 -5.74
N ASP A 1213 -51.37 11.31 -6.56
CA ASP A 1213 -52.20 12.51 -6.62
C ASP A 1213 -52.65 13.16 -5.30
N GLU A 1214 -52.19 14.39 -5.04
CA GLU A 1214 -53.05 15.58 -5.12
C GLU A 1214 -52.22 16.89 -5.08
N GLU A 1215 -52.62 17.82 -5.94
CA GLU A 1215 -52.06 19.13 -6.21
C GLU A 1215 -52.33 20.14 -5.08
N SER A 1216 -51.42 21.12 -4.90
CA SER A 1216 -51.68 22.58 -5.01
C SER A 1216 -50.85 23.46 -4.05
N GLU A 1217 -49.94 24.21 -4.69
CA GLU A 1217 -49.55 25.61 -4.47
C GLU A 1217 -49.30 26.18 -3.05
N LYS A 1218 -48.04 26.57 -2.74
CA LYS A 1218 -47.58 27.99 -2.73
C LYS A 1218 -46.19 28.19 -2.12
N LYS A 1219 -45.39 28.95 -2.89
CA LYS A 1219 -44.41 29.99 -2.51
C LYS A 1219 -43.01 29.61 -1.99
N ASP A 1220 -42.07 29.76 -2.92
CA ASP A 1220 -40.91 30.66 -2.85
C ASP A 1220 -40.01 30.56 -1.62
N GLU A 1221 -39.20 29.49 -1.56
CA GLU A 1221 -37.84 29.58 -1.04
C GLU A 1221 -36.88 29.00 -2.10
N MET A 1222 -35.92 29.83 -2.46
CA MET A 1222 -35.01 29.69 -3.59
C MET A 1222 -33.94 28.65 -3.27
N ASP A 1223 -34.20 27.39 -3.61
CA ASP A 1223 -33.23 26.29 -3.53
C ASP A 1223 -32.33 26.29 -4.78
N ASP A 1224 -31.05 26.55 -4.58
CA ASP A 1224 -29.98 26.68 -5.58
C ASP A 1224 -29.52 25.33 -6.22
N ASP A 1225 -30.33 24.27 -6.17
CA ASP A 1225 -29.94 22.93 -6.67
C ASP A 1225 -30.43 22.59 -8.09
N ALA A 1226 -30.95 23.57 -8.85
CA ALA A 1226 -31.54 23.31 -10.17
C ALA A 1226 -30.84 23.95 -11.39
N MET A 1227 -29.60 24.46 -11.28
CA MET A 1227 -28.92 25.13 -12.42
C MET A 1227 -27.91 24.27 -13.23
N PHE A 1228 -27.85 22.94 -13.07
CA PHE A 1228 -26.84 22.13 -13.80
C PHE A 1228 -27.31 20.87 -14.54
N THR A 1229 -28.61 20.73 -14.87
CA THR A 1229 -29.09 19.58 -15.68
C THR A 1229 -29.29 19.84 -17.17
N THR A 1230 -28.96 21.03 -17.70
CA THR A 1230 -29.13 21.31 -19.15
C THR A 1230 -27.92 21.99 -19.79
N LEU A 1231 -26.80 21.29 -19.89
CA LEU A 1231 -25.75 21.59 -20.87
C LEU A 1231 -25.20 20.28 -21.47
N GLY A 1232 -25.61 20.00 -22.72
CA GLY A 1232 -24.92 19.06 -23.61
C GLY A 1232 -25.44 17.62 -23.66
N GLU A 1233 -26.67 17.40 -24.14
CA GLU A 1233 -27.14 16.05 -24.51
C GLU A 1233 -26.53 15.48 -25.81
N GLU A 1234 -25.63 16.19 -26.48
CA GLU A 1234 -25.05 15.75 -27.75
C GLU A 1234 -23.58 15.36 -27.63
N ASP A 1235 -23.28 14.23 -26.98
CA ASP A 1235 -22.10 13.39 -27.34
C ASP A 1235 -22.05 12.00 -26.66
N LYS A 1236 -23.21 11.39 -26.36
CA LYS A 1236 -23.32 10.04 -25.74
C LYS A 1236 -22.77 8.87 -26.59
N SER A 1237 -22.09 9.15 -27.70
CA SER A 1237 -21.56 8.12 -28.61
C SER A 1237 -20.18 7.56 -28.24
N LYS A 1238 -19.63 7.87 -27.05
CA LYS A 1238 -18.33 7.33 -26.59
C LYS A 1238 -18.44 6.53 -25.28
N PRO A 1239 -17.89 5.31 -25.23
CA PRO A 1239 -18.13 4.37 -24.13
C PRO A 1239 -17.08 4.55 -23.03
N PHE A 1240 -17.33 5.43 -22.05
CA PHE A 1240 -16.62 5.34 -20.78
C PHE A 1240 -17.41 4.41 -19.86
N VAL A 1241 -16.83 3.25 -19.54
CA VAL A 1241 -17.37 2.39 -18.49
C VAL A 1241 -17.19 3.14 -17.17
N ALA A 1242 -18.27 3.32 -16.40
CA ALA A 1242 -18.18 4.01 -15.10
C ALA A 1242 -17.17 3.29 -14.18
N PRO A 1243 -16.33 4.03 -13.44
CA PRO A 1243 -15.33 3.48 -12.54
C PRO A 1243 -15.91 2.48 -11.53
N ARG A 1244 -15.26 1.32 -11.42
CA ARG A 1244 -15.64 0.26 -10.50
C ARG A 1244 -15.16 0.58 -9.09
N TRP A 1245 -15.73 -0.09 -8.11
CA TRP A 1245 -15.44 0.11 -6.70
C TRP A 1245 -13.94 0.02 -6.38
N ALA A 1246 -13.18 -0.85 -7.06
CA ALA A 1246 -11.74 -1.02 -6.82
C ALA A 1246 -10.95 0.26 -7.18
N THR A 1247 -11.27 0.87 -8.33
CA THR A 1247 -10.71 2.15 -8.77
C THR A 1247 -11.16 3.30 -7.86
N ARG A 1248 -12.40 3.25 -7.37
CA ARG A 1248 -12.93 4.21 -6.37
C ARG A 1248 -12.23 4.12 -5.03
N VAL A 1249 -11.93 2.92 -4.54
CA VAL A 1249 -11.14 2.71 -3.31
C VAL A 1249 -9.75 3.32 -3.48
N PHE A 1250 -9.10 3.09 -4.61
CA PHE A 1250 -7.80 3.70 -4.90
C PHE A 1250 -7.87 5.24 -4.95
N ALA A 1251 -8.95 5.82 -5.47
CA ALA A 1251 -9.18 7.27 -5.44
C ALA A 1251 -9.35 7.81 -4.00
N ALA A 1252 -10.05 7.09 -3.12
CA ALA A 1252 -10.17 7.45 -1.71
C ALA A 1252 -8.83 7.31 -0.97
N ASP A 1253 -8.02 6.30 -1.28
CA ASP A 1253 -6.66 6.18 -0.74
C ASP A 1253 -5.75 7.32 -1.24
N CYS A 1254 -5.90 7.72 -2.51
CA CYS A 1254 -5.21 8.89 -3.06
C CYS A 1254 -5.59 10.17 -2.30
N LEU A 1255 -6.87 10.36 -1.97
CA LEU A 1255 -7.34 11.49 -1.16
C LEU A 1255 -6.64 11.55 0.21
N CYS A 1256 -6.56 10.42 0.93
CA CYS A 1256 -5.87 10.35 2.22
C CYS A 1256 -4.37 10.68 2.07
N ARG A 1257 -3.73 10.22 0.98
CA ARG A 1257 -2.33 10.56 0.68
C ARG A 1257 -2.13 12.04 0.38
N ILE A 1258 -3.06 12.69 -0.34
CA ILE A 1258 -3.00 14.13 -0.63
C ILE A 1258 -3.03 14.93 0.67
N ILE A 1259 -3.93 14.60 1.60
CA ILE A 1259 -4.04 15.26 2.92
C ILE A 1259 -2.70 15.17 3.66
N ASN A 1260 -2.09 13.98 3.70
CA ASN A 1260 -0.80 13.75 4.37
C ASN A 1260 0.38 14.45 3.66
N LEU A 1261 0.34 14.61 2.33
CA LEU A 1261 1.40 15.33 1.61
C LEU A 1261 1.32 16.84 1.86
N CYS A 1262 0.13 17.43 1.90
CA CYS A 1262 -0.07 18.85 2.22
C CYS A 1262 0.36 19.20 3.64
N GLU A 1263 0.23 18.27 4.60
CA GLU A 1263 0.75 18.45 5.97
C GLU A 1263 2.27 18.63 6.00
N ASN A 1264 2.99 17.85 5.20
CA ASN A 1264 4.45 17.88 5.18
C ASN A 1264 5.03 19.05 4.35
N SER A 1265 4.20 19.77 3.58
CA SER A 1265 4.66 20.84 2.68
C SER A 1265 4.59 22.24 3.30
N ASP A 1266 3.42 22.69 3.74
CA ASP A 1266 3.20 24.06 4.24
C ASP A 1266 2.01 24.11 5.20
N GLN A 1267 2.18 24.77 6.36
CA GLN A 1267 1.11 24.98 7.33
C GLN A 1267 -0.05 25.82 6.76
N ALA A 1268 0.19 26.64 5.73
CA ALA A 1268 -0.86 27.43 5.07
C ALA A 1268 -1.99 26.58 4.45
N HIS A 1269 -1.79 25.28 4.21
CA HIS A 1269 -2.85 24.38 3.77
C HIS A 1269 -3.96 24.18 4.81
N PHE A 1270 -3.68 24.46 6.09
CA PHE A 1270 -4.58 24.27 7.22
C PHE A 1270 -4.86 25.59 7.98
N ASP A 1271 -4.68 26.74 7.33
CA ASP A 1271 -5.04 28.05 7.89
C ASP A 1271 -5.85 28.85 6.86
N LEU A 1272 -7.14 29.06 7.13
CA LEU A 1272 -8.06 29.72 6.20
C LEU A 1272 -7.70 31.20 5.98
N ALA A 1273 -7.21 31.91 6.99
CA ALA A 1273 -6.87 33.33 6.88
C ALA A 1273 -5.60 33.50 6.02
N LEU A 1274 -4.57 32.68 6.27
CA LEU A 1274 -3.38 32.64 5.44
C LEU A 1274 -3.74 32.22 4.01
N ALA A 1275 -4.60 31.21 3.85
CA ALA A 1275 -4.99 30.74 2.53
C ALA A 1275 -5.74 31.79 1.70
N ARG A 1276 -6.70 32.50 2.30
CA ARG A 1276 -7.43 33.60 1.65
C ARG A 1276 -6.47 34.75 1.28
N SER A 1277 -5.57 35.12 2.19
CA SER A 1277 -4.58 36.18 1.93
C SER A 1277 -3.58 35.79 0.81
N ALA A 1278 -3.15 34.52 0.79
CA ALA A 1278 -2.27 33.98 -0.23
C ALA A 1278 -2.96 33.93 -1.60
N LYS A 1279 -4.24 33.53 -1.64
CA LYS A 1279 -5.07 33.52 -2.86
C LYS A 1279 -5.33 34.94 -3.40
N LEU A 1280 -5.53 35.92 -2.51
CA LEU A 1280 -5.66 37.34 -2.89
C LEU A 1280 -4.36 37.91 -3.49
N ARG A 1281 -3.20 37.55 -2.92
CA ARG A 1281 -1.88 37.96 -3.45
C ARG A 1281 -1.53 37.27 -4.76
N ASN A 1282 -1.81 35.98 -4.85
CA ASN A 1282 -1.58 35.18 -6.04
C ASN A 1282 -2.81 34.29 -6.28
N PRO A 1283 -3.69 34.61 -7.26
CA PRO A 1283 -4.87 33.81 -7.54
C PRO A 1283 -4.55 32.38 -8.01
N LYS A 1284 -3.28 32.07 -8.32
CA LYS A 1284 -2.81 30.70 -8.60
C LYS A 1284 -2.49 29.87 -7.34
N ASN A 1285 -2.43 30.46 -6.15
CA ASN A 1285 -2.16 29.70 -4.92
C ASN A 1285 -3.39 28.88 -4.55
N ASP A 1286 -3.27 27.57 -4.68
CA ASP A 1286 -4.32 26.60 -4.43
C ASP A 1286 -4.00 25.80 -3.16
N LEU A 1287 -4.81 25.99 -2.12
CA LEU A 1287 -4.55 25.49 -0.77
C LEU A 1287 -5.68 24.58 -0.32
N LEU A 1288 -5.36 23.60 0.55
CA LEU A 1288 -6.25 22.47 0.84
C LEU A 1288 -7.53 22.89 1.56
N VAL A 1289 -7.43 23.83 2.52
CA VAL A 1289 -8.58 24.38 3.26
C VAL A 1289 -9.66 24.99 2.35
N LEU A 1290 -9.32 25.45 1.14
CA LEU A 1290 -10.27 26.02 0.19
C LEU A 1290 -11.17 24.96 -0.48
N HIS A 1291 -10.77 23.69 -0.41
CA HIS A 1291 -11.50 22.55 -0.99
C HIS A 1291 -12.16 21.67 0.08
N LEU A 1292 -12.27 22.14 1.33
CA LEU A 1292 -12.78 21.35 2.45
C LEU A 1292 -14.17 20.76 2.18
N SER A 1293 -15.06 21.52 1.53
CA SER A 1293 -16.39 21.04 1.12
C SER A 1293 -16.31 19.81 0.21
N ASP A 1294 -15.40 19.83 -0.77
CA ASP A 1294 -15.17 18.72 -1.69
C ASP A 1294 -14.53 17.52 -0.99
N LEU A 1295 -13.59 17.73 -0.05
CA LEU A 1295 -13.00 16.67 0.76
C LEU A 1295 -14.08 15.93 1.57
N ILE A 1296 -14.95 16.67 2.25
CA ILE A 1296 -16.04 16.10 3.05
C ILE A 1296 -17.04 15.40 2.17
N ARG A 1297 -17.39 15.97 1.01
CA ARG A 1297 -18.29 15.33 0.05
C ARG A 1297 -17.73 14.01 -0.47
N MET A 1298 -16.44 13.95 -0.80
CA MET A 1298 -15.77 12.73 -1.24
C MET A 1298 -15.71 11.66 -0.14
N ALA A 1299 -15.32 12.04 1.08
CA ALA A 1299 -15.32 11.13 2.22
C ALA A 1299 -16.73 10.62 2.55
N PHE A 1300 -17.74 11.49 2.49
CA PHE A 1300 -19.15 11.14 2.65
C PHE A 1300 -19.61 10.12 1.60
N MET A 1301 -19.41 10.42 0.31
CA MET A 1301 -19.79 9.52 -0.78
C MET A 1301 -19.18 8.12 -0.60
N ALA A 1302 -17.90 8.05 -0.21
CA ALA A 1302 -17.23 6.78 0.03
C ALA A 1302 -17.74 6.05 1.29
N ALA A 1303 -17.93 6.77 2.41
CA ALA A 1303 -18.38 6.22 3.69
C ALA A 1303 -19.82 5.67 3.65
N THR A 1304 -20.68 6.23 2.77
CA THR A 1304 -22.08 5.81 2.61
C THR A 1304 -22.31 4.82 1.46
N ASP A 1305 -21.27 4.42 0.74
CA ASP A 1305 -21.38 3.49 -0.39
C ASP A 1305 -21.74 2.06 0.06
N HIS A 1306 -22.21 1.22 -0.86
CA HIS A 1306 -22.53 -0.18 -0.58
C HIS A 1306 -21.27 -1.05 -0.46
N SER A 1307 -20.14 -0.62 -1.04
CA SER A 1307 -18.87 -1.34 -0.97
C SER A 1307 -18.24 -1.21 0.41
N ASN A 1308 -18.11 -2.32 1.14
CA ASN A 1308 -17.43 -2.37 2.44
C ASN A 1308 -16.01 -1.78 2.40
N GLN A 1309 -15.25 -2.06 1.34
CA GLN A 1309 -13.89 -1.56 1.20
C GLN A 1309 -13.86 -0.05 0.95
N LEU A 1310 -14.83 0.47 0.19
CA LEU A 1310 -14.97 1.91 -0.03
C LEU A 1310 -15.48 2.64 1.22
N ARG A 1311 -16.39 2.01 1.98
CA ARG A 1311 -16.83 2.53 3.29
C ARG A 1311 -15.66 2.68 4.26
N MET A 1312 -14.79 1.66 4.34
CA MET A 1312 -13.58 1.72 5.16
C MET A 1312 -12.63 2.85 4.74
N ALA A 1313 -12.38 2.99 3.44
CA ALA A 1313 -11.55 4.07 2.91
C ALA A 1313 -12.18 5.45 3.14
N GLY A 1314 -13.51 5.58 3.00
CA GLY A 1314 -14.25 6.81 3.28
C GLY A 1314 -14.23 7.21 4.75
N LEU A 1315 -14.39 6.25 5.67
CA LEU A 1315 -14.26 6.48 7.11
C LEU A 1315 -12.83 6.86 7.48
N GLN A 1316 -11.82 6.27 6.86
CA GLN A 1316 -10.41 6.67 7.02
C GLN A 1316 -10.19 8.11 6.54
N ALA A 1317 -10.67 8.46 5.34
CA ALA A 1317 -10.58 9.83 4.83
C ALA A 1317 -11.29 10.84 5.74
N LEU A 1318 -12.45 10.46 6.29
CA LEU A 1318 -13.19 11.29 7.24
C LEU A 1318 -12.43 11.49 8.55
N GLU A 1319 -11.79 10.44 9.08
CA GLU A 1319 -10.92 10.54 10.26
C GLU A 1319 -9.76 11.50 10.03
N ASP A 1320 -9.09 11.39 8.87
CA ASP A 1320 -7.95 12.22 8.51
C ASP A 1320 -8.38 13.69 8.36
N ILE A 1321 -9.52 13.96 7.73
CA ILE A 1321 -10.09 15.31 7.63
C ILE A 1321 -10.36 15.88 9.04
N ILE A 1322 -11.00 15.12 9.92
CA ILE A 1322 -11.31 15.57 11.29
C ILE A 1322 -10.02 15.90 12.04
N LYS A 1323 -9.05 14.99 12.05
CA LYS A 1323 -7.78 15.20 12.77
C LYS A 1323 -7.00 16.42 12.28
N LYS A 1324 -7.06 16.73 10.98
CA LYS A 1324 -6.28 17.83 10.39
C LYS A 1324 -7.00 19.18 10.40
N PHE A 1325 -8.34 19.21 10.30
CA PHE A 1325 -9.11 20.46 10.22
C PHE A 1325 -9.82 20.87 11.52
N ALA A 1326 -9.78 20.04 12.57
CA ALA A 1326 -10.46 20.31 13.84
C ALA A 1326 -10.08 21.63 14.51
N SER A 1327 -8.81 22.03 14.44
CA SER A 1327 -8.30 23.23 15.10
C SER A 1327 -8.27 24.48 14.21
N VAL A 1328 -8.85 24.42 13.00
CA VAL A 1328 -8.75 25.51 12.02
C VAL A 1328 -9.85 26.56 12.27
N PRO A 1329 -9.50 27.80 12.63
CA PRO A 1329 -10.48 28.84 12.98
C PRO A 1329 -11.24 29.35 11.75
N GLU A 1330 -12.50 29.73 11.94
CA GLU A 1330 -13.31 30.42 10.93
C GLU A 1330 -13.14 31.96 11.08
N PRO A 1331 -12.37 32.63 10.21
CA PRO A 1331 -12.09 34.06 10.33
C PRO A 1331 -13.32 34.97 10.27
N GLU A 1332 -14.42 34.53 9.67
CA GLU A 1332 -15.68 35.30 9.63
C GLU A 1332 -16.48 35.22 10.93
N PHE A 1333 -16.28 34.16 11.73
CA PHE A 1333 -16.99 33.91 12.98
C PHE A 1333 -15.98 33.67 14.13
N PRO A 1334 -15.44 34.75 14.73
CA PRO A 1334 -14.43 34.65 15.78
C PRO A 1334 -14.91 33.79 16.95
N GLY A 1335 -14.18 32.70 17.23
CA GLY A 1335 -14.52 31.73 18.27
C GLY A 1335 -15.03 30.39 17.75
N HIS A 1336 -15.43 30.31 16.48
CA HIS A 1336 -15.88 29.08 15.82
C HIS A 1336 -14.78 28.46 14.94
N VAL A 1337 -14.85 27.15 14.72
CA VAL A 1337 -13.97 26.43 13.79
C VAL A 1337 -14.68 26.04 12.50
N ILE A 1338 -13.93 25.95 11.39
CA ILE A 1338 -14.51 25.74 10.06
C ILE A 1338 -15.30 24.43 9.92
N LEU A 1339 -14.92 23.37 10.66
CA LEU A 1339 -15.60 22.08 10.59
C LEU A 1339 -17.01 22.08 11.21
N GLU A 1340 -17.39 23.10 12.00
CA GLU A 1340 -18.73 23.20 12.59
C GLU A 1340 -19.83 23.22 11.54
N GLN A 1341 -19.58 23.83 10.37
CA GLN A 1341 -20.56 23.93 9.28
C GLN A 1341 -20.92 22.56 8.66
N TYR A 1342 -20.09 21.53 8.89
CA TYR A 1342 -20.24 20.20 8.28
C TYR A 1342 -20.68 19.10 9.26
N GLN A 1343 -21.12 19.47 10.47
CA GLN A 1343 -21.57 18.53 11.49
C GLN A 1343 -22.65 17.55 10.98
N ALA A 1344 -23.64 18.06 10.23
CA ALA A 1344 -24.71 17.25 9.67
C ALA A 1344 -24.20 16.17 8.69
N ASN A 1345 -23.19 16.51 7.88
CA ASN A 1345 -22.56 15.62 6.92
C ASN A 1345 -21.78 14.51 7.64
N VAL A 1346 -20.97 14.85 8.64
CA VAL A 1346 -20.22 13.87 9.44
C VAL A 1346 -21.18 12.91 10.15
N GLY A 1347 -22.19 13.45 10.82
CA GLY A 1347 -23.21 12.66 11.52
C GLY A 1347 -24.13 11.85 10.59
N ALA A 1348 -24.23 12.19 9.30
CA ALA A 1348 -24.94 11.39 8.30
C ALA A 1348 -24.04 10.30 7.68
N ALA A 1349 -22.74 10.56 7.48
CA ALA A 1349 -21.77 9.59 6.98
C ALA A 1349 -21.59 8.38 7.91
N LEU A 1350 -21.70 8.59 9.23
CA LEU A 1350 -21.47 7.54 10.23
C LEU A 1350 -22.67 6.62 10.44
N ARG A 1351 -23.91 7.10 10.24
CA ARG A 1351 -25.14 6.31 10.53
C ARG A 1351 -25.19 4.94 9.84
N PRO A 1352 -24.86 4.81 8.53
CA PRO A 1352 -24.90 3.51 7.86
C PRO A 1352 -23.99 2.45 8.50
N ALA A 1353 -22.90 2.86 9.15
CA ALA A 1353 -21.95 1.96 9.79
C ALA A 1353 -22.49 1.30 11.07
N PHE A 1354 -23.52 1.85 11.71
CA PHE A 1354 -24.14 1.30 12.93
C PHE A 1354 -25.44 0.51 12.66
N SER A 1355 -25.70 0.17 11.40
CA SER A 1355 -26.81 -0.73 11.04
C SER A 1355 -26.53 -2.17 11.47
N GLN A 1356 -27.58 -2.93 11.77
CA GLN A 1356 -27.47 -4.31 12.29
C GLN A 1356 -26.76 -5.29 11.35
N ASP A 1357 -26.70 -4.97 10.04
CA ASP A 1357 -26.08 -5.79 9.00
C ASP A 1357 -24.61 -5.40 8.73
N THR A 1358 -24.09 -4.37 9.39
CA THR A 1358 -22.73 -3.88 9.12
C THR A 1358 -21.67 -4.80 9.77
N PRO A 1359 -20.63 -5.18 9.01
CA PRO A 1359 -19.48 -5.91 9.54
C PRO A 1359 -18.78 -5.21 10.72
N SER A 1360 -18.29 -6.01 11.68
CA SER A 1360 -17.63 -5.54 12.91
C SER A 1360 -16.40 -4.66 12.69
N ASP A 1361 -15.66 -4.84 11.59
CA ASP A 1361 -14.52 -4.00 11.22
C ASP A 1361 -14.92 -2.58 10.81
N ILE A 1362 -16.05 -2.43 10.12
CA ILE A 1362 -16.61 -1.11 9.77
C ILE A 1362 -17.15 -0.42 11.03
N ILE A 1363 -17.84 -1.14 11.91
CA ILE A 1363 -18.31 -0.59 13.20
C ILE A 1363 -17.12 -0.14 14.03
N ALA A 1364 -16.06 -0.96 14.13
CA ALA A 1364 -14.85 -0.63 14.87
C ALA A 1364 -14.20 0.65 14.33
N LYS A 1365 -14.12 0.81 13.00
CA LYS A 1365 -13.60 2.02 12.36
C LYS A 1365 -14.52 3.22 12.58
N ALA A 1366 -15.83 3.05 12.47
CA ALA A 1366 -16.78 4.11 12.73
C ALA A 1366 -16.74 4.59 14.19
N CYS A 1367 -16.56 3.68 15.16
CA CYS A 1367 -16.34 4.03 16.57
C CYS A 1367 -15.09 4.89 16.76
N GLN A 1368 -14.00 4.57 16.05
CA GLN A 1368 -12.79 5.39 16.04
C GLN A 1368 -13.05 6.79 15.46
N VAL A 1369 -13.84 6.91 14.37
CA VAL A 1369 -14.23 8.22 13.82
C VAL A 1369 -15.16 8.99 14.77
N CYS A 1370 -16.05 8.29 15.49
CA CYS A 1370 -16.90 8.89 16.50
C CYS A 1370 -16.10 9.45 17.67
N SER A 1371 -15.12 8.72 18.20
CA SER A 1371 -14.27 9.21 19.28
C SER A 1371 -13.39 10.37 18.84
N THR A 1372 -12.83 10.34 17.63
CA THR A 1372 -12.07 11.47 17.10
C THR A 1372 -12.96 12.69 16.87
N TRP A 1373 -14.20 12.53 16.40
CA TRP A 1373 -15.14 13.64 16.23
C TRP A 1373 -15.55 14.27 17.56
N ILE A 1374 -15.99 13.46 18.52
CA ILE A 1374 -16.39 13.95 19.85
C ILE A 1374 -15.18 14.54 20.59
N GLY A 1375 -14.00 13.93 20.46
CA GLY A 1375 -12.76 14.40 21.06
C GLY A 1375 -12.07 15.56 20.34
N SER A 1376 -12.56 15.97 19.16
CA SER A 1376 -11.92 17.02 18.34
C SER A 1376 -12.09 18.44 18.90
N GLY A 1377 -13.09 18.66 19.76
CA GLY A 1377 -13.46 19.99 20.25
C GLY A 1377 -14.16 20.89 19.23
N VAL A 1378 -14.52 20.36 18.04
CA VAL A 1378 -15.19 21.12 16.97
C VAL A 1378 -16.59 21.58 17.39
N VAL A 1379 -17.33 20.79 18.18
CA VAL A 1379 -18.73 21.09 18.52
C VAL A 1379 -18.80 21.59 19.96
N SER A 1380 -19.26 22.83 20.15
CA SER A 1380 -19.42 23.43 21.48
C SER A 1380 -20.76 23.08 22.15
N ASP A 1381 -21.84 22.88 21.39
CA ASP A 1381 -23.16 22.51 21.92
C ASP A 1381 -23.28 20.98 22.09
N LEU A 1382 -23.59 20.52 23.31
CA LEU A 1382 -23.78 19.10 23.60
C LEU A 1382 -24.97 18.49 22.84
N ASN A 1383 -25.99 19.28 22.47
CA ASN A 1383 -27.14 18.79 21.74
C ASN A 1383 -26.77 18.30 20.33
N ASP A 1384 -25.80 18.95 19.70
CA ASP A 1384 -25.32 18.59 18.37
C ASP A 1384 -24.42 17.34 18.40
N LEU A 1385 -23.65 17.16 19.49
CA LEU A 1385 -22.89 15.92 19.73
C LEU A 1385 -23.80 14.72 20.04
N ARG A 1386 -25.00 14.97 20.58
CA ARG A 1386 -25.93 13.92 21.05
C ARG A 1386 -26.24 12.89 19.97
N ARG A 1387 -26.31 13.30 18.70
CA ARG A 1387 -26.58 12.37 17.58
C ARG A 1387 -25.46 11.34 17.39
N VAL A 1388 -24.20 11.76 17.47
CA VAL A 1388 -23.03 10.86 17.32
C VAL A 1388 -22.79 10.09 18.62
N HIS A 1389 -22.96 10.74 19.76
CA HIS A 1389 -22.91 10.11 21.09
C HIS A 1389 -23.93 8.96 21.21
N ASN A 1390 -25.18 9.15 20.77
CA ASN A 1390 -26.20 8.11 20.77
C ASN A 1390 -25.81 6.87 19.95
N LEU A 1391 -24.98 7.02 18.90
CA LEU A 1391 -24.46 5.88 18.15
C LEU A 1391 -23.50 5.07 19.04
N LEU A 1392 -22.57 5.74 19.75
CA LEU A 1392 -21.65 5.08 20.69
C LEU A 1392 -22.37 4.44 21.88
N VAL A 1393 -23.46 5.06 22.38
CA VAL A 1393 -24.31 4.49 23.42
C VAL A 1393 -24.97 3.21 22.91
N SER A 1394 -25.55 3.24 21.70
CA SER A 1394 -26.17 2.05 21.10
C SER A 1394 -25.16 0.90 20.93
N SER A 1395 -23.90 1.20 20.58
CA SER A 1395 -22.82 0.21 20.52
C SER A 1395 -22.36 -0.28 21.89
N LEU A 1396 -22.42 0.56 22.93
CA LEU A 1396 -22.13 0.12 24.29
C LEU A 1396 -23.23 -0.80 24.83
N ASP A 1397 -24.49 -0.50 24.55
CA ASP A 1397 -25.63 -1.34 24.89
C ASP A 1397 -25.53 -2.73 24.24
N THR A 1398 -25.08 -2.80 22.98
CA THR A 1398 -24.86 -4.10 22.30
C THR A 1398 -23.70 -4.89 22.93
N VAL A 1399 -22.64 -4.22 23.40
CA VAL A 1399 -21.56 -4.86 24.17
C VAL A 1399 -22.10 -5.49 25.46
N GLN A 1400 -22.97 -4.78 26.19
CA GLN A 1400 -23.55 -5.24 27.45
C GLN A 1400 -24.56 -6.37 27.28
N ALA A 1401 -25.41 -6.31 26.24
CA ALA A 1401 -26.44 -7.33 26.00
C ALA A 1401 -25.85 -8.72 25.71
N GLY A 1402 -24.57 -8.81 25.33
CA GLY A 1402 -23.82 -10.06 25.14
C GLY A 1402 -24.28 -10.95 23.97
N LYS A 1403 -25.40 -10.63 23.31
CA LYS A 1403 -26.04 -11.41 22.25
C LYS A 1403 -26.34 -10.54 21.03
N GLY A 1404 -25.30 -10.15 20.29
CA GLY A 1404 -25.44 -9.55 18.96
C GLY A 1404 -25.57 -10.61 17.86
N SER A 1405 -26.28 -10.32 16.77
CA SER A 1405 -26.35 -11.16 15.55
C SER A 1405 -24.96 -11.49 15.00
N SER A 1406 -24.01 -10.54 15.08
CA SER A 1406 -22.62 -10.69 14.63
C SER A 1406 -21.87 -11.85 15.31
N SER A 1407 -22.18 -12.14 16.59
CA SER A 1407 -21.56 -13.25 17.34
C SER A 1407 -21.84 -14.64 16.77
N GLN A 1408 -22.92 -14.77 15.99
CA GLN A 1408 -23.27 -16.02 15.32
C GLN A 1408 -22.72 -16.09 13.90
N LEU A 1409 -22.31 -14.95 13.31
CA LEU A 1409 -21.90 -14.85 11.91
C LEU A 1409 -20.39 -14.95 11.74
N TYR A 1410 -19.61 -14.28 12.58
CA TYR A 1410 -18.16 -14.13 12.43
C TYR A 1410 -17.39 -14.84 13.55
N ARG A 1411 -16.07 -14.95 13.39
CA ARG A 1411 -15.20 -15.48 14.45
C ARG A 1411 -15.35 -14.63 15.70
N GLU A 1412 -15.25 -15.26 16.86
CA GLU A 1412 -15.39 -14.62 18.17
C GLU A 1412 -14.42 -13.43 18.32
N SER A 1413 -13.23 -13.49 17.71
CA SER A 1413 -12.27 -12.37 17.68
C SER A 1413 -12.78 -11.11 16.97
N ALA A 1414 -13.69 -11.21 16.00
CA ALA A 1414 -14.32 -10.05 15.37
C ALA A 1414 -15.22 -9.31 16.38
N THR A 1415 -15.94 -10.05 17.21
CA THR A 1415 -16.71 -9.44 18.32
C THR A 1415 -15.79 -8.85 19.38
N THR A 1416 -14.64 -9.48 19.66
CA THR A 1416 -13.61 -8.91 20.54
C THR A 1416 -13.07 -7.60 19.98
N MET A 1417 -12.79 -7.54 18.67
CA MET A 1417 -12.34 -6.33 17.98
C MET A 1417 -13.36 -5.19 18.12
N GLU A 1418 -14.63 -5.46 17.81
CA GLU A 1418 -15.72 -4.48 17.92
C GLU A 1418 -15.87 -3.96 19.36
N LYS A 1419 -15.96 -4.87 20.34
CA LYS A 1419 -16.08 -4.51 21.76
C LYS A 1419 -14.89 -3.67 22.23
N LEU A 1420 -13.67 -4.06 21.87
CA LEU A 1420 -12.47 -3.31 22.23
C LEU A 1420 -12.40 -1.95 21.53
N ALA A 1421 -12.89 -1.84 20.30
CA ALA A 1421 -12.99 -0.56 19.59
C ALA A 1421 -14.00 0.38 20.24
N VAL A 1422 -15.16 -0.13 20.67
CA VAL A 1422 -16.16 0.64 21.45
C VAL A 1422 -15.54 1.10 22.77
N LEU A 1423 -14.90 0.21 23.52
CA LEU A 1423 -14.25 0.56 24.79
C LEU A 1423 -13.11 1.55 24.62
N LYS A 1424 -12.31 1.42 23.54
CA LYS A 1424 -11.28 2.38 23.15
C LYS A 1424 -11.88 3.75 22.83
N ALA A 1425 -12.95 3.79 22.03
CA ALA A 1425 -13.62 5.04 21.66
C ALA A 1425 -14.13 5.79 22.90
N TRP A 1426 -14.79 5.08 23.83
CA TRP A 1426 -15.22 5.68 25.10
C TRP A 1426 -14.05 6.10 25.99
N ALA A 1427 -12.94 5.35 25.99
CA ALA A 1427 -11.75 5.72 26.74
C ALA A 1427 -11.13 7.02 26.20
N GLU A 1428 -11.02 7.17 24.87
CA GLU A 1428 -10.54 8.39 24.22
C GLU A 1428 -11.45 9.59 24.54
N VAL A 1429 -12.76 9.43 24.43
CA VAL A 1429 -13.73 10.48 24.79
C VAL A 1429 -13.61 10.87 26.27
N TYR A 1430 -13.45 9.90 27.17
CA TYR A 1430 -13.28 10.17 28.60
C TYR A 1430 -11.96 10.87 28.92
N VAL A 1431 -10.86 10.47 28.27
CA VAL A 1431 -9.56 11.14 28.41
C VAL A 1431 -9.67 12.60 28.00
N VAL A 1432 -10.31 12.89 26.86
CA VAL A 1432 -10.54 14.27 26.41
C VAL A 1432 -11.45 15.04 27.37
N ALA A 1433 -12.55 14.43 27.83
CA ALA A 1433 -13.47 15.05 28.80
C ALA A 1433 -12.74 15.48 30.09
N MET A 1434 -11.87 14.61 30.61
CA MET A 1434 -11.09 14.87 31.82
C MET A 1434 -10.00 15.92 31.61
N ASN A 1435 -9.37 15.95 30.44
CA ASN A 1435 -8.41 17.00 30.10
C ASN A 1435 -9.10 18.37 30.05
N ILE A 1436 -10.25 18.48 29.38
CA ILE A 1436 -11.04 19.73 29.32
C ILE A 1436 -11.48 20.15 30.72
N LYS A 1437 -11.95 19.21 31.55
CA LYS A 1437 -12.32 19.49 32.95
C LYS A 1437 -11.13 20.03 33.75
N LYS A 1438 -9.96 19.39 33.64
CA LYS A 1438 -8.74 19.82 34.33
C LYS A 1438 -8.27 21.21 33.87
N GLU A 1439 -8.40 21.51 32.58
CA GLU A 1439 -8.10 22.85 32.04
C GLU A 1439 -9.08 23.90 32.58
N ALA A 1440 -10.37 23.59 32.68
CA ALA A 1440 -11.38 24.48 33.25
C ALA A 1440 -11.14 24.76 34.75
N GLU A 1441 -10.80 23.74 35.54
CA GLU A 1441 -10.48 23.87 36.97
C GLU A 1441 -9.18 24.68 37.21
N SER A 1442 -8.25 24.67 36.26
CA SER A 1442 -7.00 25.42 36.37
C SER A 1442 -7.12 26.93 36.10
N LYS A 1443 -8.23 27.40 35.51
CA LYS A 1443 -8.46 28.83 35.26
C LYS A 1443 -8.88 29.53 36.57
N PRO A 1444 -8.21 30.63 36.99
CA PRO A 1444 -8.51 31.30 38.26
C PRO A 1444 -9.94 31.87 38.29
N LYS A 1445 -10.67 31.58 39.38
CA LYS A 1445 -12.03 32.09 39.65
C LYS A 1445 -12.06 33.63 39.53
N ARG A 1446 -12.79 34.17 38.54
CA ARG A 1446 -13.03 35.62 38.42
C ARG A 1446 -13.86 36.07 39.63
N ALA A 1447 -13.33 37.00 40.42
CA ALA A 1447 -14.01 37.58 41.57
C ALA A 1447 -15.28 38.32 41.12
N MET A 1448 -16.45 37.78 41.48
CA MET A 1448 -17.78 38.35 41.25
C MET A 1448 -17.99 39.50 42.23
N ASN A 1449 -17.76 40.74 41.79
CA ASN A 1449 -18.18 41.95 42.50
C ASN A 1449 -19.32 42.60 41.68
N ASN A 1450 -20.55 42.40 42.14
CA ASN A 1450 -21.62 43.40 42.24
C ASN A 1450 -22.91 42.67 42.68
N PRO A 1451 -23.30 42.77 43.96
CA PRO A 1451 -24.59 42.31 44.44
C PRO A 1451 -25.60 43.47 44.30
N ASP A 1452 -26.59 43.29 43.43
CA ASP A 1452 -27.90 43.98 43.48
C ASP A 1452 -28.70 43.41 42.30
N ASP A 1453 -29.28 42.24 42.50
CA ASP A 1453 -30.51 41.77 41.84
C ASP A 1453 -30.95 40.52 42.62
N ASP A 1454 -31.76 40.78 43.65
CA ASP A 1454 -32.52 39.77 44.40
C ASP A 1454 -33.63 39.21 43.50
N ASP A 1455 -33.64 37.90 43.28
CA ASP A 1455 -34.87 37.09 43.21
C ASP A 1455 -34.50 35.62 43.50
N ASP A 1456 -35.27 35.03 44.42
CA ASP A 1456 -35.11 33.74 45.09
C ASP A 1456 -35.16 32.50 44.17
N ASP A 1457 -34.23 31.51 44.32
CA ASP A 1457 -34.52 30.09 44.65
C ASP A 1457 -33.26 29.17 44.70
N TYR A 1458 -33.20 28.30 45.72
CA TYR A 1458 -32.35 27.11 46.00
C TYR A 1458 -30.94 26.90 45.37
N GLY A 1459 -29.91 27.02 46.23
CA GLY A 1459 -28.90 25.96 46.50
C GLY A 1459 -28.01 25.44 45.36
N THR A 1460 -27.20 26.29 44.74
CA THR A 1460 -26.17 25.89 43.76
C THR A 1460 -24.93 25.28 44.42
N ILE A 1461 -24.90 23.94 44.52
CA ILE A 1461 -23.66 23.17 44.59
C ILE A 1461 -22.89 23.42 43.27
N ASP A 1462 -21.55 23.55 43.33
CA ASP A 1462 -20.61 23.77 42.22
C ASP A 1462 -20.90 22.86 41.00
N GLU A 1463 -21.86 23.25 40.15
CA GLU A 1463 -22.11 22.60 38.87
C GLU A 1463 -21.16 23.20 37.84
N LEU A 1464 -20.28 22.34 37.32
CA LEU A 1464 -19.64 22.55 36.01
C LEU A 1464 -20.69 23.07 35.03
N PRO A 1465 -20.33 23.94 34.05
CA PRO A 1465 -21.29 24.39 33.06
C PRO A 1465 -22.07 23.19 32.51
N PRO A 1466 -23.42 23.27 32.44
CA PRO A 1466 -24.27 22.14 32.07
C PRO A 1466 -23.88 21.50 30.73
N ASP A 1467 -23.11 22.22 29.91
CA ASP A 1467 -22.59 21.82 28.60
C ASP A 1467 -21.19 21.14 28.60
N SER A 1468 -20.69 20.63 29.73
CA SER A 1468 -19.39 19.94 29.75
C SER A 1468 -19.46 18.49 29.22
N LEU A 1469 -18.52 18.09 28.33
CA LEU A 1469 -18.44 16.75 27.70
C LEU A 1469 -18.57 15.58 28.68
N ILE A 1470 -18.18 15.80 29.95
CA ILE A 1470 -18.25 14.79 31.01
C ILE A 1470 -19.68 14.38 31.34
N THR A 1471 -20.68 15.24 31.18
CA THR A 1471 -22.10 14.93 31.44
C THR A 1471 -22.65 13.85 30.51
N LEU A 1472 -22.06 13.71 29.31
CA LEU A 1472 -22.39 12.67 28.34
C LEU A 1472 -21.79 11.30 28.70
N VAL A 1473 -20.66 11.26 29.42
CA VAL A 1473 -19.96 10.02 29.78
C VAL A 1473 -20.36 9.52 31.18
N GLN A 1474 -20.71 10.44 32.07
CA GLN A 1474 -21.02 10.15 33.48
C GLN A 1474 -22.11 9.08 33.71
N PRO A 1475 -23.20 9.01 32.92
CA PRO A 1475 -24.22 7.96 33.07
C PRO A 1475 -23.68 6.54 32.82
N GLU A 1476 -22.74 6.40 31.88
CA GLU A 1476 -22.19 5.11 31.45
C GLU A 1476 -20.91 4.72 32.21
N LEU A 1477 -20.31 5.66 32.95
CA LEU A 1477 -19.02 5.50 33.63
C LEU A 1477 -18.94 4.29 34.58
N PRO A 1478 -19.97 3.93 35.38
CA PRO A 1478 -19.93 2.74 36.21
C PRO A 1478 -19.73 1.47 35.37
N THR A 1479 -20.47 1.35 34.27
CA THR A 1479 -20.36 0.19 33.37
C THR A 1479 -19.03 0.19 32.63
N LEU A 1480 -18.60 1.35 32.11
CA LEU A 1480 -17.33 1.50 31.39
C LEU A 1480 -16.14 1.13 32.28
N SER A 1481 -16.11 1.58 33.54
CA SER A 1481 -15.00 1.30 34.46
C SER A 1481 -14.81 -0.20 34.70
N ARG A 1482 -15.91 -0.94 34.86
CA ARG A 1482 -15.92 -2.40 35.01
C ARG A 1482 -15.40 -3.09 33.75
N LEU A 1483 -15.86 -2.66 32.57
CA LEU A 1483 -15.47 -3.24 31.29
C LEU A 1483 -14.01 -2.94 30.93
N TRP A 1484 -13.52 -1.73 31.21
CA TRP A 1484 -12.12 -1.34 30.99
C TRP A 1484 -11.17 -2.13 31.88
N LEU A 1485 -11.48 -2.31 33.16
CA LEU A 1485 -10.68 -3.15 34.07
C LEU A 1485 -10.65 -4.61 33.59
N ALA A 1486 -11.78 -5.14 33.12
CA ALA A 1486 -11.83 -6.48 32.54
C ALA A 1486 -10.94 -6.59 31.27
N ALA A 1487 -10.93 -5.56 30.42
CA ALA A 1487 -10.13 -5.54 29.20
C ALA A 1487 -8.63 -5.48 29.49
N LEU A 1488 -8.20 -4.68 30.48
CA LEU A 1488 -6.80 -4.63 30.92
C LEU A 1488 -6.35 -5.93 31.57
N LYS A 1489 -7.23 -6.59 32.33
CA LYS A 1489 -6.95 -7.91 32.92
C LYS A 1489 -6.76 -8.97 31.83
N ASP A 1490 -7.63 -8.99 30.84
CA ASP A 1490 -7.50 -9.87 29.68
C ASP A 1490 -6.19 -9.61 28.92
N TYR A 1491 -5.83 -8.34 28.70
CA TYR A 1491 -4.57 -7.98 28.05
C TYR A 1491 -3.35 -8.50 28.83
N ALA A 1492 -3.30 -8.28 30.15
CA ALA A 1492 -2.22 -8.75 31.00
C ALA A 1492 -2.06 -10.28 30.98
N LEU A 1493 -3.17 -11.02 30.93
CA LEU A 1493 -3.14 -12.48 30.79
C LEU A 1493 -2.60 -12.91 29.42
N LEU A 1494 -2.99 -12.20 28.35
CA LEU A 1494 -2.60 -12.53 26.98
C LEU A 1494 -1.13 -12.19 26.66
N THR A 1495 -0.50 -11.29 27.43
CA THR A 1495 0.92 -10.92 27.31
C THR A 1495 1.85 -11.78 28.17
N LEU A 1496 1.32 -12.75 28.93
CA LEU A 1496 2.14 -13.67 29.71
C LEU A 1496 3.10 -14.50 28.82
N PRO A 1497 4.37 -14.65 29.23
CA PRO A 1497 5.29 -15.60 28.59
C PRO A 1497 4.71 -17.02 28.52
N ALA A 1498 5.10 -17.79 27.50
CA ALA A 1498 4.55 -19.15 27.26
C ALA A 1498 4.71 -20.10 28.46
N GLU A 1499 5.73 -19.88 29.29
CA GLU A 1499 6.01 -20.60 30.55
C GLU A 1499 4.87 -20.47 31.57
N PHE A 1500 4.11 -19.37 31.53
CA PHE A 1500 2.98 -19.10 32.43
C PHE A 1500 1.62 -19.35 31.77
N SER A 1501 1.58 -20.03 30.62
CA SER A 1501 0.33 -20.35 29.90
C SER A 1501 -0.69 -21.12 30.75
N SER A 1502 -0.25 -21.86 31.78
CA SER A 1502 -1.14 -22.54 32.73
C SER A 1502 -1.98 -21.59 33.60
N GLN A 1503 -1.66 -20.29 33.63
CA GLN A 1503 -2.41 -19.26 34.35
C GLN A 1503 -3.57 -18.68 33.53
N LEU A 1504 -3.64 -18.99 32.22
CA LEU A 1504 -4.75 -18.56 31.38
C LEU A 1504 -6.05 -19.25 31.85
N PRO A 1505 -7.15 -18.51 32.03
CA PRO A 1505 -8.42 -19.11 32.42
C PRO A 1505 -8.87 -20.16 31.40
N PRO A 1506 -9.35 -21.34 31.84
CA PRO A 1506 -9.73 -22.44 30.94
C PRO A 1506 -10.91 -22.07 30.03
N ASP A 1507 -11.78 -21.16 30.46
CA ASP A 1507 -12.96 -20.70 29.71
C ASP A 1507 -12.70 -19.39 28.93
N GLY A 1508 -11.48 -18.84 28.98
CA GLY A 1508 -11.12 -17.57 28.34
C GLY A 1508 -11.27 -16.35 29.26
N GLY A 1509 -11.04 -15.18 28.67
CA GLY A 1509 -11.18 -13.89 29.36
C GLY A 1509 -12.60 -13.34 29.31
N ALA A 1510 -12.75 -12.09 29.72
CA ALA A 1510 -14.02 -11.37 29.62
C ALA A 1510 -14.47 -11.13 28.16
N PHE A 1511 -13.51 -10.92 27.24
CA PHE A 1511 -13.81 -10.62 25.84
C PHE A 1511 -13.14 -11.57 24.83
N TYR A 1512 -12.23 -12.45 25.25
CA TYR A 1512 -11.59 -13.43 24.36
C TYR A 1512 -11.91 -14.86 24.80
N THR A 1513 -11.93 -15.79 23.85
CA THR A 1513 -12.06 -17.23 24.15
C THR A 1513 -10.70 -17.93 24.01
N PRO A 1514 -10.48 -19.10 24.65
CA PRO A 1514 -9.21 -19.83 24.58
C PRO A 1514 -8.77 -20.13 23.13
N GLU A 1515 -9.71 -20.29 22.21
CA GLU A 1515 -9.47 -20.61 20.81
C GLU A 1515 -9.06 -19.39 19.97
N THR A 1516 -9.33 -18.18 20.46
CA THR A 1516 -9.08 -16.91 19.73
C THR A 1516 -7.93 -16.08 20.29
N ILE A 1517 -7.16 -16.62 21.23
CA ILE A 1517 -6.03 -15.94 21.90
C ILE A 1517 -5.08 -15.26 20.90
N ASP A 1518 -4.64 -15.97 19.86
CA ASP A 1518 -3.60 -15.47 18.94
C ASP A 1518 -4.10 -14.28 18.09
N THR A 1519 -5.36 -14.31 17.64
CA THR A 1519 -5.95 -13.20 16.87
C THR A 1519 -6.40 -12.06 17.78
N ALA A 1520 -6.94 -12.37 18.97
CA ALA A 1520 -7.37 -11.37 19.94
C ALA A 1520 -6.21 -10.50 20.44
N ARG A 1521 -5.00 -11.07 20.60
CA ARG A 1521 -3.78 -10.31 20.98
C ARG A 1521 -3.54 -9.08 20.10
N LEU A 1522 -3.80 -9.18 18.80
CA LEU A 1522 -3.62 -8.05 17.87
C LEU A 1522 -4.61 -6.92 18.16
N HIS A 1523 -5.86 -7.25 18.48
CA HIS A 1523 -6.89 -6.25 18.80
C HIS A 1523 -6.61 -5.57 20.13
N TYR A 1524 -6.19 -6.32 21.16
CA TYR A 1524 -5.79 -5.74 22.44
C TYR A 1524 -4.61 -4.78 22.29
N ARG A 1525 -3.60 -5.13 21.48
CA ARG A 1525 -2.43 -4.27 21.22
C ARG A 1525 -2.80 -2.88 20.70
N ASN A 1526 -3.93 -2.74 20.00
CA ASN A 1526 -4.39 -1.48 19.41
C ASN A 1526 -5.34 -0.66 20.31
N SER A 1527 -5.83 -1.22 21.42
CA SER A 1527 -6.86 -0.62 22.28
C SER A 1527 -6.43 -0.40 23.74
N TRP A 1528 -5.46 -1.15 24.24
CA TRP A 1528 -5.10 -1.14 25.67
C TRP A 1528 -4.58 0.22 26.16
N ALA A 1529 -3.82 0.97 25.35
CA ALA A 1529 -3.14 2.17 25.81
C ALA A 1529 -4.10 3.33 26.15
N PRO A 1530 -5.09 3.70 25.31
CA PRO A 1530 -6.14 4.65 25.70
C PRO A 1530 -6.98 4.16 26.89
N ILE A 1531 -7.30 2.86 26.93
CA ILE A 1531 -8.07 2.25 28.04
C ILE A 1531 -7.32 2.38 29.36
N LEU A 1532 -6.00 2.11 29.37
CA LEU A 1532 -5.15 2.26 30.55
C LEU A 1532 -5.17 3.70 31.08
N HIS A 1533 -5.07 4.68 30.18
CA HIS A 1533 -5.11 6.08 30.55
C HIS A 1533 -6.47 6.49 31.12
N ALA A 1534 -7.57 6.06 30.51
CA ALA A 1534 -8.92 6.31 31.02
C ALA A 1534 -9.13 5.71 32.43
N VAL A 1535 -8.68 4.48 32.67
CA VAL A 1535 -8.77 3.83 33.98
C VAL A 1535 -7.94 4.58 35.03
N ALA A 1536 -6.75 5.05 34.68
CA ALA A 1536 -5.92 5.84 35.60
C ALA A 1536 -6.58 7.17 35.99
N LEU A 1537 -7.20 7.87 35.03
CA LEU A 1537 -7.98 9.10 35.27
C LEU A 1537 -9.21 8.83 36.16
N TRP A 1538 -9.91 7.72 35.91
CA TRP A 1538 -11.07 7.33 36.70
C TRP A 1538 -10.70 6.98 38.14
N LEU A 1539 -9.66 6.18 38.36
CA LEU A 1539 -9.19 5.84 39.71
C LEU A 1539 -8.71 7.07 40.48
N ASN A 1540 -8.00 7.98 39.80
CA ASN A 1540 -7.53 9.22 40.42
C ASN A 1540 -8.71 10.14 40.80
N SER A 1541 -9.69 10.33 39.90
CA SER A 1541 -10.85 11.19 40.17
C SER A 1541 -11.80 10.63 41.24
N THR A 1542 -11.87 9.31 41.40
CA THR A 1542 -12.68 8.66 42.46
C THR A 1542 -11.92 8.45 43.78
N GLY A 1543 -10.64 8.84 43.84
CA GLY A 1543 -9.80 8.72 45.04
C GLY A 1543 -9.61 7.27 45.53
N PHE A 1544 -9.85 6.27 44.69
CA PHE A 1544 -9.90 4.84 45.07
C PHE A 1544 -11.00 4.47 46.11
N ILE A 1545 -12.01 5.32 46.35
CA ILE A 1545 -13.01 5.11 47.43
C ILE A 1545 -14.26 4.33 46.96
N SER A 1546 -14.51 4.21 45.65
CA SER A 1546 -15.79 3.72 45.13
C SER A 1546 -16.10 2.24 45.45
N GLN A 1547 -17.19 2.02 46.20
CA GLN A 1547 -17.83 0.72 46.45
C GLN A 1547 -18.80 0.35 45.31
N GLU A 1548 -18.50 -0.72 44.55
CA GLU A 1548 -19.53 -1.41 43.75
C GLU A 1548 -20.32 -2.37 44.68
N SER A 1549 -21.20 -1.85 45.55
CA SER A 1549 -22.11 -2.69 46.35
C SER A 1549 -23.51 -2.09 46.50
N THR A 1550 -24.07 -1.52 45.44
CA THR A 1550 -25.48 -1.09 45.36
C THR A 1550 -26.35 -1.93 44.44
N GLU A 1551 -25.97 -3.19 44.16
CA GLU A 1551 -26.86 -4.14 43.44
C GLU A 1551 -27.44 -5.27 44.33
N ALA A 1552 -27.14 -5.30 45.65
CA ALA A 1552 -27.64 -6.39 46.50
C ALA A 1552 -28.92 -6.09 47.30
N THR A 1553 -29.45 -4.85 47.37
CA THR A 1553 -30.54 -4.56 48.32
C THR A 1553 -31.71 -3.68 47.89
N THR A 1554 -31.82 -3.27 46.63
CA THR A 1554 -33.00 -2.49 46.21
C THR A 1554 -33.42 -2.85 44.80
N VAL A 1555 -34.40 -3.76 44.64
CA VAL A 1555 -35.62 -3.59 43.83
C VAL A 1555 -36.57 -4.77 44.14
N SER A 1556 -37.33 -4.67 45.23
CA SER A 1556 -38.61 -5.37 45.36
C SER A 1556 -39.65 -4.53 44.62
N GLY A 1557 -39.84 -4.77 43.32
CA GLY A 1557 -40.95 -4.18 42.57
C GLY A 1557 -40.64 -3.88 41.11
N VAL A 1558 -41.43 -4.51 40.22
CA VAL A 1558 -41.59 -4.24 38.78
C VAL A 1558 -40.69 -5.04 37.81
N GLN A 1559 -41.20 -6.26 37.56
CA GLN A 1559 -41.42 -6.89 36.24
C GLN A 1559 -40.23 -7.08 35.27
N LYS A 1560 -39.72 -8.32 35.29
CA LYS A 1560 -39.31 -9.16 34.13
C LYS A 1560 -38.49 -8.45 33.02
N ARG A 1561 -37.25 -8.09 33.31
CA ARG A 1561 -36.14 -8.16 32.34
C ARG A 1561 -35.31 -9.40 32.66
N SER A 1562 -35.20 -10.30 31.67
CA SER A 1562 -34.37 -11.52 31.72
C SER A 1562 -32.91 -11.18 32.05
N PRO A 1563 -32.21 -12.03 32.84
CA PRO A 1563 -31.06 -11.59 33.62
C PRO A 1563 -29.85 -11.29 32.74
N ALA A 1564 -29.26 -10.13 33.04
CA ALA A 1564 -28.00 -9.64 32.52
C ALA A 1564 -26.84 -10.61 32.82
N VAL A 1565 -25.80 -10.49 31.98
CA VAL A 1565 -24.52 -11.21 31.99
C VAL A 1565 -24.10 -11.67 33.39
N SER A 1566 -24.45 -12.89 33.76
CA SER A 1566 -23.74 -13.63 34.79
C SER A 1566 -22.36 -13.93 34.22
N LEU A 1567 -21.40 -13.07 34.54
CA LEU A 1567 -19.97 -13.36 34.49
C LEU A 1567 -19.79 -14.74 35.14
N ASN A 1568 -19.46 -15.75 34.34
CA ASN A 1568 -19.40 -17.16 34.75
C ASN A 1568 -18.37 -17.34 35.88
N GLN A 1569 -18.79 -17.16 37.13
CA GLN A 1569 -18.15 -17.74 38.29
C GLN A 1569 -18.70 -19.16 38.42
N VAL A 1570 -17.81 -20.14 38.37
CA VAL A 1570 -18.10 -21.55 38.67
C VAL A 1570 -18.91 -21.61 39.99
N PRO A 1571 -20.14 -22.16 40.00
CA PRO A 1571 -20.93 -22.27 41.22
C PRO A 1571 -20.35 -23.40 42.06
N GLY A 1572 -19.33 -23.08 42.86
CA GLY A 1572 -18.60 -24.08 43.63
C GLY A 1572 -17.45 -23.56 44.49
N ALA A 1573 -17.50 -22.33 44.99
CA ALA A 1573 -16.79 -21.88 46.20
C ALA A 1573 -17.26 -20.47 46.54
N MET A 1574 -17.91 -20.28 47.68
CA MET A 1574 -18.16 -18.95 48.24
C MET A 1574 -16.81 -18.35 48.63
N ALA A 1575 -16.13 -17.68 47.70
CA ALA A 1575 -14.96 -16.86 48.02
C ALA A 1575 -15.46 -15.61 48.76
N SER A 1576 -15.05 -15.47 50.02
CA SER A 1576 -15.29 -14.28 50.85
C SER A 1576 -14.97 -13.01 50.07
N ALA A 1577 -15.89 -12.03 50.05
CA ALA A 1577 -15.66 -10.74 49.44
C ALA A 1577 -14.36 -10.12 50.01
N LYS A 1578 -13.35 -9.96 49.15
CA LYS A 1578 -12.09 -9.33 49.53
C LYS A 1578 -12.37 -7.89 50.02
N PRO A 1579 -11.75 -7.43 51.11
CA PRO A 1579 -11.90 -6.07 51.60
C PRO A 1579 -11.43 -5.05 50.55
N LEU A 1580 -12.07 -3.87 50.50
CA LEU A 1580 -11.81 -2.80 49.51
C LEU A 1580 -10.33 -2.43 49.32
N PRO A 1581 -9.49 -2.35 50.38
CA PRO A 1581 -8.06 -2.07 50.21
C PRO A 1581 -7.33 -3.12 49.36
N GLU A 1582 -7.69 -4.41 49.49
CA GLU A 1582 -7.10 -5.47 48.66
C GLU A 1582 -7.53 -5.35 47.20
N VAL A 1583 -8.79 -4.99 46.93
CA VAL A 1583 -9.28 -4.76 45.56
C VAL A 1583 -8.53 -3.60 44.90
N ASN A 1584 -8.31 -2.51 45.63
CA ASN A 1584 -7.56 -1.36 45.13
C ASN A 1584 -6.08 -1.68 44.92
N LYS A 1585 -5.49 -2.50 45.80
CA LYS A 1585 -4.14 -3.03 45.63
C LYS A 1585 -4.02 -3.88 44.36
N ASP A 1586 -4.96 -4.81 44.14
CA ASP A 1586 -5.02 -5.64 42.92
C ASP A 1586 -5.14 -4.79 41.65
N ARG A 1587 -6.01 -3.76 41.66
CA ARG A 1587 -6.18 -2.81 40.54
C ARG A 1587 -4.90 -2.05 40.24
N MET A 1588 -4.19 -1.60 41.27
CA MET A 1588 -2.95 -0.85 41.09
C MET A 1588 -1.82 -1.72 40.56
N HIS A 1589 -1.66 -2.95 41.07
CA HIS A 1589 -0.69 -3.89 40.55
C HIS A 1589 -0.95 -4.24 39.07
N LEU A 1590 -2.21 -4.37 38.65
CA LEU A 1590 -2.57 -4.59 37.25
C LEU A 1590 -2.10 -3.43 36.35
N ILE A 1591 -2.45 -2.19 36.70
CA ILE A 1591 -2.12 -1.00 35.91
C ILE A 1591 -0.61 -0.77 35.85
N LEU A 1592 0.06 -0.89 37.00
CA LEU A 1592 1.51 -0.72 37.11
C LEU A 1592 2.25 -1.84 36.35
N GLY A 1593 1.80 -3.09 36.49
CA GLY A 1593 2.38 -4.25 35.83
C GLY A 1593 2.30 -4.17 34.30
N VAL A 1594 1.12 -3.82 33.76
CA VAL A 1594 0.94 -3.60 32.31
C VAL A 1594 1.85 -2.48 31.80
N SER A 1595 1.94 -1.37 32.54
CA SER A 1595 2.77 -0.22 32.16
C SER A 1595 4.26 -0.56 32.16
N ILE A 1596 4.75 -1.20 33.22
CA ILE A 1596 6.16 -1.59 33.37
C ILE A 1596 6.56 -2.62 32.29
N GLN A 1597 5.71 -3.62 32.03
CA GLN A 1597 5.95 -4.63 31.00
C GLN A 1597 6.15 -3.97 29.62
N PHE A 1598 5.31 -3.00 29.26
CA PHE A 1598 5.39 -2.30 27.99
C PHE A 1598 6.63 -1.39 27.89
N LEU A 1599 6.87 -0.56 28.92
CA LEU A 1599 7.96 0.41 28.91
C LEU A 1599 9.36 -0.21 29.05
N CYS A 1600 9.47 -1.45 29.55
CA CYS A 1600 10.75 -2.14 29.69
C CYS A 1600 11.40 -2.51 28.34
N SER A 1601 10.61 -2.77 27.29
CA SER A 1601 11.13 -3.02 25.94
C SER A 1601 10.16 -2.56 24.82
N PRO A 1602 9.94 -1.25 24.64
CA PRO A 1602 9.16 -0.77 23.50
C PRO A 1602 9.89 -1.12 22.20
N ARG A 1603 9.23 -1.85 21.31
CA ARG A 1603 9.76 -2.13 19.97
C ARG A 1603 9.78 -0.81 19.17
N PRO A 1604 10.77 -0.55 18.31
CA PRO A 1604 10.81 0.67 17.50
C PRO A 1604 9.58 0.86 16.59
N GLU A 1605 8.84 -0.22 16.34
CA GLU A 1605 7.62 -0.27 15.53
C GLU A 1605 6.34 0.19 16.28
N GLU A 1606 6.38 0.38 17.60
CA GLU A 1606 5.22 0.83 18.38
C GLU A 1606 4.91 2.31 18.13
N PRO A 1607 3.63 2.70 17.99
CA PRO A 1607 3.26 4.10 17.81
C PRO A 1607 3.58 4.91 19.07
N ILE A 1608 4.10 6.12 18.86
CA ILE A 1608 4.49 7.05 19.92
C ILE A 1608 3.34 7.37 20.88
N GLU A 1609 2.11 7.33 20.38
CA GLU A 1609 0.86 7.53 21.09
C GLU A 1609 0.63 6.51 22.21
N HIS A 1610 1.08 5.26 22.03
CA HIS A 1610 0.98 4.23 23.08
C HIS A 1610 1.95 4.53 24.23
N VAL A 1611 3.16 5.00 23.91
CA VAL A 1611 4.17 5.40 24.91
C VAL A 1611 3.70 6.62 25.69
N THR A 1612 3.15 7.64 25.01
CA THR A 1612 2.63 8.84 25.66
C THR A 1612 1.42 8.53 26.55
N ALA A 1613 0.45 7.75 26.07
CA ALA A 1613 -0.72 7.36 26.87
C ALA A 1613 -0.31 6.55 28.12
N CYS A 1614 0.68 5.65 28.00
CA CYS A 1614 1.18 4.89 29.14
C CYS A 1614 1.90 5.78 30.17
N LEU A 1615 2.75 6.71 29.74
CA LEU A 1615 3.40 7.67 30.65
C LEU A 1615 2.40 8.63 31.31
N GLN A 1616 1.39 9.08 30.58
CA GLN A 1616 0.30 9.90 31.12
C GLN A 1616 -0.55 9.12 32.13
N ALA A 1617 -0.83 7.84 31.87
CA ALA A 1617 -1.53 6.96 32.80
C ALA A 1617 -0.73 6.81 34.10
N LEU A 1618 0.59 6.55 34.02
CA LEU A 1618 1.46 6.47 35.20
C LEU A 1618 1.51 7.79 35.96
N HIS A 1619 1.70 8.92 35.28
CA HIS A 1619 1.72 10.24 35.92
C HIS A 1619 0.41 10.54 36.65
N THR A 1620 -0.73 10.18 36.03
CA THR A 1620 -2.06 10.39 36.59
C THR A 1620 -2.32 9.47 37.79
N LEU A 1621 -1.96 8.19 37.69
CA LEU A 1621 -2.10 7.22 38.78
C LEU A 1621 -1.34 7.67 40.03
N LEU A 1622 -0.09 8.09 39.85
CA LEU A 1622 0.80 8.61 40.90
C LEU A 1622 0.45 10.02 41.37
N GLY A 1623 -0.52 10.69 40.72
CA GLY A 1623 -1.10 11.92 41.25
C GLY A 1623 -1.94 11.68 42.51
N SER A 1624 -2.51 10.48 42.67
CA SER A 1624 -3.34 10.16 43.84
C SER A 1624 -2.49 9.93 45.11
N PRO A 1625 -2.92 10.40 46.30
CA PRO A 1625 -2.23 10.11 47.56
C PRO A 1625 -2.11 8.61 47.85
N TYR A 1626 -3.17 7.83 47.56
CA TYR A 1626 -3.20 6.38 47.77
C TYR A 1626 -2.10 5.65 47.00
N ALA A 1627 -1.93 5.94 45.70
CA ALA A 1627 -0.89 5.30 44.89
C ALA A 1627 0.52 5.69 45.35
N ARG A 1628 0.70 6.94 45.81
CA ARG A 1628 1.98 7.42 46.33
C ARG A 1628 2.36 6.69 47.62
N ILE A 1629 1.43 6.52 48.55
CA ILE A 1629 1.66 5.76 49.79
C ILE A 1629 2.15 4.34 49.45
N HIS A 1630 1.48 3.64 48.55
CA HIS A 1630 1.84 2.27 48.22
C HIS A 1630 3.18 2.14 47.44
N ILE A 1631 3.53 3.07 46.55
CA ILE A 1631 4.87 3.06 45.93
C ILE A 1631 5.95 3.38 46.98
N ALA A 1632 5.64 4.22 47.97
CA ALA A 1632 6.60 4.59 49.00
C ALA A 1632 6.79 3.50 50.08
N GLU A 1633 5.78 2.68 50.36
CA GLU A 1633 5.87 1.51 51.25
C GLU A 1633 6.90 0.49 50.76
N ASP A 1634 6.98 0.25 49.44
CA ASP A 1634 7.97 -0.62 48.80
C ASP A 1634 8.84 0.15 47.80
N GLN A 1635 9.90 0.79 48.32
CA GLN A 1635 10.81 1.62 47.54
C GLN A 1635 11.48 0.90 46.36
N LEU A 1636 11.58 -0.44 46.39
CA LEU A 1636 12.15 -1.21 45.28
C LEU A 1636 11.31 -1.06 44.01
N ILE A 1637 9.98 -0.98 44.13
CA ILE A 1637 9.08 -0.73 43.00
C ILE A 1637 9.41 0.62 42.35
N GLY A 1638 9.68 1.65 43.16
CA GLY A 1638 10.11 2.96 42.67
C GLY A 1638 11.43 2.90 41.91
N VAL A 1639 12.43 2.15 42.41
CA VAL A 1639 13.74 1.96 41.77
C VAL A 1639 13.63 1.19 40.45
N GLU A 1640 12.81 0.14 40.40
CA GLU A 1640 12.54 -0.61 39.17
C GLU A 1640 11.86 0.27 38.11
N LEU A 1641 10.87 1.07 38.52
CA LEU A 1641 10.19 2.01 37.62
C LEU A 1641 11.17 3.06 37.08
N LEU A 1642 12.02 3.64 37.91
CA LEU A 1642 13.09 4.56 37.48
C LEU A 1642 14.07 3.89 36.51
N SER A 1643 14.43 2.62 36.74
CA SER A 1643 15.31 1.85 35.85
C SER A 1643 14.67 1.62 34.47
N VAL A 1644 13.36 1.35 34.43
CA VAL A 1644 12.58 1.21 33.19
C VAL A 1644 12.50 2.54 32.45
N LEU A 1645 12.22 3.65 33.16
CA LEU A 1645 12.20 4.98 32.57
C LEU A 1645 13.57 5.41 32.04
N HIS A 1646 14.66 5.06 32.73
CA HIS A 1646 16.03 5.28 32.24
C HIS A 1646 16.28 4.52 30.93
N ARG A 1647 15.88 3.25 30.83
CA ARG A 1647 15.96 2.47 29.57
C ARG A 1647 15.12 3.07 28.44
N LEU A 1648 13.94 3.60 28.76
CA LEU A 1648 13.09 4.28 27.79
C LEU A 1648 13.79 5.53 27.22
N LEU A 1649 14.43 6.34 28.06
CA LEU A 1649 15.17 7.53 27.65
C LEU A 1649 16.41 7.22 26.79
N LEU A 1650 17.01 6.03 26.95
CA LEU A 1650 18.11 5.57 26.10
C LEU A 1650 17.66 5.25 24.66
N THR A 1651 16.40 4.87 24.48
CA THR A 1651 15.86 4.41 23.18
C THR A 1651 14.97 5.44 22.47
N TRP A 1652 14.35 6.38 23.20
CA TRP A 1652 13.43 7.38 22.66
C TRP A 1652 13.92 8.82 22.86
N ASN A 1653 13.96 9.59 21.75
CA ASN A 1653 14.49 10.95 21.69
C ASN A 1653 13.49 12.13 21.79
N PRO A 1654 12.18 12.01 21.56
CA PRO A 1654 11.27 13.16 21.57
C PRO A 1654 11.25 13.90 22.92
N PRO A 1655 11.45 15.24 22.95
CA PRO A 1655 11.42 16.02 24.19
C PRO A 1655 10.09 15.90 24.96
N SER A 1656 8.98 15.72 24.25
CA SER A 1656 7.65 15.49 24.84
C SER A 1656 7.59 14.22 25.71
N ILE A 1657 8.18 13.12 25.24
CA ILE A 1657 8.30 11.89 26.03
C ILE A 1657 9.21 12.13 27.23
N GLN A 1658 10.34 12.80 27.05
CA GLN A 1658 11.28 13.09 28.13
C GLN A 1658 10.64 13.95 29.22
N LEU A 1659 9.81 14.94 28.85
CA LEU A 1659 9.02 15.75 29.78
C LEU A 1659 8.01 14.90 30.57
N LEU A 1660 7.28 14.00 29.89
CA LEU A 1660 6.38 13.08 30.57
C LEU A 1660 7.13 12.15 31.54
N VAL A 1661 8.30 11.65 31.15
CA VAL A 1661 9.17 10.85 32.03
C VAL A 1661 9.58 11.66 33.27
N THR A 1662 10.04 12.92 33.11
CA THR A 1662 10.36 13.78 34.26
C THR A 1662 9.15 14.03 35.15
N GLY A 1663 7.95 14.15 34.57
CA GLY A 1663 6.70 14.28 35.31
C GLY A 1663 6.39 13.04 36.16
N VAL A 1664 6.64 11.83 35.65
CA VAL A 1664 6.49 10.58 36.43
C VAL A 1664 7.54 10.52 37.54
N VAL A 1665 8.81 10.84 37.25
CA VAL A 1665 9.91 10.88 38.23
C VAL A 1665 9.58 11.85 39.38
N GLN A 1666 9.04 13.03 39.07
CA GLN A 1666 8.65 14.01 40.08
C GLN A 1666 7.57 13.45 41.03
N GLN A 1667 6.60 12.67 40.53
CA GLN A 1667 5.60 12.06 41.41
C GLN A 1667 6.18 10.95 42.28
N ILE A 1668 7.15 10.19 41.79
CA ILE A 1668 7.88 9.18 42.59
C ILE A 1668 8.67 9.85 43.72
N VAL A 1669 9.38 10.95 43.42
CA VAL A 1669 10.13 11.73 44.42
C VAL A 1669 9.17 12.30 45.48
N ARG A 1670 8.04 12.89 45.06
CA ARG A 1670 7.01 13.39 45.98
C ARG A 1670 6.42 12.29 46.86
N ALA A 1671 6.18 11.09 46.31
CA ALA A 1671 5.70 9.96 47.09
C ALA A 1671 6.67 9.59 48.22
N ALA A 1672 7.96 9.54 47.92
CA ALA A 1672 8.98 9.27 48.92
C ALA A 1672 9.11 10.41 49.95
N GLN A 1673 8.92 11.67 49.55
CA GLN A 1673 8.94 12.82 50.46
C GLN A 1673 7.78 12.76 51.46
N ASP A 1674 6.56 12.53 50.96
CA ASP A 1674 5.35 12.42 51.79
C ASP A 1674 5.50 11.28 52.81
N TYR A 1675 5.99 10.12 52.37
CA TYR A 1675 6.20 8.97 53.25
C TYR A 1675 7.28 9.19 54.31
N LEU A 1676 8.40 9.85 53.95
CA LEU A 1676 9.43 10.21 54.93
C LEU A 1676 8.92 11.26 55.93
N GLN A 1677 8.10 12.21 55.47
CA GLN A 1677 7.47 13.19 56.35
C GLN A 1677 6.49 12.53 57.31
N GLU A 1678 5.69 11.57 56.83
CA GLU A 1678 4.77 10.79 57.66
C GLU A 1678 5.51 9.92 58.69
N LYS A 1679 6.59 9.22 58.29
CA LYS A 1679 7.45 8.50 59.25
C LYS A 1679 8.08 9.42 60.29
N ARG A 1680 8.52 10.61 59.88
CA ARG A 1680 9.04 11.62 60.81
C ARG A 1680 7.97 12.08 61.79
N ASN A 1681 6.72 12.26 61.34
CA ASN A 1681 5.61 12.63 62.21
C ASN A 1681 5.27 11.49 63.19
N ALA A 1682 5.21 10.23 62.72
CA ALA A 1682 4.93 9.07 63.57
C ALA A 1682 6.01 8.84 64.64
N LEU A 1683 7.30 8.98 64.29
CA LEU A 1683 8.39 8.90 65.26
C LEU A 1683 8.34 10.02 66.30
N ASN A 1684 7.92 11.23 65.92
CA ASN A 1684 7.71 12.31 66.88
C ASN A 1684 6.54 12.02 67.85
N GLU A 1685 5.57 11.19 67.46
CA GLU A 1685 4.46 10.77 68.34
C GLU A 1685 4.84 9.59 69.26
N GLU A 1686 5.66 8.64 68.81
CA GLU A 1686 6.05 7.45 69.60
C GLU A 1686 7.29 7.67 70.51
N ASP A 1687 8.28 8.47 70.09
CA ASP A 1687 9.56 8.66 70.81
C ASP A 1687 9.63 9.96 71.63
N MET A 1688 8.55 10.32 72.34
CA MET A 1688 8.58 11.45 73.29
C MET A 1688 9.56 11.27 74.48
N GLU A 1689 10.38 10.20 74.55
CA GLU A 1689 11.38 10.01 75.60
C GLU A 1689 12.85 9.81 75.18
N LYS A 1690 13.25 9.81 73.89
CA LYS A 1690 14.68 9.89 73.52
C LYS A 1690 14.95 10.74 72.29
N GLU A 1691 15.49 11.94 72.54
CA GLU A 1691 16.06 12.82 71.53
C GLU A 1691 17.13 12.13 70.67
N SER A 1692 17.09 12.47 69.38
CA SER A 1692 18.03 12.18 68.29
C SER A 1692 17.93 10.79 67.62
N CYS A 1693 17.04 10.67 66.65
CA CYS A 1693 17.17 9.67 65.58
C CYS A 1693 17.61 10.36 64.26
N PRO A 1694 18.89 10.79 64.11
CA PRO A 1694 19.39 11.46 62.91
C PRO A 1694 19.55 10.53 61.69
N THR A 1695 19.02 9.31 61.73
CA THR A 1695 19.31 8.24 60.77
C THR A 1695 18.24 8.10 59.67
N LEU A 1696 17.12 8.84 59.78
CA LEU A 1696 15.98 8.72 58.88
C LEU A 1696 16.25 9.31 57.49
N GLY A 1697 16.00 8.52 56.43
CA GLY A 1697 16.23 8.86 55.03
C GLY A 1697 17.33 8.01 54.38
N GLU A 1698 17.52 8.13 53.06
CA GLU A 1698 18.56 7.34 52.37
C GLU A 1698 19.99 7.75 52.81
N GLY A 1699 20.90 6.78 52.84
CA GLY A 1699 22.28 6.93 53.31
C GLY A 1699 22.51 6.54 54.78
N GLY A 1700 21.46 6.58 55.62
CA GLY A 1700 21.57 6.31 57.05
C GLY A 1700 22.75 7.03 57.71
N ASP A 1701 23.46 6.33 58.60
CA ASP A 1701 24.58 6.92 59.35
C ASP A 1701 25.88 7.01 58.53
N THR A 1702 25.98 6.19 57.48
CA THR A 1702 27.20 6.07 56.67
C THR A 1702 27.22 7.00 55.45
N GLY A 1703 26.08 7.55 55.06
CA GLY A 1703 25.89 8.29 53.81
C GLY A 1703 25.95 7.44 52.54
N GLY A 1704 26.04 6.11 52.64
CA GLY A 1704 26.19 5.21 51.49
C GLY A 1704 24.89 4.99 50.71
N LEU A 1705 24.86 5.40 49.44
CA LEU A 1705 23.77 5.13 48.50
C LEU A 1705 24.12 3.94 47.61
N ILE A 1706 23.47 2.79 47.82
CA ILE A 1706 23.77 1.55 47.08
C ILE A 1706 23.07 1.57 45.71
N PRO A 1707 23.81 1.50 44.58
CA PRO A 1707 23.23 1.42 43.25
C PRO A 1707 22.28 0.21 43.13
N GLY A 1708 21.09 0.43 42.56
CA GLY A 1708 20.04 -0.58 42.42
C GLY A 1708 19.13 -0.77 43.65
N LYS A 1709 19.44 -0.13 44.79
CA LYS A 1709 18.54 -0.09 45.97
C LYS A 1709 18.12 1.33 46.36
N SER A 1710 18.95 2.32 46.07
CA SER A 1710 18.69 3.73 46.39
C SER A 1710 17.82 4.40 45.31
N LEU A 1711 16.67 4.92 45.72
CA LEU A 1711 15.78 5.75 44.90
C LEU A 1711 16.47 7.05 44.49
N VAL A 1712 17.24 7.65 45.41
CA VAL A 1712 17.98 8.89 45.16
C VAL A 1712 19.04 8.65 44.07
N PHE A 1713 19.80 7.56 44.16
CA PHE A 1713 20.81 7.20 43.15
C PHE A 1713 20.18 6.96 41.79
N ALA A 1714 19.12 6.15 41.71
CA ALA A 1714 18.44 5.86 40.45
C ALA A 1714 17.83 7.13 39.81
N THR A 1715 17.31 8.04 40.64
CA THR A 1715 16.78 9.33 40.17
C THR A 1715 17.91 10.22 39.66
N MET A 1716 19.02 10.33 40.38
CA MET A 1716 20.20 11.08 39.91
C MET A 1716 20.75 10.54 38.60
N GLU A 1717 20.85 9.21 38.45
CA GLU A 1717 21.31 8.58 37.20
C GLU A 1717 20.45 8.98 36.00
N LEU A 1718 19.13 8.89 36.16
CA LEU A 1718 18.15 9.27 35.13
C LEU A 1718 18.22 10.77 34.79
N LEU A 1719 18.26 11.64 35.80
CA LEU A 1719 18.32 13.10 35.61
C LEU A 1719 19.67 13.54 35.02
N MET A 1720 20.77 12.89 35.40
CA MET A 1720 22.09 13.12 34.80
C MET A 1720 22.11 12.73 33.33
N PHE A 1721 21.44 11.64 32.94
CA PHE A 1721 21.31 11.28 31.53
C PHE A 1721 20.61 12.39 30.73
N ILE A 1722 19.49 12.93 31.24
CA ILE A 1722 18.76 14.03 30.58
C ILE A 1722 19.65 15.28 30.48
N LEU A 1723 20.32 15.66 31.57
CA LEU A 1723 21.19 16.83 31.60
C LEU A 1723 22.39 16.71 30.66
N VAL A 1724 23.13 15.60 30.68
CA VAL A 1724 24.30 15.39 29.80
C VAL A 1724 23.87 15.34 28.33
N ARG A 1725 22.65 14.87 28.04
CA ARG A 1725 22.16 14.80 26.67
C ARG A 1725 21.85 16.18 26.07
N HIS A 1726 21.24 17.06 26.85
CA HIS A 1726 20.89 18.43 26.42
C HIS A 1726 21.99 19.45 26.69
N MET A 1727 22.89 19.15 27.63
CA MET A 1727 24.08 19.93 27.97
C MET A 1727 25.30 19.01 28.13
N PRO A 1728 25.90 18.52 27.03
CA PRO A 1728 27.04 17.59 27.07
C PRO A 1728 28.26 18.15 27.80
N HIS A 1729 28.38 19.48 27.86
CA HIS A 1729 29.45 20.19 28.58
C HIS A 1729 29.44 19.96 30.11
N LEU A 1730 28.34 19.45 30.69
CA LEU A 1730 28.28 19.09 32.10
C LEU A 1730 29.14 17.86 32.44
N SER A 1731 29.48 17.02 31.45
CA SER A 1731 30.35 15.87 31.64
C SER A 1731 31.81 16.22 31.31
N THR A 1732 32.68 16.22 32.33
CA THR A 1732 34.12 16.52 32.17
C THR A 1732 34.84 15.56 31.21
N LYS A 1733 34.33 14.32 31.05
CA LYS A 1733 34.92 13.30 30.17
C LYS A 1733 34.65 13.50 28.68
N MET A 1734 33.67 14.33 28.28
CA MET A 1734 33.32 14.52 26.86
C MET A 1734 34.16 15.59 26.15
N LEU A 1735 34.91 16.42 26.89
CA LEU A 1735 35.80 17.42 26.30
C LEU A 1735 36.94 16.83 25.45
N ASP A 1736 37.27 15.54 25.61
CA ASP A 1736 38.35 14.87 24.86
C ASP A 1736 37.90 14.21 23.54
N SER A 1737 36.62 14.25 23.18
CA SER A 1737 36.14 13.62 21.93
C SER A 1737 36.03 14.63 20.78
N PRO A 1738 36.78 14.46 19.67
CA PRO A 1738 36.88 15.46 18.60
C PRO A 1738 35.62 15.65 17.74
N SER A 1739 34.53 14.92 18.03
CA SER A 1739 33.26 15.02 17.29
C SER A 1739 32.28 16.08 17.82
N HIS A 1740 32.62 16.85 18.85
CA HIS A 1740 31.78 17.90 19.40
C HIS A 1740 32.40 19.29 19.19
N THR A 1741 32.21 19.86 18.00
CA THR A 1741 32.41 21.30 17.79
C THR A 1741 31.36 22.08 18.58
N ALA A 1742 31.80 23.13 19.28
CA ALA A 1742 31.00 23.99 20.16
C ALA A 1742 29.80 24.62 19.41
N MET A 1743 28.67 23.91 19.36
CA MET A 1743 27.43 24.40 18.78
C MET A 1743 26.61 25.15 19.84
N LYS A 1744 26.21 26.37 19.47
CA LYS A 1744 25.10 27.22 19.97
C LYS A 1744 24.57 26.88 21.37
N THR A 1745 24.88 27.73 22.34
CA THR A 1745 24.38 27.73 23.73
C THR A 1745 22.86 27.96 23.90
N GLN A 1746 22.07 28.07 22.83
CA GLN A 1746 20.63 28.29 22.93
C GLN A 1746 19.87 26.96 22.87
N LEU A 1747 19.36 26.54 24.03
CA LEU A 1747 18.41 25.43 24.16
C LEU A 1747 17.10 25.75 23.44
N SER A 1748 16.47 24.75 22.80
CA SER A 1748 15.09 24.88 22.34
C SER A 1748 14.14 25.06 23.54
N GLU A 1749 12.98 25.69 23.34
CA GLU A 1749 12.03 25.95 24.43
C GLU A 1749 11.62 24.67 25.18
N GLU A 1750 11.39 23.57 24.46
CA GLU A 1750 11.09 22.27 25.05
C GLU A 1750 12.26 21.73 25.88
N SER A 1751 13.50 21.86 25.40
CA SER A 1751 14.70 21.46 26.13
C SER A 1751 14.91 22.34 27.36
N ALA A 1752 14.59 23.63 27.28
CA ALA A 1752 14.64 24.55 28.42
C ALA A 1752 13.61 24.18 29.50
N ARG A 1753 12.37 23.81 29.11
CA ARG A 1753 11.38 23.29 30.07
C ARG A 1753 11.83 21.97 30.70
N LEU A 1754 12.46 21.09 29.92
CA LEU A 1754 12.96 19.80 30.40
C LEU A 1754 14.12 19.95 31.40
N VAL A 1755 15.08 20.84 31.10
CA VAL A 1755 16.17 21.16 32.02
C VAL A 1755 15.61 21.81 33.29
N ALA A 1756 14.64 22.72 33.17
CA ALA A 1756 13.98 23.34 34.33
C ALA A 1756 13.29 22.31 35.24
N ALA A 1757 12.51 21.38 34.65
CA ALA A 1757 11.89 20.28 35.38
C ALA A 1757 12.94 19.39 36.06
N THR A 1758 14.03 19.08 35.36
CA THR A 1758 15.14 18.28 35.88
C THR A 1758 15.82 18.95 37.08
N VAL A 1759 16.07 20.26 37.00
CA VAL A 1759 16.67 21.04 38.09
C VAL A 1759 15.76 21.10 39.31
N ALA A 1760 14.45 21.29 39.10
CA ALA A 1760 13.48 21.29 40.19
C ALA A 1760 13.46 19.95 40.94
N ILE A 1761 13.48 18.84 40.21
CA ILE A 1761 13.54 17.50 40.82
C ILE A 1761 14.89 17.29 41.54
N LEU A 1762 16.01 17.74 40.97
CA LEU A 1762 17.33 17.66 41.63
C LEU A 1762 17.36 18.44 42.96
N SER A 1763 16.72 19.60 43.05
CA SER A 1763 16.65 20.37 44.30
C SER A 1763 15.76 19.73 45.37
N ASP A 1764 14.88 18.81 44.97
CA ASP A 1764 13.97 18.08 45.85
C ASP A 1764 14.62 16.82 46.45
N LEU A 1765 15.69 16.27 45.86
CA LEU A 1765 16.34 15.04 46.34
C LEU A 1765 17.00 15.12 47.73
N PRO A 1766 17.62 16.24 48.16
CA PRO A 1766 18.21 16.35 49.48
C PRO A 1766 17.23 16.10 50.64
N SER A 1767 15.93 16.33 50.44
CA SER A 1767 14.92 16.08 51.48
C SER A 1767 14.61 14.59 51.68
N LEU A 1768 15.01 13.72 50.75
CA LEU A 1768 14.87 12.26 50.84
C LEU A 1768 16.02 11.58 51.60
N CYS A 1769 17.10 12.30 51.86
CA CYS A 1769 18.31 11.75 52.44
C CYS A 1769 18.36 11.96 53.96
N SER A 1770 19.05 11.05 54.63
CA SER A 1770 19.62 11.30 55.97
C SER A 1770 20.63 12.45 55.94
N PRO A 1771 20.98 13.09 57.07
CA PRO A 1771 21.98 14.15 57.09
C PRO A 1771 23.30 13.72 56.44
N ALA A 1772 23.78 12.51 56.74
CA ALA A 1772 24.99 11.98 56.11
C ALA A 1772 24.80 11.73 54.60
N GLY A 1773 23.66 11.13 54.19
CA GLY A 1773 23.35 10.88 52.78
C GLY A 1773 23.20 12.16 51.95
N CYS A 1774 22.64 13.22 52.55
CA CYS A 1774 22.49 14.53 51.94
C CYS A 1774 23.88 15.09 51.57
N MET A 1775 24.85 14.98 52.48
CA MET A 1775 26.21 15.44 52.24
C MET A 1775 26.93 14.65 51.15
N THR A 1776 26.51 13.41 50.87
CA THR A 1776 27.04 12.61 49.76
C THR A 1776 26.60 13.14 48.38
N ILE A 1777 25.36 13.62 48.24
CA ILE A 1777 24.79 14.06 46.95
C ILE A 1777 24.87 15.57 46.70
N LEU A 1778 24.88 16.36 47.77
CA LEU A 1778 24.78 17.81 47.73
C LEU A 1778 25.90 18.48 46.90
N PRO A 1779 27.18 18.04 46.95
CA PRO A 1779 28.23 18.62 46.09
C PRO A 1779 27.89 18.52 44.60
N THR A 1780 27.35 17.37 44.17
CA THR A 1780 26.97 17.13 42.78
C THR A 1780 25.80 18.01 42.38
N ILE A 1781 24.77 18.10 43.22
CA ILE A 1781 23.57 18.92 42.95
C ILE A 1781 23.95 20.41 42.87
N LEU A 1782 24.72 20.92 43.83
CA LEU A 1782 25.17 22.31 43.83
C LEU A 1782 26.05 22.62 42.61
N PHE A 1783 26.93 21.70 42.21
CA PHE A 1783 27.74 21.84 41.00
C PHE A 1783 26.86 21.94 39.75
N LEU A 1784 25.89 21.03 39.59
CA LEU A 1784 24.98 21.03 38.44
C LEU A 1784 24.13 22.30 38.38
N ILE A 1785 23.52 22.70 39.50
CA ILE A 1785 22.67 23.91 39.56
C ILE A 1785 23.49 25.17 39.27
N ALA A 1786 24.67 25.31 39.88
CA ALA A 1786 25.56 26.45 39.62
C ALA A 1786 26.02 26.49 38.16
N ARG A 1787 26.30 25.33 37.56
CA ARG A 1787 26.74 25.26 36.16
C ARG A 1787 25.62 25.50 35.17
N ILE A 1788 24.42 24.98 35.42
CA ILE A 1788 23.22 25.26 34.63
C ILE A 1788 22.91 26.76 34.71
N LEU A 1789 23.01 27.37 35.90
CA LEU A 1789 22.87 28.82 36.05
C LEU A 1789 23.90 29.57 35.20
N LYS A 1790 25.17 29.15 35.19
CA LYS A 1790 26.22 29.74 34.33
C LYS A 1790 25.88 29.64 32.85
N ASP A 1791 25.51 28.46 32.39
CA ASP A 1791 25.37 28.15 30.97
C ASP A 1791 24.04 28.66 30.38
N THR A 1792 23.01 28.89 31.21
CA THR A 1792 21.67 29.35 30.77
C THR A 1792 21.30 30.78 31.14
N ALA A 1793 21.96 31.39 32.12
CA ALA A 1793 21.74 32.80 32.47
C ALA A 1793 22.48 33.72 31.48
N ILE A 1794 22.07 33.67 30.22
CA ILE A 1794 22.56 34.53 29.13
C ILE A 1794 21.53 35.64 28.90
N LYS A 1795 21.99 36.88 28.71
CA LYS A 1795 21.11 38.04 28.48
C LYS A 1795 20.24 37.83 27.23
N SER A 1796 18.91 37.74 27.40
CA SER A 1796 17.94 37.65 26.30
C SER A 1796 17.47 39.04 25.86
N ALA A 1797 17.06 39.19 24.59
CA ALA A 1797 16.59 40.48 24.06
C ALA A 1797 15.30 40.98 24.74
N ASP A 1798 14.45 40.05 25.19
CA ASP A 1798 13.13 40.36 25.77
C ASP A 1798 13.14 40.47 27.31
N ASN A 1799 14.32 40.40 27.95
CA ASN A 1799 14.48 40.41 29.41
C ASN A 1799 13.66 39.33 30.17
N GLN A 1800 13.16 38.30 29.47
CA GLN A 1800 12.49 37.16 30.09
C GLN A 1800 13.51 36.22 30.70
N VAL A 1801 13.29 35.81 31.96
CA VAL A 1801 14.13 34.84 32.66
C VAL A 1801 13.84 33.45 32.10
N PRO A 1802 14.83 32.75 31.51
CA PRO A 1802 14.62 31.42 30.98
C PRO A 1802 14.14 30.44 32.08
N PRO A 1803 13.25 29.48 31.78
CA PRO A 1803 12.77 28.51 32.76
C PRO A 1803 13.87 27.76 33.54
N PRO A 1804 15.01 27.34 32.93
CA PRO A 1804 16.13 26.72 33.66
C PRO A 1804 16.72 27.62 34.74
N VAL A 1805 16.82 28.92 34.46
CA VAL A 1805 17.39 29.91 35.38
C VAL A 1805 16.46 30.10 36.57
N SER A 1806 15.16 30.22 36.33
CA SER A 1806 14.15 30.29 37.38
C SER A 1806 14.17 29.04 38.28
N ALA A 1807 14.24 27.85 37.67
CA ALA A 1807 14.34 26.59 38.40
C ALA A 1807 15.65 26.49 39.21
N ALA A 1808 16.78 26.92 38.66
CA ALA A 1808 18.06 26.95 39.37
C ALA A 1808 18.02 27.90 40.58
N LEU A 1809 17.44 29.09 40.44
CA LEU A 1809 17.28 30.04 41.55
C LEU A 1809 16.35 29.50 42.64
N GLN A 1810 15.23 28.87 42.27
CA GLN A 1810 14.34 28.21 43.24
C GLN A 1810 15.02 27.01 43.90
N GLY A 1811 15.83 26.26 43.16
CA GLY A 1811 16.60 25.15 43.69
C GLY A 1811 17.64 25.60 44.71
N ILE A 1812 18.39 26.68 44.42
CA ILE A 1812 19.31 27.30 45.37
C ILE A 1812 18.58 27.72 46.64
N LYS A 1813 17.43 28.42 46.50
CA LYS A 1813 16.62 28.85 47.64
C LYS A 1813 16.22 27.65 48.50
N SER A 1814 15.64 26.63 47.87
CA SER A 1814 15.16 25.42 48.56
C SER A 1814 16.29 24.71 49.29
N ILE A 1815 17.45 24.60 48.65
CA ILE A 1815 18.63 23.97 49.23
C ILE A 1815 19.14 24.78 50.44
N VAL A 1816 19.34 26.09 50.30
CA VAL A 1816 19.88 26.92 51.40
C VAL A 1816 18.94 26.94 52.61
N THR A 1817 17.63 26.85 52.40
CA THR A 1817 16.62 26.83 53.47
C THR A 1817 16.36 25.46 54.10
N LEU A 1818 17.03 24.39 53.67
CA LEU A 1818 16.82 23.04 54.20
C LEU A 1818 17.06 22.99 55.72
N SER A 1819 16.10 22.41 56.45
CA SER A 1819 16.15 22.27 57.93
C SER A 1819 17.38 21.49 58.42
N MET A 1820 17.97 20.64 57.57
CA MET A 1820 19.14 19.81 57.87
C MET A 1820 20.41 20.63 58.18
N ALA A 1821 20.42 21.92 57.87
CA ALA A 1821 21.48 22.84 58.29
C ALA A 1821 21.62 22.99 59.83
N LYS A 1822 20.67 22.45 60.61
CA LYS A 1822 20.63 22.54 62.09
C LYS A 1822 21.35 21.40 62.82
N THR A 1823 21.78 20.33 62.15
CA THR A 1823 22.42 19.18 62.81
C THR A 1823 23.92 19.45 63.02
N GLU A 1824 24.41 19.41 64.27
CA GLU A 1824 25.77 19.84 64.63
C GLU A 1824 26.89 19.10 63.85
N ASP A 1825 26.72 17.81 63.56
CA ASP A 1825 27.73 16.97 62.90
C ASP A 1825 27.96 17.34 61.43
N THR A 1826 26.92 17.76 60.70
CA THR A 1826 26.99 18.08 59.27
C THR A 1826 27.08 19.58 58.99
N GLN A 1827 26.75 20.43 59.96
CA GLN A 1827 26.68 21.89 59.81
C GLN A 1827 27.96 22.49 59.22
N LYS A 1828 29.15 22.04 59.65
CA LYS A 1828 30.45 22.54 59.16
C LYS A 1828 30.68 22.26 57.68
N GLN A 1829 30.42 21.03 57.26
CA GLN A 1829 30.56 20.63 55.85
C GLN A 1829 29.52 21.37 54.99
N TRP A 1830 28.30 21.51 55.50
CA TRP A 1830 27.22 22.25 54.85
C TRP A 1830 27.58 23.72 54.63
N THR A 1831 28.02 24.43 55.68
CA THR A 1831 28.48 25.83 55.58
C THR A 1831 29.60 25.96 54.54
N THR A 1832 30.52 25.00 54.49
CA THR A 1832 31.64 25.01 53.54
C THR A 1832 31.17 24.87 52.09
N LEU A 1833 30.25 23.93 51.81
CA LEU A 1833 29.68 23.74 50.47
C LEU A 1833 28.88 24.96 50.01
N ILE A 1834 28.03 25.52 50.87
CA ILE A 1834 27.22 26.71 50.52
C ILE A 1834 28.11 27.94 50.29
N ARG A 1835 29.16 28.13 51.11
CA ARG A 1835 30.17 29.17 50.87
C ARG A 1835 30.89 28.98 49.53
N SER A 1836 31.26 27.74 49.20
CA SER A 1836 31.90 27.41 47.93
C SER A 1836 30.97 27.68 46.73
N THR A 1837 29.67 27.40 46.84
CA THR A 1837 28.71 27.69 45.78
C THR A 1837 28.54 29.19 45.57
N LEU A 1838 28.45 29.98 46.65
CA LEU A 1838 28.39 31.44 46.55
C LEU A 1838 29.67 32.00 45.91
N ALA A 1839 30.85 31.48 46.29
CA ALA A 1839 32.12 31.84 45.66
C ALA A 1839 32.12 31.53 44.15
N CYS A 1840 31.65 30.33 43.78
CA CYS A 1840 31.56 29.87 42.40
C CYS A 1840 30.63 30.76 41.55
N ILE A 1841 29.47 31.17 42.09
CA ILE A 1841 28.54 32.09 41.40
C ILE A 1841 29.17 33.50 41.25
N LEU A 1842 29.92 33.97 42.26
CA LEU A 1842 30.65 35.23 42.17
C LEU A 1842 31.77 35.18 41.12
N GLU A 1843 32.45 34.05 40.97
CA GLU A 1843 33.43 33.81 39.90
C GLU A 1843 32.75 33.78 38.52
N TYR A 1844 31.65 33.05 38.37
CA TYR A 1844 30.90 32.95 37.10
C TYR A 1844 30.31 34.28 36.62
N SER A 1845 30.06 35.21 37.53
CA SER A 1845 29.63 36.57 37.15
C SER A 1845 30.77 37.43 36.58
N GLN A 1846 32.03 36.98 36.59
CA GLN A 1846 33.14 37.70 35.95
C GLN A 1846 33.04 37.55 34.42
N PRO A 1847 33.14 38.65 33.65
CA PRO A 1847 33.11 38.56 32.19
C PRO A 1847 34.36 37.81 31.69
N ASP A 1848 34.15 36.68 30.99
CA ASP A 1848 35.19 35.94 30.26
C ASP A 1848 35.16 36.38 28.79
N ASP A 1849 36.32 36.73 28.20
CA ASP A 1849 36.44 37.24 26.82
C ASP A 1849 35.92 36.27 25.74
N CYS A 1850 35.72 34.98 26.08
CA CYS A 1850 35.26 33.95 25.15
C CYS A 1850 33.78 33.56 25.27
N MET A 1851 32.99 34.15 26.19
CA MET A 1851 31.60 33.74 26.44
C MET A 1851 30.61 34.92 26.34
N PRO A 1852 29.34 34.69 25.95
CA PRO A 1852 28.31 35.74 25.98
C PRO A 1852 28.17 36.30 27.40
N ALA A 1853 27.98 37.62 27.52
CA ALA A 1853 27.86 38.29 28.82
C ALA A 1853 26.74 37.65 29.68
N PRO A 1854 27.05 37.24 30.92
CA PRO A 1854 26.05 36.65 31.81
C PRO A 1854 24.95 37.66 32.15
N ASP A 1855 23.73 37.16 32.34
CA ASP A 1855 22.60 37.98 32.77
C ASP A 1855 22.85 38.51 34.20
N GLU A 1856 23.10 39.83 34.28
CA GLU A 1856 23.38 40.53 35.52
C GLU A 1856 22.20 40.43 36.50
N VAL A 1857 20.95 40.37 36.02
CA VAL A 1857 19.77 40.28 36.90
C VAL A 1857 19.69 38.92 37.59
N SER A 1858 19.87 37.83 36.83
CA SER A 1858 19.83 36.47 37.38
C SER A 1858 20.96 36.21 38.38
N THR A 1859 22.17 36.71 38.10
CA THR A 1859 23.31 36.61 39.03
C THR A 1859 23.09 37.41 40.32
N LEU A 1860 22.57 38.64 40.23
CA LEU A 1860 22.18 39.42 41.41
C LEU A 1860 21.07 38.75 42.22
N THR A 1861 20.10 38.12 41.54
CA THR A 1861 19.01 37.40 42.19
C THR A 1861 19.55 36.20 42.97
N ALA A 1862 20.47 35.42 42.38
CA ALA A 1862 21.16 34.33 43.07
C ALA A 1862 21.88 34.83 44.32
N ILE A 1863 22.66 35.90 44.19
CA ILE A 1863 23.38 36.52 45.32
C ILE A 1863 22.41 36.97 46.42
N ALA A 1864 21.33 37.67 46.05
CA ALA A 1864 20.32 38.14 46.99
C ALA A 1864 19.65 36.98 47.74
N LEU A 1865 19.40 35.85 47.07
CA LEU A 1865 18.87 34.65 47.72
C LEU A 1865 19.82 34.11 48.80
N PHE A 1866 21.13 34.00 48.52
CA PHE A 1866 22.09 33.61 49.56
C PHE A 1866 22.11 34.62 50.72
N LEU A 1867 22.09 35.92 50.43
CA LEU A 1867 22.09 36.96 51.48
C LEU A 1867 20.85 36.94 52.36
N TRP A 1868 19.71 36.52 51.81
CA TRP A 1868 18.44 36.48 52.53
C TRP A 1868 18.21 35.18 53.31
N SER A 1869 18.75 34.06 52.82
CA SER A 1869 18.46 32.73 53.37
C SER A 1869 19.62 32.07 54.13
N ALA A 1870 20.87 32.47 53.90
CA ALA A 1870 22.02 31.83 54.54
C ALA A 1870 22.28 32.37 55.96
N SER A 1871 22.86 31.53 56.83
CA SER A 1871 23.21 31.92 58.20
C SER A 1871 24.30 33.01 58.24
N SER A 1872 24.39 33.75 59.34
CA SER A 1872 25.41 34.80 59.54
C SER A 1872 26.83 34.28 59.38
N GLU A 1873 27.08 32.99 59.68
CA GLU A 1873 28.37 32.33 59.47
C GLU A 1873 28.77 32.27 57.99
N ILE A 1874 27.81 32.09 57.07
CA ILE A 1874 28.08 31.95 55.64
C ILE A 1874 28.39 33.31 55.02
N ILE A 1875 27.60 34.33 55.36
CA ILE A 1875 27.64 35.66 54.74
C ILE A 1875 28.71 36.56 55.37
N GLY A 1876 29.07 36.34 56.64
CA GLY A 1876 30.01 37.18 57.39
C GLY A 1876 31.47 37.15 56.92
N VAL A 1877 31.81 36.32 55.92
CA VAL A 1877 33.17 36.26 55.36
C VAL A 1877 33.41 37.49 54.48
N GLN A 1878 34.33 38.36 54.90
CA GLN A 1878 34.54 39.68 54.32
C GLN A 1878 34.85 39.66 52.80
N SER A 1879 35.55 38.63 52.30
CA SER A 1879 35.83 38.47 50.86
C SER A 1879 34.58 38.26 50.02
N LEU A 1880 33.66 37.39 50.48
CA LEU A 1880 32.38 37.13 49.81
C LEU A 1880 31.46 38.35 49.91
N GLN A 1881 31.38 38.98 51.09
CA GLN A 1881 30.60 40.20 51.28
C GLN A 1881 31.05 41.33 50.33
N ASN A 1882 32.37 41.53 50.20
CA ASN A 1882 32.95 42.49 49.26
C ASN A 1882 32.63 42.14 47.81
N GLY A 1883 32.73 40.86 47.42
CA GLY A 1883 32.35 40.38 46.10
C GLY A 1883 30.89 40.70 45.77
N CYS A 1884 29.97 40.37 46.68
CA CYS A 1884 28.54 40.67 46.54
C CYS A 1884 28.28 42.18 46.42
N MET A 1885 28.87 43.00 47.29
CA MET A 1885 28.71 44.46 47.23
C MET A 1885 29.21 45.05 45.91
N ASN A 1886 30.35 44.58 45.41
CA ASN A 1886 30.91 45.05 44.14
C ASN A 1886 29.98 44.75 42.96
N ARG A 1887 29.26 43.61 42.98
CA ARG A 1887 28.26 43.30 41.96
C ARG A 1887 27.05 44.21 42.02
N PHE A 1888 26.50 44.45 43.21
CA PHE A 1888 25.42 45.44 43.36
C PHE A 1888 25.86 46.85 42.93
N LYS A 1889 27.11 47.26 43.23
CA LYS A 1889 27.67 48.54 42.74
C LYS A 1889 27.76 48.59 41.22
N SER A 1890 28.24 47.52 40.59
CA SER A 1890 28.31 47.42 39.12
C SER A 1890 26.92 47.54 38.50
N ALA A 1891 25.94 46.81 39.04
CA ALA A 1891 24.57 46.81 38.55
C ALA A 1891 23.85 48.15 38.73
N LEU A 1892 24.07 48.85 39.85
CA LEU A 1892 23.57 50.23 40.05
C LEU A 1892 24.20 51.23 39.05
N ASN A 1893 25.40 50.93 38.56
CA ASN A 1893 26.12 51.76 37.61
C ASN A 1893 25.96 51.32 36.15
N SER A 1894 25.20 50.25 35.88
CA SER A 1894 24.99 49.75 34.53
C SER A 1894 24.29 50.80 33.65
N CYS A 1895 24.52 50.77 32.35
CA CYS A 1895 23.82 51.62 31.40
C CYS A 1895 22.40 51.14 31.09
N ASP A 1896 21.99 49.97 31.62
CA ASP A 1896 20.71 49.34 31.34
C ASP A 1896 19.69 49.67 32.44
N PRO A 1897 18.64 50.46 32.15
CA PRO A 1897 17.62 50.84 33.14
C PRO A 1897 16.90 49.64 33.75
N TRP A 1898 16.75 48.53 33.00
CA TRP A 1898 16.10 47.32 33.52
C TRP A 1898 16.92 46.66 34.63
N VAL A 1899 18.24 46.56 34.42
CA VAL A 1899 19.16 46.04 35.44
C VAL A 1899 19.16 46.94 36.67
N GLN A 1900 19.14 48.27 36.50
CA GLN A 1900 19.04 49.20 37.62
C GLN A 1900 17.73 49.00 38.40
N ALA A 1901 16.59 48.91 37.72
CA ALA A 1901 15.29 48.66 38.34
C ALA A 1901 15.27 47.38 39.18
N LYS A 1902 15.75 46.27 38.60
CA LYS A 1902 15.83 44.99 39.31
C LYS A 1902 16.85 45.01 40.45
N CYS A 1903 17.96 45.71 40.27
CA CYS A 1903 18.93 45.93 41.33
C CYS A 1903 18.31 46.68 42.52
N TYR A 1904 17.50 47.72 42.28
CA TYR A 1904 16.77 48.41 43.36
C TYR A 1904 15.78 47.48 44.08
N GLN A 1905 15.01 46.66 43.35
CA GLN A 1905 14.09 45.68 43.95
C GLN A 1905 14.82 44.66 44.83
N LEU A 1906 15.98 44.16 44.38
CA LEU A 1906 16.79 43.21 45.15
C LEU A 1906 17.49 43.89 46.34
N LEU A 1907 17.90 45.15 46.20
CA LEU A 1907 18.47 45.92 47.31
C LEU A 1907 17.46 46.19 48.41
N LEU A 1908 16.21 46.44 48.02
CA LEU A 1908 15.11 46.62 48.96
C LEU A 1908 14.98 45.41 49.89
N SER A 1909 14.99 44.19 49.35
CA SER A 1909 14.89 42.96 50.14
C SER A 1909 16.12 42.72 51.01
N VAL A 1910 17.32 43.05 50.54
CA VAL A 1910 18.56 42.98 51.33
C VAL A 1910 18.56 44.02 52.46
N PHE A 1911 18.05 45.23 52.24
CA PHE A 1911 17.99 46.28 53.28
C PHE A 1911 16.93 45.98 54.35
N GLN A 1912 15.86 45.29 53.97
CA GLN A 1912 14.80 44.82 54.87
C GLN A 1912 15.15 43.53 55.62
N HIS A 1913 16.38 43.01 55.49
CA HIS A 1913 16.80 41.80 56.18
C HIS A 1913 16.59 41.90 57.71
N SER A 1914 16.01 40.86 58.31
CA SER A 1914 15.64 40.81 59.73
C SER A 1914 16.84 41.04 60.65
N ASN A 1915 17.99 40.48 60.28
CA ASN A 1915 19.27 40.73 60.96
C ASN A 1915 19.96 42.01 60.43
N ARG A 1916 19.86 43.09 61.21
CA ARG A 1916 20.45 44.40 60.88
C ARG A 1916 21.97 44.39 60.74
N ALA A 1917 22.67 43.50 61.43
CA ALA A 1917 24.13 43.42 61.34
C ALA A 1917 24.61 43.05 59.92
N LEU A 1918 23.78 42.30 59.17
CA LEU A 1918 24.06 41.91 57.80
C LEU A 1918 23.67 42.99 56.78
N SER A 1919 22.57 43.73 57.00
CA SER A 1919 22.12 44.76 56.05
C SER A 1919 22.89 46.08 56.16
N THR A 1920 23.39 46.42 57.35
CA THR A 1920 24.08 47.70 57.62
C THR A 1920 25.28 47.97 56.71
N PRO A 1921 26.21 47.02 56.46
CA PRO A 1921 27.33 47.21 55.51
C PRO A 1921 26.87 47.47 54.07
N TYR A 1922 25.81 46.80 53.62
CA TYR A 1922 25.23 47.02 52.29
C TYR A 1922 24.57 48.40 52.19
N ILE A 1923 23.81 48.80 53.22
CA ILE A 1923 23.19 50.13 53.28
C ILE A 1923 24.27 51.21 53.21
N HIS A 1924 25.33 51.13 54.02
CA HIS A 1924 26.40 52.12 53.99
C HIS A 1924 27.14 52.22 52.66
N SER A 1925 27.38 51.08 51.98
CA SER A 1925 28.15 51.09 50.73
C SER A 1925 27.33 51.42 49.48
N LEU A 1926 26.01 51.16 49.50
CA LEU A 1926 25.15 51.22 48.31
C LEU A 1926 24.11 52.35 48.38
N ALA A 1927 23.55 52.69 49.55
CA ALA A 1927 22.54 53.74 49.67
C ALA A 1927 23.01 55.11 49.13
N PRO A 1928 24.27 55.55 49.35
CA PRO A 1928 24.77 56.79 48.75
C PRO A 1928 24.73 56.81 47.22
N LEU A 1929 24.99 55.66 46.58
CA LEU A 1929 24.91 55.53 45.11
C LEU A 1929 23.46 55.63 44.63
N VAL A 1930 22.52 55.00 45.34
CA VAL A 1930 21.07 55.09 45.05
C VAL A 1930 20.61 56.55 45.09
N VAL A 1931 20.95 57.27 46.17
CA VAL A 1931 20.59 58.70 46.31
C VAL A 1931 21.21 59.53 45.20
N GLY A 1932 22.48 59.28 44.86
CA GLY A 1932 23.19 59.98 43.79
C GLY A 1932 22.53 59.78 42.41
N LYS A 1933 22.12 58.54 42.09
CA LYS A 1933 21.44 58.21 40.83
C LYS A 1933 20.05 58.83 40.75
N LEU A 1934 19.28 58.82 41.83
CA LEU A 1934 17.96 59.45 41.86
C LEU A 1934 18.05 60.97 41.72
N LYS A 1935 18.99 61.62 42.41
CA LYS A 1935 19.24 63.06 42.20
C LYS A 1935 19.66 63.40 40.77
N ALA A 1936 20.34 62.48 40.05
CA ALA A 1936 20.72 62.71 38.66
C ALA A 1936 19.51 62.76 37.69
N VAL A 1937 18.36 62.18 38.08
CA VAL A 1937 17.10 62.22 37.29
C VAL A 1937 16.58 63.65 37.14
N GLU A 1938 16.87 64.53 38.10
CA GLU A 1938 16.57 65.96 37.99
C GLU A 1938 17.23 66.58 36.75
N ARG A 1939 18.44 66.14 36.40
CA ARG A 1939 19.20 66.63 35.23
C ARG A 1939 18.79 65.95 33.93
N HIS A 1940 18.43 64.67 34.00
CA HIS A 1940 18.01 63.87 32.84
C HIS A 1940 16.73 63.13 33.19
N ARG A 1941 15.58 63.72 32.82
CA ARG A 1941 14.27 63.09 33.04
C ARG A 1941 14.13 61.81 32.21
N PRO A 1942 13.42 60.79 32.72
CA PRO A 1942 13.28 59.50 32.05
C PRO A 1942 12.55 59.65 30.71
N ALA A 1943 13.10 59.04 29.66
CA ALA A 1943 12.54 59.02 28.31
C ALA A 1943 11.82 57.70 27.99
N SER A 1944 12.07 56.64 28.75
CA SER A 1944 11.46 55.32 28.57
C SER A 1944 10.70 54.85 29.82
N SER A 1945 9.72 53.96 29.62
CA SER A 1945 8.94 53.37 30.73
C SER A 1945 9.83 52.56 31.70
N THR A 1946 10.89 51.92 31.20
CA THR A 1946 11.85 51.18 32.02
C THR A 1946 12.72 52.09 32.89
N GLU A 1947 13.14 53.25 32.37
CA GLU A 1947 13.80 54.29 33.18
C GLU A 1947 12.88 54.83 34.27
N LEU A 1948 11.61 55.11 33.96
CA LEU A 1948 10.62 55.53 34.96
C LEU A 1948 10.47 54.47 36.06
N LEU A 1949 10.37 53.19 35.69
CA LEU A 1949 10.28 52.09 36.63
C LEU A 1949 11.52 51.98 37.52
N ALA A 1950 12.72 52.18 36.98
CA ALA A 1950 13.96 52.21 37.77
C ALA A 1950 13.95 53.34 38.80
N VAL A 1951 13.44 54.53 38.44
CA VAL A 1951 13.30 55.67 39.36
C VAL A 1951 12.26 55.38 40.45
N GLN A 1952 11.12 54.80 40.08
CA GLN A 1952 10.06 54.43 41.02
C GLN A 1952 10.56 53.41 42.05
N GLU A 1953 11.25 52.36 41.61
CA GLU A 1953 11.83 51.36 42.50
C GLU A 1953 12.95 51.93 43.37
N GLY A 1954 13.79 52.81 42.83
CA GLY A 1954 14.80 53.51 43.63
C GLY A 1954 14.18 54.40 44.72
N ILE A 1955 13.05 55.07 44.45
CA ILE A 1955 12.31 55.83 45.47
C ILE A 1955 11.76 54.92 46.56
N LYS A 1956 11.19 53.76 46.20
CA LYS A 1956 10.71 52.78 47.19
C LYS A 1956 11.83 52.30 48.12
N VAL A 1957 13.05 52.14 47.61
CA VAL A 1957 14.24 51.85 48.43
C VAL A 1957 14.50 52.97 49.44
N LEU A 1958 14.45 54.23 49.01
CA LEU A 1958 14.61 55.38 49.91
C LEU A 1958 13.49 55.50 50.95
N GLU A 1959 12.23 55.34 50.54
CA GLU A 1959 11.07 55.35 51.45
C GLU A 1959 11.19 54.28 52.52
N THR A 1960 11.66 53.10 52.13
CA THR A 1960 11.91 52.01 53.06
C THR A 1960 13.08 52.34 53.97
N LEU A 1961 14.17 52.93 53.48
CA LEU A 1961 15.27 53.39 54.34
C LEU A 1961 14.79 54.46 55.35
N VAL A 1962 13.90 55.36 54.95
CA VAL A 1962 13.26 56.33 55.87
C VAL A 1962 12.44 55.60 56.94
N ALA A 1963 11.63 54.60 56.54
CA ALA A 1963 10.83 53.81 57.48
C ALA A 1963 11.70 53.00 58.46
N LEU A 1964 12.81 52.43 57.99
CA LEU A 1964 13.77 51.67 58.79
C LEU A 1964 14.66 52.56 59.68
N GLY A 1965 14.77 53.86 59.38
CA GLY A 1965 15.54 54.82 60.18
C GLY A 1965 14.87 55.16 61.50
N GLU A 1966 15.68 55.29 62.56
CA GLU A 1966 15.23 55.74 63.88
C GLU A 1966 14.60 57.13 63.80
N GLU A 1967 13.59 57.39 64.65
CA GLU A 1967 12.75 58.61 64.59
C GLU A 1967 13.56 59.91 64.64
N GLN A 1968 14.69 59.92 65.35
CA GLN A 1968 15.62 61.04 65.44
C GLN A 1968 16.31 61.36 64.10
N ASN A 1969 16.59 60.35 63.29
CA ASN A 1969 17.30 60.46 62.00
C ASN A 1969 16.34 60.57 60.81
N ARG A 1970 15.04 60.28 61.00
CA ARG A 1970 14.03 60.37 59.93
C ARG A 1970 13.96 61.75 59.29
N VAL A 1971 14.17 62.82 60.06
CA VAL A 1971 14.20 64.19 59.52
C VAL A 1971 15.31 64.34 58.48
N GLN A 1972 16.49 63.77 58.72
CA GLN A 1972 17.65 63.85 57.82
C GLN A 1972 17.44 63.02 56.55
N LEU A 1973 16.82 61.84 56.68
CA LEU A 1973 16.49 60.99 55.53
C LEU A 1973 15.35 61.60 54.69
N LEU A 1974 14.33 62.18 55.33
CA LEU A 1974 13.28 62.93 54.63
C LEU A 1974 13.82 64.19 53.95
N ALA A 1975 14.86 64.82 54.52
CA ALA A 1975 15.58 65.92 53.88
C ALA A 1975 16.33 65.51 52.61
N LEU A 1976 16.53 64.21 52.36
CA LEU A 1976 17.02 63.71 51.08
C LEU A 1976 15.86 63.35 50.14
N LEU A 1977 14.81 62.69 50.64
CA LEU A 1977 13.71 62.18 49.83
C LEU A 1977 12.75 63.29 49.34
N VAL A 1978 12.27 64.15 50.25
CA VAL A 1978 11.26 65.17 49.94
C VAL A 1978 11.76 66.15 48.88
N PRO A 1979 12.98 66.72 48.96
CA PRO A 1979 13.48 67.60 47.90
C PRO A 1979 13.63 66.88 46.56
N THR A 1980 14.05 65.61 46.57
CA THR A 1980 14.19 64.82 45.34
C THR A 1980 12.83 64.61 44.67
N LEU A 1981 11.79 64.24 45.43
CA LEU A 1981 10.43 64.12 44.89
C LEU A 1981 9.89 65.45 44.36
N ILE A 1982 10.11 66.56 45.09
CA ILE A 1982 9.63 67.87 44.66
C ILE A 1982 10.35 68.32 43.37
N SER A 1983 11.62 67.96 43.19
CA SER A 1983 12.37 68.27 41.96
C SER A 1983 11.77 67.60 40.71
N TYR A 1984 11.04 66.49 40.90
CA TYR A 1984 10.38 65.77 39.80
C TYR A 1984 9.05 66.40 39.38
N LEU A 1985 8.49 67.29 40.20
CA LEU A 1985 7.27 68.00 39.84
C LEU A 1985 7.51 68.92 38.63
N LEU A 1986 6.51 69.05 37.77
CA LEU A 1986 6.52 69.93 36.61
C LEU A 1986 5.88 71.26 37.02
N ASP A 1987 6.45 72.37 36.57
CA ASP A 1987 5.84 73.69 36.73
C ASP A 1987 4.67 73.85 35.73
N GLU A 1988 3.69 74.71 36.02
CA GLU A 1988 2.44 74.85 35.23
C GLU A 1988 2.69 74.99 33.71
N ASN A 1989 3.70 75.77 33.31
CA ASN A 1989 4.07 75.96 31.90
C ASN A 1989 4.68 74.71 31.27
N SER A 1990 5.48 73.96 32.03
CA SER A 1990 6.15 72.74 31.57
C SER A 1990 5.24 71.52 31.54
N PHE A 1991 4.19 71.50 32.37
CA PHE A 1991 3.24 70.39 32.42
C PHE A 1991 2.47 70.22 31.10
N ALA A 1992 2.14 71.33 30.42
CA ALA A 1992 1.44 71.29 29.14
C ALA A 1992 2.27 70.65 28.01
N SER A 1993 3.59 70.92 27.95
CA SER A 1993 4.50 70.44 26.90
C SER A 1993 5.22 69.13 27.22
N ALA A 1994 5.10 68.62 28.44
CA ALA A 1994 5.76 67.40 28.89
C ALA A 1994 5.25 66.11 28.20
N SER A 1995 6.18 65.17 27.93
CA SER A 1995 5.88 63.79 27.50
C SER A 1995 5.00 63.05 28.50
N SER A 1996 4.29 61.99 28.07
CA SER A 1996 3.47 61.17 28.98
C SER A 1996 4.27 60.62 30.17
N ILE A 1997 5.47 60.07 29.92
CA ILE A 1997 6.34 59.48 30.94
C ILE A 1997 6.74 60.50 32.01
N SER A 1998 7.00 61.75 31.62
CA SER A 1998 7.34 62.80 32.58
C SER A 1998 6.12 63.33 33.34
N LYS A 1999 4.91 63.24 32.76
CA LYS A 1999 3.65 63.47 33.48
C LYS A 1999 3.37 62.36 34.50
N ASP A 2000 3.67 61.12 34.16
CA ASP A 2000 3.55 59.98 35.08
C ASP A 2000 4.54 60.09 36.23
N LEU A 2001 5.78 60.55 35.97
CA LEU A 2001 6.74 60.87 37.02
C LEU A 2001 6.25 62.00 37.94
N HIS A 2002 5.64 63.04 37.36
CA HIS A 2002 5.06 64.14 38.13
C HIS A 2002 3.93 63.66 39.05
N GLU A 2003 3.01 62.85 38.51
CA GLU A 2003 1.87 62.32 39.28
C GLU A 2003 2.35 61.34 40.36
N PHE A 2004 3.32 60.46 40.06
CA PHE A 2004 3.95 59.57 41.04
C PHE A 2004 4.62 60.35 42.19
N ALA A 2005 5.39 61.39 41.85
CA ALA A 2005 6.05 62.21 42.85
C ALA A 2005 5.04 62.98 43.72
N LEU A 2006 3.97 63.51 43.11
CA LEU A 2006 2.90 64.21 43.83
C LEU A 2006 2.14 63.28 44.77
N GLN A 2007 1.78 62.08 44.32
CA GLN A 2007 1.09 61.08 45.14
C GLN A 2007 1.96 60.64 46.32
N ASN A 2008 3.25 60.37 46.12
CA ASN A 2008 4.15 60.04 47.22
C ASN A 2008 4.33 61.20 48.20
N LEU A 2009 4.47 62.44 47.73
CA LEU A 2009 4.52 63.60 48.62
C LEU A 2009 3.22 63.77 49.43
N MET A 2010 2.06 63.54 48.80
CA MET A 2010 0.77 63.56 49.47
C MET A 2010 0.58 62.39 50.46
N HIS A 2011 1.30 61.29 50.29
CA HIS A 2011 1.29 60.15 51.22
C HIS A 2011 2.27 60.33 52.39
N ILE A 2012 3.49 60.81 52.10
CA ILE A 2012 4.58 61.02 53.07
C ILE A 2012 4.24 62.16 54.04
N GLY A 2013 3.58 63.22 53.56
CA GLY A 2013 3.21 64.37 54.40
C GLY A 2013 2.37 63.99 55.62
N PRO A 2014 1.24 63.27 55.46
CA PRO A 2014 0.43 62.76 56.56
C PRO A 2014 1.13 61.70 57.42
N LEU A 2015 2.00 60.87 56.83
CA LEU A 2015 2.72 59.83 57.58
C LEU A 2015 3.77 60.39 58.55
N TYR A 2016 4.46 61.47 58.15
CA TYR A 2016 5.54 62.06 58.96
C TYR A 2016 5.35 63.58 59.13
N PRO A 2017 4.25 64.04 59.76
CA PRO A 2017 3.84 65.44 59.69
C PRO A 2017 4.83 66.41 60.33
N HIS A 2018 5.46 66.04 61.45
CA HIS A 2018 6.46 66.89 62.11
C HIS A 2018 7.72 67.01 61.26
N ALA A 2019 8.30 65.88 60.84
CA ALA A 2019 9.52 65.86 60.04
C ALA A 2019 9.32 66.50 58.65
N PHE A 2020 8.18 66.24 58.00
CA PHE A 2020 7.82 66.86 56.74
C PHE A 2020 7.70 68.39 56.89
N LYS A 2021 7.04 68.88 57.96
CA LYS A 2021 7.00 70.32 58.26
C LYS A 2021 8.40 70.91 58.47
N THR A 2022 9.30 70.23 59.18
CA THR A 2022 10.68 70.70 59.39
C THR A 2022 11.43 70.83 58.08
N VAL A 2023 11.37 69.81 57.22
CA VAL A 2023 12.04 69.81 55.92
C VAL A 2023 11.47 70.87 54.98
N MET A 2024 10.13 70.98 54.90
CA MET A 2024 9.46 72.01 54.10
C MET A 2024 9.69 73.42 54.62
N GLY A 2025 9.86 73.58 55.94
CA GLY A 2025 10.19 74.87 56.57
C GLY A 2025 11.62 75.34 56.28
N ALA A 2026 12.57 74.41 56.10
CA ALA A 2026 13.95 74.72 55.78
C ALA A 2026 14.14 75.20 54.32
N ALA A 2027 13.22 74.85 53.41
CA ALA A 2027 13.32 75.18 51.99
C ALA A 2027 11.98 75.73 51.45
N PRO A 2028 11.66 77.02 51.70
CA PRO A 2028 10.37 77.62 51.35
C PRO A 2028 10.05 77.58 49.84
N GLU A 2029 11.06 77.55 48.97
CA GLU A 2029 10.90 77.41 47.52
C GLU A 2029 10.21 76.09 47.13
N LEU A 2030 10.53 75.00 47.84
CA LEU A 2030 9.93 73.68 47.62
C LEU A 2030 8.45 73.67 47.99
N LYS A 2031 8.07 74.43 49.03
CA LYS A 2031 6.68 74.60 49.45
C LYS A 2031 5.85 75.28 48.37
N ALA A 2032 6.38 76.34 47.77
CA ALA A 2032 5.69 77.03 46.67
C ALA A 2032 5.45 76.08 45.48
N ARG A 2033 6.45 75.27 45.11
CA ARG A 2033 6.38 74.32 44.00
C ARG A 2033 5.40 73.16 44.23
N LEU A 2034 5.31 72.68 45.47
CA LEU A 2034 4.31 71.67 45.85
C LEU A 2034 2.89 72.26 45.84
N GLU A 2035 2.69 73.46 46.38
CA GLU A 2035 1.37 74.12 46.38
C GLU A 2035 0.86 74.40 44.97
N THR A 2036 1.73 74.84 44.04
CA THR A 2036 1.35 75.03 42.63
C THR A 2036 0.99 73.71 41.97
N ALA A 2037 1.79 72.66 42.16
CA ALA A 2037 1.49 71.32 41.64
C ALA A 2037 0.14 70.77 42.18
N VAL A 2038 -0.13 70.93 43.48
CA VAL A 2038 -1.40 70.50 44.10
C VAL A 2038 -2.58 71.30 43.56
N ARG A 2039 -2.46 72.63 43.43
CA ARG A 2039 -3.52 73.47 42.83
C ARG A 2039 -3.76 73.11 41.36
N ALA A 2040 -2.70 72.91 40.58
CA ALA A 2040 -2.80 72.51 39.18
C ALA A 2040 -3.46 71.13 39.03
N SER A 2041 -3.13 70.17 39.90
CA SER A 2041 -3.77 68.85 39.94
C SER A 2041 -5.26 68.95 40.32
N GLN A 2042 -5.62 69.77 41.32
CA GLN A 2042 -7.02 70.02 41.70
C GLN A 2042 -7.80 70.70 40.56
N ALA A 2043 -7.20 71.68 39.87
CA ALA A 2043 -7.81 72.35 38.73
C ALA A 2043 -7.98 71.42 37.52
N SER A 2044 -7.00 70.53 37.27
CA SER A 2044 -7.07 69.48 36.25
C SER A 2044 -8.19 68.48 36.56
N LYS A 2045 -8.29 68.00 37.80
CA LYS A 2045 -9.39 67.11 38.25
C LYS A 2045 -10.76 67.79 38.14
N ALA A 2046 -10.87 69.08 38.46
CA ALA A 2046 -12.11 69.84 38.27
C ALA A 2046 -12.48 70.02 36.78
N LYS A 2047 -11.51 70.26 35.89
CA LYS A 2047 -11.75 70.34 34.43
C LYS A 2047 -12.11 68.98 33.82
N ALA A 2048 -11.53 67.88 34.33
CA ALA A 2048 -11.90 66.54 33.92
C ALA A 2048 -13.34 66.19 34.36
N ALA A 2049 -13.73 66.60 35.57
CA ALA A 2049 -15.09 66.43 36.07
C ALA A 2049 -16.13 67.24 35.28
N ALA A 2050 -15.80 68.45 34.81
CA ALA A 2050 -16.70 69.29 34.02
C ALA A 2050 -16.93 68.83 32.56
N ARG A 2051 -16.12 67.87 32.04
CA ARG A 2051 -16.26 67.34 30.68
C ARG A 2051 -17.05 66.04 30.58
N GLN A 2052 -17.56 65.51 31.70
CA GLN A 2052 -18.43 64.34 31.66
C GLN A 2052 -19.90 64.78 31.52
N PRO A 2053 -20.61 64.33 30.47
CA PRO A 2053 -22.04 64.61 30.32
C PRO A 2053 -22.82 63.97 31.46
N ALA A 2054 -23.77 64.72 32.02
CA ALA A 2054 -24.64 64.29 33.10
C ALA A 2054 -25.46 63.04 32.71
N PRO A 2055 -25.35 61.92 33.43
CA PRO A 2055 -26.26 60.79 33.29
C PRO A 2055 -27.59 61.12 33.96
N THR A 2056 -28.67 60.98 33.19
CA THR A 2056 -30.07 61.11 33.60
C THR A 2056 -30.47 60.00 34.58
N THR A 2057 -30.46 60.36 35.87
CA THR A 2057 -31.54 60.30 36.88
C THR A 2057 -32.30 59.02 37.24
N HIS A 2058 -32.46 58.86 38.57
CA HIS A 2058 -33.44 58.14 39.41
C HIS A 2058 -33.00 56.73 39.89
N SER A 2059 -32.91 56.41 41.19
CA SER A 2059 -33.82 56.72 42.31
C SER A 2059 -33.12 56.90 43.70
N THR A 2060 -33.90 57.49 44.61
CA THR A 2060 -33.65 58.28 45.84
C THR A 2060 -33.22 57.57 47.16
N PRO A 2061 -32.82 58.33 48.22
CA PRO A 2061 -31.93 57.89 49.31
C PRO A 2061 -32.62 57.60 50.65
N THR A 2062 -31.99 56.82 51.53
CA THR A 2062 -32.31 56.79 52.97
C THR A 2062 -31.08 56.58 53.86
N ILE A 2063 -30.75 57.64 54.61
CA ILE A 2063 -30.31 57.73 56.02
C ILE A 2063 -29.18 58.75 56.18
N LYS A 2064 -29.60 59.95 56.60
CA LYS A 2064 -28.77 61.01 57.20
C LYS A 2064 -28.40 60.59 58.63
N LEU A 2065 -27.19 60.93 59.07
CA LEU A 2065 -26.96 61.45 60.43
C LEU A 2065 -25.67 62.32 60.51
N LYS A 2066 -25.93 63.63 60.41
CA LYS A 2066 -25.37 64.78 61.16
C LYS A 2066 -23.85 64.90 61.36
N THR A 2067 -23.27 65.74 60.52
CA THR A 2067 -22.46 66.93 60.86
C THR A 2067 -22.33 67.29 62.36
N SER A 2068 -21.08 67.47 62.84
CA SER A 2068 -20.66 68.63 63.67
C SER A 2068 -19.16 68.62 64.02
N PHE A 2069 -18.37 69.40 63.27
CA PHE A 2069 -17.23 70.25 63.66
C PHE A 2069 -16.14 69.71 64.62
N PHE A 2070 -14.98 69.32 64.08
CA PHE A 2070 -13.76 70.15 63.95
C PHE A 2070 -12.73 69.47 63.03
#